data_AF-A0AAE9H541-F1
#
_entry.id   AF-A0AAE9H541-F1
#
_cell.length_a   1.000
_cell.length_b   1.000
_cell.length_c   1.000
_cell.angle_alpha   90.00
_cell.angle_beta   90.00
_cell.angle_gamma   90.00
#
_symmetry.space_group_name_H-M   'P 1'
#
loop_
_entity.id
_entity.type
_entity.pdbx_description
1 polymer ?
#
loop_
_entity_poly.entity_id
_entity_poly.type
_entity_poly.pdbx_seq_one_letter_code
_entity_poly.pdbx_strand_id
1 'polypeptide(L)'
;MTRPKQHRSASGISPQTAQTILNLLDRNQWDQVEPLLIKLRQKHGDDFRLLVWHGDALRGLERFPEAIGLYRQALALEPQNNESLTLSLAMCLRKEGQLDEALHLSSQVLQVRPDYAGAWALQGDIYKDKELLAQARDAYLEALKHAVAPLDALLYVKLAPFTQLAPEPGILQALEAFTNDAEQPINDRANVLATLGKIWLDAQETDKAFAYYQKANNLIKGAFASPHKSLIPQVNGLRVNFTAELFNALSPFGVQSAPQIFITGFSRSGKSLVESLFRSAAKVRLTGESLQLDQYRQNVLARFQNNLENYLTAQTPSSIQHDAHTYLSSLGNEEEVSISTLPSDLWNLGFIGLWLPKAPIVFCVRGLLDLGATVYCQQYKSFEGNHYSYDLPTLGEHIALYEHMMAHWAQVLPNPVFLVDYEALVRDPQTVMDNLFEQLGLERQQSYTDAVAANASMAAEIGPISSFDVAMPMTDRFIGFGERFREQLAPMVQRYQSTCQELAQEQQANMADLPAQLKVRNTKPDNSPAKADFSWQLSQVITVADNTSYLLRQQKALDLVESGACTLLSFDPSGELAPLAQALSKPSLHYISQALLGDGQPGTLHLALDAAYNSTLPPVAKQQGPAYLAQKTMTLAQLPVATYALDAIEGLDWLDYLILDGVYDHAKILEHGTQRLANALLIQVSVALITTQEGQTDLAALLQWAEQHGFRLLRLIDEQFEQHMPARQDLAVQPAGNQLRRASALLVPSYQRQAQLSPTQILKQAFLLDTVHDIHDFSYELLLQIDPTLAEGYLKARGYFELKRNGPDLREIQHIRQMLHTSDLPVPRHQTRKWIEQYPADPLVQSLYAECLSWSGHHRSAIVTIQEAISKAPDELILRQTYIDITNRAGMWWEATDLARALYARYPDQQDVQAQWWDTLAAQVMPDTEELNEALSRSQSAKPHMTTAEQIQHHATRGRLLAHSQQWEQAWQEHEQALLLAQNSQSPELARPLIAKADSLYEAGLINESCEHLWQACATYRYSPYTVHAYRKLNARLPESTQADLQSIAALHQKIEQIWAGYKQDNLQYAFGDFGLPYQGFEPLKLAGSRPAMQRLETYGLQELLPANASALDIGCNHGFLLMGLAPHLSHGLGFDISQSCIDVGKAVAEHLGHKHIELSSQPFDDFKSKQRFDLVIACAVHHWIGVPLSEFGTKLFNFCKPGGLVLLESQGTRETTRTEVDFEAKATTMASAGFTVIRKGSLCDDGINYREFWILQRKK
;
A
#
# COMPACT_ATOMS: atom_id res chain seq x y z
N MET A 1 0.87 -30.93 -50.91
CA MET A 1 0.38 -29.80 -51.75
C MET A 1 0.40 -30.17 -53.23
N THR A 2 -0.75 -30.46 -53.83
CA THR A 2 -0.93 -30.59 -55.28
C THR A 2 -1.48 -29.28 -55.83
N ARG A 3 -0.76 -28.65 -56.77
CA ARG A 3 -1.13 -27.38 -57.43
C ARG A 3 -2.53 -27.45 -58.08
N PRO A 4 -3.46 -26.51 -57.80
CA PRO A 4 -4.65 -26.35 -58.63
C PRO A 4 -4.30 -25.58 -59.92
N LYS A 5 -4.96 -26.00 -60.99
CA LYS A 5 -4.79 -25.52 -62.37
C LYS A 5 -5.12 -24.03 -62.52
N GLN A 6 -4.35 -23.37 -63.38
CA GLN A 6 -4.61 -22.02 -63.89
C GLN A 6 -6.03 -21.91 -64.47
N HIS A 7 -6.92 -21.18 -63.78
CA HIS A 7 -8.13 -20.61 -64.39
C HIS A 7 -7.94 -19.10 -64.63
N ARG A 8 -8.31 -18.71 -65.86
CA ARG A 8 -8.05 -17.43 -66.55
C ARG A 8 -8.74 -16.22 -65.90
N SER A 9 -7.95 -15.16 -65.74
CA SER A 9 -8.24 -13.71 -65.78
C SER A 9 -9.68 -13.21 -65.60
N ALA A 10 -9.96 -12.64 -64.41
CA ALA A 10 -10.97 -11.59 -64.26
C ALA A 10 -10.70 -10.56 -63.13
N SER A 11 -9.56 -10.63 -62.42
CA SER A 11 -9.13 -9.54 -61.53
C SER A 11 -7.94 -8.84 -62.15
N GLY A 12 -7.99 -7.51 -62.27
CA GLY A 12 -6.92 -6.67 -62.84
C GLY A 12 -5.63 -6.65 -61.99
N ILE A 13 -5.32 -7.73 -61.25
CA ILE A 13 -4.17 -7.92 -60.39
C ILE A 13 -3.03 -8.48 -61.23
N SER A 14 -1.87 -7.81 -61.20
CA SER A 14 -0.70 -8.30 -61.93
C SER A 14 -0.20 -9.63 -61.34
N PRO A 15 0.35 -10.55 -62.15
CA PRO A 15 0.93 -11.81 -61.65
C PRO A 15 2.01 -11.58 -60.58
N GLN A 16 2.76 -10.47 -60.68
CA GLN A 16 3.78 -10.10 -59.72
C GLN A 16 3.17 -9.68 -58.38
N THR A 17 2.09 -8.91 -58.39
CA THR A 17 1.33 -8.54 -57.17
C THR A 17 0.71 -9.77 -56.51
N ALA A 18 0.14 -10.69 -57.30
CA ALA A 18 -0.41 -11.94 -56.78
C ALA A 18 0.66 -12.79 -56.10
N GLN A 19 1.85 -12.90 -56.70
CA GLN A 19 2.98 -13.63 -56.12
C GLN A 19 3.50 -12.97 -54.84
N THR A 20 3.53 -11.64 -54.77
CA THR A 20 3.91 -10.92 -53.54
C THR A 20 2.93 -11.22 -52.41
N ILE A 21 1.63 -11.20 -52.66
CA ILE A 21 0.60 -11.54 -51.66
C ILE A 21 0.80 -12.96 -51.15
N LEU A 22 0.93 -13.92 -52.06
CA LEU A 22 1.15 -15.33 -51.70
C LEU A 22 2.42 -15.51 -50.87
N ASN A 23 3.53 -14.86 -51.26
CA ASN A 23 4.77 -14.93 -50.48
C ASN A 23 4.63 -14.33 -49.07
N LEU A 24 3.86 -13.26 -48.91
CA LEU A 24 3.61 -12.65 -47.60
C LEU A 24 2.72 -13.55 -46.73
N LEU A 25 1.67 -14.14 -47.32
CA LEU A 25 0.81 -15.11 -46.63
C LEU A 25 1.59 -16.37 -46.23
N ASP A 26 2.39 -16.94 -47.14
CA ASP A 26 3.21 -18.14 -46.89
C ASP A 26 4.27 -17.91 -45.79
N ARG A 27 4.70 -16.66 -45.59
CA ARG A 27 5.64 -16.27 -44.53
C ARG A 27 4.96 -15.80 -43.26
N ASN A 28 3.64 -15.94 -43.16
CA ASN A 28 2.83 -15.48 -42.04
C ASN A 28 2.98 -13.97 -41.73
N GLN A 29 3.26 -13.14 -42.73
CA GLN A 29 3.45 -11.68 -42.57
C GLN A 29 2.12 -10.93 -42.68
N TRP A 30 1.21 -11.25 -41.75
CA TRP A 30 -0.20 -10.83 -41.82
C TRP A 30 -0.40 -9.31 -41.77
N ASP A 31 0.33 -8.62 -40.88
CA ASP A 31 0.25 -7.16 -40.71
C ASP A 31 0.68 -6.37 -41.95
N GLN A 32 1.55 -6.98 -42.78
CA GLN A 32 2.05 -6.35 -44.01
C GLN A 32 1.12 -6.60 -45.19
N VAL A 33 0.43 -7.74 -45.22
CA VAL A 33 -0.41 -8.14 -46.36
C VAL A 33 -1.84 -7.60 -46.24
N GLU A 34 -2.39 -7.46 -45.03
CA GLU A 34 -3.77 -6.97 -44.83
C GLU A 34 -4.00 -5.58 -45.45
N PRO A 35 -3.15 -4.54 -45.20
CA PRO A 35 -3.37 -3.21 -45.78
C PRO A 35 -3.29 -3.21 -47.31
N LEU A 36 -2.48 -4.11 -47.89
CA LEU A 36 -2.38 -4.29 -49.34
C LEU A 36 -3.66 -4.90 -49.92
N LEU A 37 -4.22 -5.90 -49.24
CA LEU A 37 -5.46 -6.56 -49.63
C LEU A 37 -6.67 -5.61 -49.52
N ILE A 38 -6.74 -4.77 -48.49
CA ILE A 38 -7.77 -3.71 -48.37
C ILE A 38 -7.72 -2.76 -49.57
N LYS A 39 -6.54 -2.25 -49.91
CA LYS A 39 -6.35 -1.34 -51.06
C LYS A 39 -6.72 -1.99 -52.40
N LEU A 40 -6.37 -3.27 -52.57
CA LEU A 40 -6.70 -4.01 -53.79
C LEU A 40 -8.20 -4.28 -53.91
N ARG A 41 -8.88 -4.65 -52.82
CA ARG A 41 -10.34 -4.80 -52.78
C ARG A 41 -11.07 -3.49 -53.07
N GLN A 42 -10.61 -2.36 -52.53
CA GLN A 42 -11.17 -1.04 -52.84
C GLN A 42 -11.02 -0.66 -54.32
N LYS A 43 -9.90 -1.05 -54.95
CA LYS A 43 -9.60 -0.70 -56.33
C LYS A 43 -10.22 -1.64 -57.36
N HIS A 44 -10.32 -2.92 -57.04
CA HIS A 44 -10.71 -3.98 -57.98
C HIS A 44 -12.04 -4.65 -57.65
N GLY A 45 -12.69 -4.27 -56.55
CA GLY A 45 -13.91 -4.91 -56.04
C GLY A 45 -13.62 -6.23 -55.30
N ASP A 46 -14.69 -6.81 -54.75
CA ASP A 46 -14.64 -8.06 -54.01
C ASP A 46 -14.68 -9.27 -54.96
N ASP A 47 -13.49 -9.59 -55.50
CA ASP A 47 -13.22 -10.83 -56.24
C ASP A 47 -12.98 -12.01 -55.28
N PHE A 48 -13.38 -13.22 -55.69
CA PHE A 48 -13.24 -14.47 -54.93
C PHE A 48 -11.84 -14.61 -54.33
N ARG A 49 -10.77 -14.43 -55.12
CA ARG A 49 -9.38 -14.59 -54.66
C ARG A 49 -8.97 -13.55 -53.61
N LEU A 50 -9.40 -12.30 -53.77
CA LEU A 50 -9.09 -11.23 -52.82
C LEU A 50 -9.83 -11.43 -51.50
N LEU A 51 -11.07 -11.91 -51.54
CA LEU A 51 -11.84 -12.26 -50.35
C LEU A 51 -11.18 -13.41 -49.58
N VAL A 52 -10.72 -14.46 -50.29
CA VAL A 52 -10.01 -15.60 -49.67
C VAL A 52 -8.70 -15.16 -49.03
N TRP A 53 -7.84 -14.45 -49.77
CA TRP A 53 -6.55 -13.98 -49.22
C TRP A 53 -6.72 -13.02 -48.05
N HIS A 54 -7.73 -12.15 -48.09
CA HIS A 54 -8.01 -11.25 -46.98
C HIS A 54 -8.60 -11.98 -45.78
N GLY A 55 -9.48 -12.97 -45.99
CA GLY A 55 -9.94 -13.86 -44.94
C GLY A 55 -8.79 -14.64 -44.29
N ASP A 56 -7.83 -15.14 -45.07
CA ASP A 56 -6.65 -15.84 -44.56
C ASP A 56 -5.74 -14.92 -43.72
N ALA A 57 -5.53 -13.68 -44.18
CA ALA A 57 -4.79 -12.68 -43.41
C ALA A 57 -5.50 -12.35 -42.08
N LEU A 58 -6.82 -12.11 -42.11
CA LEU A 58 -7.60 -11.81 -40.90
C LEU A 58 -7.65 -13.00 -39.94
N ARG A 59 -7.72 -14.24 -40.44
CA ARG A 59 -7.62 -15.45 -39.62
C ARG A 59 -6.24 -15.57 -38.97
N GLY A 60 -5.17 -15.23 -39.70
CA GLY A 60 -3.81 -15.16 -39.16
C GLY A 60 -3.62 -14.09 -38.08
N LEU A 61 -4.39 -12.99 -38.17
CA LEU A 61 -4.48 -11.92 -37.18
C LEU A 61 -5.49 -12.22 -36.05
N GLU A 62 -6.06 -13.43 -36.01
CA GLU A 62 -7.07 -13.86 -35.04
C GLU A 62 -8.38 -13.02 -35.04
N ARG A 63 -8.65 -12.29 -36.13
CA ARG A 63 -9.89 -11.52 -36.34
C ARG A 63 -10.96 -12.41 -36.97
N PHE A 64 -11.35 -13.47 -36.25
CA PHE A 64 -12.22 -14.54 -36.77
C PHE A 64 -13.61 -14.08 -37.23
N PRO A 65 -14.34 -13.17 -36.55
CA PRO A 65 -15.66 -12.73 -37.01
C PRO A 65 -15.62 -12.08 -38.40
N GLU A 66 -14.60 -11.28 -38.67
CA GLU A 66 -14.41 -10.60 -39.95
C GLU A 66 -13.99 -11.60 -41.04
N ALA A 67 -13.10 -12.54 -40.71
CA ALA A 67 -12.70 -13.62 -41.60
C ALA A 67 -13.90 -14.51 -42.01
N ILE A 68 -14.79 -14.84 -41.05
CA ILE A 68 -16.04 -15.59 -41.31
C ILE A 68 -16.90 -14.86 -42.35
N GLY A 69 -17.06 -13.54 -42.20
CA GLY A 69 -17.80 -12.71 -43.15
C GLY A 69 -17.24 -12.81 -44.57
N LEU A 70 -15.92 -12.69 -44.73
CA LEU A 70 -15.26 -12.75 -46.04
C LEU A 70 -15.30 -14.16 -46.65
N TYR A 71 -15.09 -15.21 -45.85
CA TYR A 71 -15.16 -16.58 -46.34
C TYR A 71 -16.57 -16.97 -46.78
N ARG A 72 -17.62 -16.55 -46.05
CA ARG A 72 -19.02 -16.74 -46.47
C ARG A 72 -19.32 -16.00 -47.78
N GLN A 73 -18.81 -14.79 -47.96
CA GLN A 73 -18.95 -14.05 -49.22
C GLN A 73 -18.21 -14.73 -50.38
N ALA A 74 -16.99 -15.21 -50.15
CA ALA A 74 -16.22 -15.94 -51.17
C ALA A 74 -16.94 -17.24 -51.58
N LEU A 75 -17.46 -18.02 -50.63
CA LEU A 75 -18.25 -19.22 -50.91
C LEU A 75 -19.58 -18.93 -51.61
N ALA A 76 -20.16 -17.74 -51.43
CA ALA A 76 -21.35 -17.31 -52.17
C ALA A 76 -21.03 -16.98 -53.65
N LEU A 77 -19.84 -16.47 -53.94
CA LEU A 77 -19.37 -16.23 -55.31
C LEU A 77 -19.02 -17.53 -56.04
N GLU A 78 -18.32 -18.44 -55.35
CA GLU A 78 -17.95 -19.75 -55.88
C GLU A 78 -18.28 -20.86 -54.87
N PRO A 79 -19.47 -21.49 -54.95
CA PRO A 79 -19.90 -22.49 -53.95
C PRO A 79 -19.39 -23.91 -54.18
N GLN A 80 -18.75 -24.21 -55.32
CA GLN A 80 -18.30 -25.57 -55.68
C GLN A 80 -16.76 -25.68 -55.66
N ASN A 81 -16.23 -26.87 -55.36
CA ASN A 81 -14.79 -27.21 -55.37
C ASN A 81 -13.91 -26.32 -54.47
N ASN A 82 -14.45 -25.90 -53.32
CA ASN A 82 -13.80 -24.98 -52.38
C ASN A 82 -13.60 -25.59 -50.98
N GLU A 83 -13.26 -26.88 -50.91
CA GLU A 83 -13.16 -27.63 -49.66
C GLU A 83 -12.15 -27.02 -48.67
N SER A 84 -11.05 -26.45 -49.18
CA SER A 84 -10.05 -25.78 -48.33
C SER A 84 -10.58 -24.49 -47.71
N LEU A 85 -11.42 -23.74 -48.43
CA LEU A 85 -12.04 -22.51 -47.94
C LEU A 85 -13.16 -22.82 -46.93
N THR A 86 -13.97 -23.84 -47.20
CA THR A 86 -14.97 -24.36 -46.27
C THR A 86 -14.32 -24.81 -44.96
N LEU A 87 -13.14 -25.45 -45.04
CA LEU A 87 -12.38 -25.84 -43.86
C LEU A 87 -11.83 -24.63 -43.09
N SER A 88 -11.29 -23.61 -43.77
CA SER A 88 -10.86 -22.36 -43.14
C SER A 88 -12.01 -21.64 -42.43
N LEU A 89 -13.22 -21.64 -43.00
CA LEU A 89 -14.42 -21.12 -42.36
C LEU A 89 -14.78 -21.91 -41.09
N ALA A 90 -14.77 -23.25 -41.17
CA ALA A 90 -15.03 -24.12 -40.03
C ALA A 90 -14.01 -23.90 -38.89
N MET A 91 -12.73 -23.63 -39.22
CA MET A 91 -11.71 -23.28 -38.22
C MET A 91 -12.04 -21.98 -37.49
N CYS A 92 -12.48 -20.93 -38.20
CA CYS A 92 -12.88 -19.67 -37.57
C CYS A 92 -14.15 -19.84 -36.72
N LEU A 93 -15.15 -20.59 -37.20
CA LEU A 93 -16.38 -20.85 -36.45
C LEU A 93 -16.11 -21.61 -35.14
N ARG A 94 -15.18 -22.57 -35.17
CA ARG A 94 -14.71 -23.25 -33.96
C ARG A 94 -14.12 -22.26 -32.95
N LYS A 95 -13.28 -21.32 -33.40
CA LYS A 95 -12.66 -20.31 -32.54
C LYS A 95 -13.67 -19.36 -31.91
N GLU A 96 -14.79 -19.11 -32.59
CA GLU A 96 -15.94 -18.35 -32.07
C GLU A 96 -16.91 -19.19 -31.21
N GLY A 97 -16.59 -20.46 -30.92
CA GLY A 97 -17.44 -21.35 -30.12
C GLY A 97 -18.67 -21.91 -30.84
N GLN A 98 -18.82 -21.67 -32.15
CA GLN A 98 -19.92 -22.19 -32.98
C GLN A 98 -19.61 -23.63 -33.44
N LEU A 99 -19.47 -24.54 -32.45
CA LEU A 99 -18.92 -25.88 -32.63
C LEU A 99 -19.80 -26.77 -33.53
N ASP A 100 -21.14 -26.64 -33.47
CA ASP A 100 -22.06 -27.44 -34.29
C ASP A 100 -21.99 -27.08 -35.77
N GLU A 101 -21.94 -25.79 -36.10
CA GLU A 101 -21.79 -25.34 -37.48
C GLU A 101 -20.41 -25.72 -38.04
N ALA A 102 -19.35 -25.53 -37.24
CA ALA A 102 -18.01 -25.95 -37.60
C ALA A 102 -17.93 -27.46 -37.89
N LEU A 103 -18.59 -28.29 -37.06
CA LEU A 103 -18.62 -29.74 -37.23
C LEU A 103 -19.38 -30.14 -38.50
N HIS A 104 -20.51 -29.48 -38.77
CA HIS A 104 -21.29 -29.69 -39.97
C HIS A 104 -20.49 -29.37 -41.23
N LEU A 105 -19.82 -28.22 -41.29
CA LEU A 105 -18.99 -27.82 -42.43
C LEU A 105 -17.79 -28.75 -42.64
N SER A 106 -17.12 -29.18 -41.57
CA SER A 106 -16.03 -30.16 -41.68
C SER A 106 -16.54 -31.52 -42.20
N SER A 107 -17.74 -31.94 -41.77
CA SER A 107 -18.38 -33.17 -42.26
C SER A 107 -18.75 -33.08 -43.74
N GLN A 108 -19.20 -31.92 -44.23
CA GLN A 108 -19.46 -31.70 -45.66
C GLN A 108 -18.19 -31.84 -46.50
N VAL A 109 -17.07 -31.30 -46.00
CA VAL A 109 -15.76 -31.47 -46.65
C VAL A 109 -15.39 -32.95 -46.76
N LEU A 110 -15.61 -33.73 -45.69
CA LEU A 110 -15.31 -35.17 -45.67
C LEU A 110 -16.26 -36.01 -46.54
N GLN A 111 -17.50 -35.58 -46.76
CA GLN A 111 -18.41 -36.23 -47.71
C GLN A 111 -17.89 -36.15 -49.15
N VAL A 112 -17.26 -35.03 -49.51
CA VAL A 112 -16.70 -34.79 -50.85
C VAL A 112 -15.29 -35.38 -50.97
N ARG A 113 -14.47 -35.22 -49.92
CA ARG A 113 -13.10 -35.70 -49.84
C ARG A 113 -12.85 -36.45 -48.52
N PRO A 114 -13.16 -37.77 -48.47
CA PRO A 114 -12.97 -38.58 -47.26
C PRO A 114 -11.50 -38.70 -46.82
N ASP A 115 -10.55 -38.54 -47.74
CA ASP A 115 -9.11 -38.59 -47.49
C ASP A 115 -8.50 -37.23 -47.08
N TYR A 116 -9.32 -36.22 -46.75
CA TYR A 116 -8.80 -34.92 -46.36
C TYR A 116 -8.36 -34.90 -44.88
N ALA A 117 -7.09 -35.21 -44.63
CA ALA A 117 -6.51 -35.24 -43.28
C ALA A 117 -6.78 -33.97 -42.43
N GLY A 118 -6.73 -32.78 -43.05
CA GLY A 118 -7.01 -31.52 -42.36
C GLY A 118 -8.45 -31.39 -41.83
N ALA A 119 -9.43 -32.00 -42.51
CA ALA A 119 -10.83 -31.99 -42.06
C ALA A 119 -11.06 -32.93 -40.89
N TRP A 120 -10.47 -34.14 -40.92
CA TRP A 120 -10.43 -35.05 -39.78
C TRP A 120 -9.74 -34.43 -38.56
N ALA A 121 -8.60 -33.77 -38.76
CA ALA A 121 -7.88 -33.08 -37.69
C ALA A 121 -8.72 -31.96 -37.05
N LEU A 122 -9.46 -31.20 -37.87
CA LEU A 122 -10.39 -30.19 -37.38
C LEU A 122 -11.58 -30.80 -36.63
N GLN A 123 -12.14 -31.93 -37.09
CA GLN A 123 -13.18 -32.63 -36.33
C GLN A 123 -12.66 -33.09 -34.97
N GLY A 124 -11.44 -33.63 -34.89
CA GLY A 124 -10.82 -33.99 -33.61
C GLY A 124 -10.69 -32.80 -32.66
N ASP A 125 -10.25 -31.67 -33.20
CA ASP A 125 -10.17 -30.39 -32.51
C ASP A 125 -11.55 -29.88 -32.02
N ILE A 126 -12.61 -30.02 -32.82
CA ILE A 126 -13.98 -29.65 -32.45
C ILE A 126 -14.54 -30.61 -31.40
N TYR A 127 -14.37 -31.93 -31.55
CA TYR A 127 -14.85 -32.92 -30.58
C TYR A 127 -14.18 -32.74 -29.22
N LYS A 128 -12.89 -32.40 -29.20
CA LYS A 128 -12.18 -32.04 -27.97
C LYS A 128 -12.81 -30.82 -27.29
N ASP A 129 -13.09 -29.75 -28.04
CA ASP A 129 -13.72 -28.54 -27.50
C ASP A 129 -15.19 -28.78 -27.08
N LYS A 130 -15.85 -29.81 -27.64
CA LYS A 130 -17.17 -30.32 -27.21
C LYS A 130 -17.08 -31.32 -26.04
N GLU A 131 -15.92 -31.54 -25.44
CA GLU A 131 -15.72 -32.47 -24.32
C GLU A 131 -15.94 -33.96 -24.68
N LEU A 132 -15.95 -34.28 -25.99
CA LEU A 132 -16.20 -35.61 -26.56
C LEU A 132 -14.86 -36.30 -26.91
N LEU A 133 -14.12 -36.68 -25.88
CA LEU A 133 -12.71 -37.08 -26.00
C LEU A 133 -12.48 -38.36 -26.84
N ALA A 134 -13.38 -39.34 -26.76
CA ALA A 134 -13.29 -40.57 -27.56
C ALA A 134 -13.44 -40.28 -29.06
N GLN A 135 -14.42 -39.46 -29.45
CA GLN A 135 -14.57 -39.03 -30.85
C GLN A 135 -13.39 -38.15 -31.31
N ALA A 136 -12.81 -37.35 -30.41
CA ALA A 136 -11.61 -36.58 -30.73
C ALA A 136 -10.43 -37.48 -31.11
N ARG A 137 -10.17 -38.51 -30.29
CA ARG A 137 -9.15 -39.53 -30.56
C ARG A 137 -9.36 -40.21 -31.90
N ASP A 138 -10.57 -40.70 -32.15
CA ASP A 138 -10.89 -41.46 -33.36
C ASP A 138 -10.70 -40.58 -34.62
N ALA A 139 -11.11 -39.31 -34.56
CA ALA A 139 -10.89 -38.36 -35.65
C ALA A 139 -9.40 -38.04 -35.88
N TYR A 140 -8.58 -37.92 -34.84
CA TYR A 140 -7.13 -37.75 -35.00
C TYR A 140 -6.46 -39.00 -35.60
N LEU A 141 -6.91 -40.20 -35.23
CA LEU A 141 -6.44 -41.45 -35.84
C LEU A 141 -6.79 -41.52 -37.32
N GLU A 142 -8.02 -41.14 -37.72
CA GLU A 142 -8.39 -41.05 -39.13
C GLU A 142 -7.56 -40.00 -39.88
N ALA A 143 -7.30 -38.83 -39.26
CA ALA A 143 -6.43 -37.81 -39.86
C ALA A 143 -5.03 -38.35 -40.16
N LEU A 144 -4.45 -39.12 -39.24
CA LEU A 144 -3.12 -39.73 -39.40
C LEU A 144 -3.08 -40.76 -40.53
N LYS A 145 -4.13 -41.56 -40.72
CA LYS A 145 -4.21 -42.53 -41.84
C LYS A 145 -4.12 -41.85 -43.21
N HIS A 146 -4.55 -40.60 -43.30
CA HIS A 146 -4.62 -39.82 -44.54
C HIS A 146 -3.50 -38.77 -44.68
N ALA A 147 -2.58 -38.66 -43.70
CA ALA A 147 -1.48 -37.71 -43.74
C ALA A 147 -0.41 -38.10 -44.78
N VAL A 148 0.13 -37.12 -45.52
CA VAL A 148 1.22 -37.34 -46.50
C VAL A 148 2.59 -37.17 -45.82
N ALA A 149 3.58 -37.88 -46.34
CA ALA A 149 4.82 -38.28 -45.67
C ALA A 149 5.74 -37.17 -45.10
N PRO A 150 6.58 -37.55 -44.11
CA PRO A 150 6.53 -38.81 -43.36
C PRO A 150 5.86 -38.53 -42.02
N LEU A 151 4.57 -38.89 -41.85
CA LEU A 151 3.80 -38.70 -40.62
C LEU A 151 3.75 -37.25 -40.11
N ASP A 152 2.60 -36.59 -40.25
CA ASP A 152 2.40 -35.23 -39.75
C ASP A 152 2.67 -35.17 -38.23
N ALA A 153 3.86 -34.67 -37.87
CA ALA A 153 4.36 -34.67 -36.50
C ALA A 153 3.42 -33.93 -35.54
N LEU A 154 2.70 -32.93 -36.06
CA LEU A 154 1.74 -32.13 -35.29
C LEU A 154 0.44 -32.90 -35.02
N LEU A 155 0.07 -33.88 -35.85
CA LEU A 155 -1.04 -34.79 -35.55
C LEU A 155 -0.68 -35.76 -34.41
N TYR A 156 0.59 -36.19 -34.31
CA TYR A 156 1.04 -36.98 -33.15
C TYR A 156 0.97 -36.19 -31.84
N VAL A 157 1.34 -34.90 -31.88
CA VAL A 157 1.17 -34.00 -30.73
C VAL A 157 -0.30 -33.92 -30.30
N LYS A 158 -1.23 -33.83 -31.26
CA LYS A 158 -2.67 -33.78 -31.00
C LYS A 158 -3.25 -35.10 -30.50
N LEU A 159 -2.77 -36.24 -31.01
CA LEU A 159 -3.24 -37.57 -30.64
C LEU A 159 -2.71 -38.02 -29.27
N ALA A 160 -1.46 -37.67 -28.95
CA ALA A 160 -0.76 -38.12 -27.76
C ALA A 160 -1.60 -38.05 -26.47
N PRO A 161 -2.29 -36.95 -26.11
CA PRO A 161 -3.07 -36.91 -24.87
C PRO A 161 -4.15 -38.00 -24.73
N PHE A 162 -4.64 -38.52 -25.86
CA PHE A 162 -5.82 -39.39 -25.92
C PHE A 162 -5.48 -40.88 -26.03
N THR A 163 -4.21 -41.26 -26.21
CA THR A 163 -3.84 -42.66 -26.41
C THR A 163 -2.38 -42.96 -26.04
N GLN A 164 -2.08 -44.25 -25.89
CA GLN A 164 -0.71 -44.73 -25.76
C GLN A 164 -0.05 -44.86 -27.13
N LEU A 165 1.21 -44.46 -27.25
CA LEU A 165 1.96 -44.49 -28.49
C LEU A 165 3.17 -45.43 -28.36
N ALA A 166 3.32 -46.35 -29.31
CA ALA A 166 4.43 -47.30 -29.35
C ALA A 166 5.68 -46.70 -30.04
N PRO A 167 6.91 -47.13 -29.65
CA PRO A 167 8.16 -46.63 -30.22
C PRO A 167 8.47 -47.31 -31.56
N GLU A 168 7.63 -47.06 -32.58
CA GLU A 168 7.86 -47.61 -33.91
C GLU A 168 9.00 -46.86 -34.63
N PRO A 169 10.01 -47.57 -35.19
CA PRO A 169 11.20 -46.94 -35.76
C PRO A 169 10.90 -45.88 -36.84
N GLY A 170 9.91 -46.11 -37.70
CA GLY A 170 9.52 -45.17 -38.75
C GLY A 170 8.89 -43.89 -38.21
N ILE A 171 8.10 -43.99 -37.13
CA ILE A 171 7.49 -42.84 -36.45
C ILE A 171 8.57 -42.04 -35.73
N LEU A 172 9.45 -42.71 -34.99
CA LEU A 172 10.55 -42.07 -34.27
C LEU A 172 11.45 -41.27 -35.21
N GLN A 173 11.87 -41.88 -36.33
CA GLN A 173 12.73 -41.21 -37.31
C GLN A 173 12.05 -39.98 -37.93
N ALA A 174 10.75 -40.05 -38.20
CA ALA A 174 9.99 -38.94 -38.75
C ALA A 174 9.88 -37.77 -37.76
N LEU A 175 9.51 -38.05 -36.51
CA LEU A 175 9.41 -37.03 -35.45
C LEU A 175 10.78 -36.40 -35.15
N GLU A 176 11.85 -37.20 -35.10
CA GLU A 176 13.22 -36.68 -34.92
C GLU A 176 13.66 -35.78 -36.07
N ALA A 177 13.38 -36.16 -37.32
CA ALA A 177 13.67 -35.33 -38.48
C ALA A 177 12.97 -33.97 -38.39
N PHE A 178 11.70 -33.94 -37.98
CA PHE A 178 10.96 -32.70 -37.75
C PHE A 178 11.63 -31.81 -36.70
N THR A 179 12.11 -32.39 -35.59
CA THR A 179 12.75 -31.62 -34.51
C THR A 179 14.13 -31.06 -34.87
N ASN A 180 14.81 -31.66 -35.84
CA ASN A 180 16.13 -31.24 -36.32
C ASN A 180 16.07 -30.18 -37.43
N ASP A 181 14.90 -29.97 -38.03
CA ASP A 181 14.68 -28.94 -39.03
C ASP A 181 14.56 -27.56 -38.35
N ALA A 182 15.54 -26.69 -38.61
CA ALA A 182 15.61 -25.35 -38.04
C ALA A 182 14.59 -24.37 -38.66
N GLU A 183 13.97 -24.72 -39.80
CA GLU A 183 12.88 -23.93 -40.39
C GLU A 183 11.56 -24.11 -39.62
N GLN A 184 11.43 -25.19 -38.84
CA GLN A 184 10.23 -25.42 -38.03
C GLN A 184 10.17 -24.48 -36.82
N PRO A 185 8.97 -23.99 -36.43
CA PRO A 185 8.80 -23.17 -35.24
C PRO A 185 9.34 -23.86 -33.98
N ILE A 186 10.01 -23.09 -33.12
CA ILE A 186 10.62 -23.58 -31.88
C ILE A 186 9.58 -24.32 -31.00
N ASN A 187 8.37 -23.79 -30.91
CA ASN A 187 7.29 -24.37 -30.11
C ASN A 187 6.84 -25.73 -30.66
N ASP A 188 6.74 -25.85 -31.98
CA ASP A 188 6.34 -27.10 -32.63
C ASP A 188 7.40 -28.17 -32.44
N ARG A 189 8.68 -27.80 -32.60
CA ARG A 189 9.82 -28.69 -32.33
C ARG A 189 9.82 -29.16 -30.87
N ALA A 190 9.55 -28.27 -29.91
CA ALA A 190 9.46 -28.63 -28.49
C ALA A 190 8.28 -29.57 -28.19
N ASN A 191 7.10 -29.30 -28.75
CA ASN A 191 5.93 -30.17 -28.62
C ASN A 191 6.17 -31.57 -29.20
N VAL A 192 6.87 -31.66 -30.34
CA VAL A 192 7.23 -32.96 -30.95
C VAL A 192 8.29 -33.68 -30.10
N LEU A 193 9.28 -32.98 -29.54
CA LEU A 193 10.23 -33.56 -28.58
C LEU A 193 9.52 -34.10 -27.33
N ALA A 194 8.56 -33.37 -26.77
CA ALA A 194 7.76 -33.85 -25.64
C ALA A 194 6.90 -35.08 -26.01
N THR A 195 6.41 -35.14 -27.25
CA THR A 195 5.69 -36.30 -27.79
C THR A 195 6.61 -37.51 -27.92
N LEU A 196 7.85 -37.34 -28.37
CA LEU A 196 8.89 -38.38 -28.32
C LEU A 196 9.15 -38.85 -26.88
N GLY A 197 9.21 -37.91 -25.93
CA GLY A 197 9.30 -38.21 -24.50
C GLY A 197 8.14 -39.10 -24.04
N LYS A 198 6.91 -38.78 -24.45
CA LYS A 198 5.73 -39.58 -24.14
C LYS A 198 5.77 -40.98 -24.77
N ILE A 199 6.18 -41.12 -26.03
CA ILE A 199 6.31 -42.43 -26.69
C ILE A 199 7.23 -43.35 -25.89
N TRP A 200 8.38 -42.84 -25.46
CA TRP A 200 9.29 -43.61 -24.61
C TRP A 200 8.75 -43.85 -23.21
N LEU A 201 7.95 -42.92 -22.68
CA LEU A 201 7.29 -43.09 -21.39
C LEU A 201 6.26 -44.21 -21.41
N ASP A 202 5.43 -44.27 -22.45
CA ASP A 202 4.44 -45.33 -22.70
C ASP A 202 5.14 -46.69 -22.91
N ALA A 203 6.31 -46.67 -23.56
CA ALA A 203 7.20 -47.84 -23.70
C ALA A 203 7.91 -48.25 -22.40
N GLN A 204 7.70 -47.54 -21.29
CA GLN A 204 8.34 -47.74 -19.98
C GLN A 204 9.87 -47.50 -19.95
N GLU A 205 10.42 -46.86 -20.98
CA GLU A 205 11.83 -46.48 -21.11
C GLU A 205 12.09 -45.11 -20.48
N THR A 206 12.09 -45.08 -19.15
CA THR A 206 12.08 -43.86 -18.33
C THR A 206 13.23 -42.89 -18.63
N ASP A 207 14.48 -43.38 -18.77
CA ASP A 207 15.64 -42.50 -19.01
C ASP A 207 15.57 -41.81 -20.38
N LYS A 208 15.14 -42.54 -21.41
CA LYS A 208 14.94 -41.99 -22.76
C LYS A 208 13.82 -40.96 -22.74
N ALA A 209 12.71 -41.28 -22.08
CA ALA A 209 11.59 -40.37 -21.94
C ALA A 209 12.03 -39.02 -21.35
N PHE A 210 12.74 -39.07 -20.21
CA PHE A 210 13.25 -37.87 -19.54
C PHE A 210 14.22 -37.08 -20.43
N ALA A 211 15.11 -37.76 -21.16
CA ALA A 211 16.06 -37.10 -22.04
C ALA A 211 15.35 -36.28 -23.15
N TYR A 212 14.23 -36.76 -23.71
CA TYR A 212 13.46 -35.98 -24.69
C TYR A 212 12.68 -34.83 -24.05
N TYR A 213 12.09 -35.00 -22.86
CA TYR A 213 11.48 -33.89 -22.12
C TYR A 213 12.51 -32.81 -21.79
N GLN A 214 13.71 -33.20 -21.35
CA GLN A 214 14.80 -32.28 -21.10
C GLN A 214 15.25 -31.55 -22.38
N LYS A 215 15.33 -32.24 -23.53
CA LYS A 215 15.62 -31.60 -24.83
C LYS A 215 14.53 -30.57 -25.20
N ALA A 216 13.26 -30.91 -25.03
CA ALA A 216 12.14 -29.99 -25.28
C ALA A 216 12.27 -28.73 -24.42
N ASN A 217 12.46 -28.92 -23.11
CA ASN A 217 12.55 -27.82 -22.14
C ASN A 217 13.79 -26.94 -22.37
N ASN A 218 14.94 -27.53 -22.71
CA ASN A 218 16.15 -26.79 -23.03
C ASN A 218 16.01 -25.95 -24.32
N LEU A 219 15.28 -26.46 -25.31
CA LEU A 219 15.02 -25.74 -26.55
C LEU A 219 14.22 -24.46 -26.29
N ILE A 220 13.18 -24.55 -25.45
CA ILE A 220 12.40 -23.39 -25.02
C ILE A 220 13.25 -22.45 -24.15
N LYS A 221 13.95 -22.98 -23.14
CA LYS A 221 14.81 -22.19 -22.23
C LYS A 221 15.86 -21.37 -22.98
N GLY A 222 16.50 -21.96 -24.00
CA GLY A 222 17.53 -21.29 -24.80
C GLY A 222 17.01 -20.15 -25.69
N ALA A 223 15.74 -20.21 -26.10
CA ALA A 223 15.13 -19.20 -26.98
C ALA A 223 14.75 -17.90 -26.25
N PHE A 224 14.57 -17.95 -24.93
CA PHE A 224 13.95 -16.87 -24.15
C PHE A 224 14.79 -16.43 -22.94
N ALA A 225 16.12 -16.42 -23.05
CA ALA A 225 17.05 -16.11 -21.97
C ALA A 225 16.86 -14.69 -21.36
N SER A 226 15.84 -14.53 -20.51
CA SER A 226 15.78 -13.52 -19.47
C SER A 226 16.30 -14.14 -18.17
N PRO A 227 17.09 -13.41 -17.37
CA PRO A 227 17.52 -13.90 -16.07
C PRO A 227 16.29 -14.15 -15.19
N HIS A 228 16.12 -15.38 -14.72
CA HIS A 228 15.14 -15.72 -13.71
C HIS A 228 15.39 -14.84 -12.48
N LYS A 229 14.45 -13.94 -12.17
CA LYS A 229 14.47 -13.15 -10.94
C LYS A 229 13.77 -13.98 -9.87
N SER A 230 14.44 -14.22 -8.75
CA SER A 230 13.82 -14.92 -7.63
C SER A 230 12.53 -14.19 -7.21
N LEU A 231 11.47 -14.96 -6.98
CA LEU A 231 10.18 -14.44 -6.54
C LEU A 231 10.14 -14.24 -5.02
N ILE A 232 11.16 -14.68 -4.27
CA ILE A 232 11.23 -14.55 -2.81
C ILE A 232 10.90 -13.13 -2.31
N PRO A 233 11.46 -12.03 -2.87
CA PRO A 233 11.12 -10.68 -2.41
C PRO A 233 9.65 -10.32 -2.63
N GLN A 234 9.04 -10.79 -3.72
CA GLN A 234 7.63 -10.56 -4.01
C GLN A 234 6.73 -11.36 -3.05
N VAL A 235 7.07 -12.63 -2.82
CA VAL A 235 6.41 -13.51 -1.84
C VAL A 235 6.42 -12.87 -0.46
N ASN A 236 7.59 -12.42 -0.02
CA ASN A 236 7.74 -11.75 1.27
C ASN A 236 6.97 -10.43 1.31
N GLY A 237 7.04 -9.60 0.26
CA GLY A 237 6.27 -8.36 0.17
C GLY A 237 4.76 -8.59 0.28
N LEU A 238 4.23 -9.69 -0.27
CA LEU A 238 2.81 -10.06 -0.12
C LEU A 238 2.48 -10.53 1.30
N ARG A 239 3.33 -11.38 1.88
CA ARG A 239 3.14 -11.90 3.25
C ARG A 239 3.16 -10.80 4.28
N VAL A 240 4.06 -9.86 4.07
CA VAL A 240 4.16 -8.63 4.85
C VAL A 240 2.92 -7.78 4.60
N ASN A 241 2.52 -7.49 3.37
CA ASN A 241 1.41 -6.57 3.19
C ASN A 241 0.02 -7.13 3.56
N PHE A 242 -0.20 -8.44 3.50
CA PHE A 242 -1.48 -9.06 3.85
C PHE A 242 -1.41 -9.89 5.13
N THR A 243 -1.82 -9.31 6.26
CA THR A 243 -1.83 -9.96 7.58
C THR A 243 -3.24 -10.14 8.15
N ALA A 244 -3.34 -10.94 9.22
CA ALA A 244 -4.60 -11.10 9.95
C ALA A 244 -5.14 -9.76 10.48
N GLU A 245 -4.26 -8.85 10.93
CA GLU A 245 -4.63 -7.52 11.39
C GLU A 245 -5.25 -6.67 10.27
N LEU A 246 -4.65 -6.69 9.07
CA LEU A 246 -5.21 -6.01 7.89
C LEU A 246 -6.62 -6.53 7.59
N PHE A 247 -6.80 -7.86 7.54
CA PHE A 247 -8.11 -8.45 7.24
C PHE A 247 -9.14 -8.14 8.32
N ASN A 248 -8.78 -8.24 9.61
CA ASN A 248 -9.66 -7.85 10.71
C ASN A 248 -10.14 -6.40 10.60
N ALA A 249 -9.28 -5.51 10.09
CA ALA A 249 -9.62 -4.10 9.92
C ALA A 249 -10.49 -3.84 8.68
N LEU A 250 -10.22 -4.45 7.53
CA LEU A 250 -10.81 -4.06 6.24
C LEU A 250 -11.85 -5.03 5.69
N SER A 251 -11.70 -6.34 5.93
CA SER A 251 -12.61 -7.36 5.39
C SER A 251 -14.06 -7.23 5.86
N PRO A 252 -14.40 -6.69 7.05
CA PRO A 252 -15.81 -6.44 7.41
C PRO A 252 -16.56 -5.53 6.43
N PHE A 253 -15.84 -4.72 5.64
CA PHE A 253 -16.43 -3.82 4.64
C PHE A 253 -16.52 -4.42 3.23
N GLY A 254 -15.94 -5.61 3.02
CA GLY A 254 -16.13 -6.40 1.81
C GLY A 254 -17.56 -6.95 1.70
N VAL A 255 -17.86 -7.60 0.57
CA VAL A 255 -19.16 -8.27 0.37
C VAL A 255 -19.21 -9.55 1.20
N GLN A 256 -20.02 -9.53 2.26
CA GLN A 256 -20.07 -10.58 3.27
C GLN A 256 -20.77 -11.87 2.80
N SER A 257 -21.41 -11.87 1.64
CA SER A 257 -22.08 -13.04 1.07
C SER A 257 -22.03 -12.96 -0.44
N ALA A 258 -21.38 -13.94 -1.07
CA ALA A 258 -21.29 -14.05 -2.52
C ALA A 258 -21.46 -15.51 -2.95
N PRO A 259 -22.20 -15.79 -4.04
CA PRO A 259 -22.36 -17.13 -4.58
C PRO A 259 -21.10 -17.54 -5.36
N GLN A 260 -19.95 -17.62 -4.69
CA GLN A 260 -18.64 -17.83 -5.30
C GLN A 260 -17.80 -18.83 -4.50
N ILE A 261 -17.17 -19.77 -5.21
CA ILE A 261 -16.17 -20.70 -4.68
C ILE A 261 -14.92 -20.60 -5.57
N PHE A 262 -13.76 -20.46 -4.96
CA PHE A 262 -12.49 -20.39 -5.67
C PHE A 262 -11.71 -21.68 -5.50
N ILE A 263 -11.26 -22.28 -6.61
CA ILE A 263 -10.35 -23.43 -6.60
C ILE A 263 -8.97 -22.93 -7.01
N THR A 264 -7.94 -23.21 -6.22
CA THR A 264 -6.55 -22.81 -6.52
C THR A 264 -5.54 -23.84 -6.02
N GLY A 265 -4.29 -23.72 -6.43
CA GLY A 265 -3.30 -24.78 -6.32
C GLY A 265 -2.28 -24.75 -7.45
N PHE A 266 -1.13 -25.40 -7.25
CA PHE A 266 -0.05 -25.38 -8.24
C PHE A 266 -0.53 -25.96 -9.57
N SER A 267 0.11 -25.60 -10.69
CA SER A 267 -0.21 -26.27 -11.96
C SER A 267 -0.08 -27.79 -11.78
N ARG A 268 -1.02 -28.58 -12.32
CA ARG A 268 -1.08 -30.04 -12.18
C ARG A 268 -1.36 -30.61 -10.78
N SER A 269 -1.77 -29.79 -9.81
CA SER A 269 -2.17 -30.25 -8.47
C SER A 269 -3.58 -30.85 -8.35
N GLY A 270 -4.36 -30.88 -9.44
CA GLY A 270 -5.70 -31.48 -9.46
C GLY A 270 -6.88 -30.50 -9.53
N LYS A 271 -6.63 -29.19 -9.71
CA LYS A 271 -7.68 -28.16 -9.77
C LYS A 271 -8.81 -28.48 -10.76
N SER A 272 -8.49 -28.70 -12.04
CA SER A 272 -9.50 -29.00 -13.07
C SER A 272 -10.28 -30.27 -12.77
N LEU A 273 -9.65 -31.26 -12.13
CA LEU A 273 -10.34 -32.47 -11.68
C LEU A 273 -11.36 -32.14 -10.59
N VAL A 274 -10.95 -31.41 -9.55
CA VAL A 274 -11.84 -30.95 -8.46
C VAL A 274 -12.99 -30.11 -9.02
N GLU A 275 -12.70 -29.14 -9.88
CA GLU A 275 -13.73 -28.32 -10.55
C GLU A 275 -14.71 -29.19 -11.33
N SER A 276 -14.21 -30.15 -12.12
CA SER A 276 -15.06 -31.02 -12.94
C SER A 276 -16.04 -31.87 -12.11
N LEU A 277 -15.66 -32.23 -10.88
CA LEU A 277 -16.50 -33.04 -9.98
C LEU A 277 -17.67 -32.25 -9.41
N PHE A 278 -17.58 -30.92 -9.35
CA PHE A 278 -18.69 -30.07 -8.96
C PHE A 278 -19.84 -30.05 -9.98
N ARG A 279 -19.66 -30.54 -11.23
CA ARG A 279 -20.79 -30.73 -12.18
C ARG A 279 -21.95 -31.55 -11.61
N SER A 280 -21.68 -32.37 -10.58
CA SER A 280 -22.68 -33.19 -9.89
C SER A 280 -23.54 -32.44 -8.85
N ALA A 281 -23.20 -31.17 -8.55
CA ALA A 281 -23.92 -30.34 -7.58
C ALA A 281 -25.09 -29.57 -8.21
N ALA A 282 -26.10 -29.26 -7.40
CA ALA A 282 -27.25 -28.44 -7.78
C ALA A 282 -26.86 -26.96 -7.93
N LYS A 283 -27.40 -26.28 -8.95
CA LYS A 283 -27.34 -24.80 -9.08
C LYS A 283 -25.91 -24.25 -9.01
N VAL A 284 -24.95 -24.99 -9.57
CA VAL A 284 -23.57 -24.54 -9.72
C VAL A 284 -23.24 -24.26 -11.17
N ARG A 285 -22.41 -23.25 -11.40
CA ARG A 285 -21.86 -22.90 -12.70
C ARG A 285 -20.34 -22.99 -12.64
N LEU A 286 -19.75 -23.82 -13.49
CA LEU A 286 -18.30 -23.90 -13.64
C LEU A 286 -17.84 -22.85 -14.64
N THR A 287 -16.82 -22.08 -14.29
CA THR A 287 -16.31 -20.98 -15.14
C THR A 287 -14.93 -21.28 -15.74
N GLY A 288 -14.27 -22.36 -15.32
CA GLY A 288 -12.95 -22.76 -15.78
C GLY A 288 -11.83 -21.89 -15.19
N GLU A 289 -10.67 -21.90 -15.85
CA GLU A 289 -9.57 -21.01 -15.49
C GLU A 289 -9.92 -19.55 -15.81
N SER A 290 -10.08 -18.74 -14.77
CA SER A 290 -10.48 -17.33 -14.88
C SER A 290 -9.30 -16.39 -14.61
N LEU A 291 -8.96 -15.59 -15.62
CA LEU A 291 -8.00 -14.47 -15.50
C LEU A 291 -8.65 -13.18 -14.96
N GLN A 292 -9.96 -13.21 -14.66
CA GLN A 292 -10.71 -12.01 -14.29
C GLN A 292 -10.19 -11.37 -12.99
N LEU A 293 -9.78 -12.18 -12.01
CA LEU A 293 -9.21 -11.67 -10.77
C LEU A 293 -7.94 -10.86 -11.03
N ASP A 294 -7.01 -11.39 -11.84
CA ASP A 294 -5.77 -10.68 -12.14
C ASP A 294 -6.01 -9.44 -13.00
N GLN A 295 -6.87 -9.53 -14.03
CA GLN A 295 -7.26 -8.38 -14.86
C GLN A 295 -7.89 -7.26 -14.01
N TYR A 296 -8.82 -7.61 -13.12
CA TYR A 296 -9.49 -6.65 -12.27
C TYR A 296 -8.52 -6.05 -11.25
N ARG A 297 -7.66 -6.86 -10.61
CA ARG A 297 -6.58 -6.39 -9.76
C ARG A 297 -5.67 -5.41 -10.48
N GLN A 298 -5.24 -5.71 -11.72
CA GLN A 298 -4.42 -4.80 -12.51
C GLN A 298 -5.11 -3.45 -12.73
N ASN A 299 -6.41 -3.46 -13.07
CA ASN A 299 -7.19 -2.24 -13.26
C ASN A 299 -7.33 -1.41 -11.96
N VAL A 300 -7.49 -2.08 -10.83
CA VAL A 300 -7.54 -1.43 -9.51
C VAL A 300 -6.17 -0.82 -9.19
N LEU A 301 -5.09 -1.61 -9.27
CA LEU A 301 -3.75 -1.15 -8.94
C LEU A 301 -3.21 -0.09 -9.91
N ALA A 302 -3.69 -0.03 -11.16
CA ALA A 302 -3.32 1.03 -12.10
C ALA A 302 -3.66 2.43 -11.57
N ARG A 303 -4.73 2.56 -10.77
CA ARG A 303 -5.11 3.82 -10.08
C ARG A 303 -4.08 4.22 -9.01
N PHE A 304 -3.25 3.28 -8.58
CA PHE A 304 -2.24 3.42 -7.53
C PHE A 304 -0.83 3.18 -8.07
N GLN A 305 -0.58 3.50 -9.34
CA GLN A 305 0.72 3.36 -10.01
C GLN A 305 1.27 1.92 -9.99
N ASN A 306 0.37 0.94 -10.02
CA ASN A 306 0.68 -0.49 -9.94
C ASN A 306 1.41 -0.91 -8.65
N ASN A 307 1.22 -0.16 -7.55
CA ASN A 307 1.85 -0.41 -6.27
C ASN A 307 0.81 -0.89 -5.24
N LEU A 308 1.06 -2.08 -4.67
CA LEU A 308 0.18 -2.72 -3.68
C LEU A 308 0.10 -1.94 -2.37
N GLU A 309 1.22 -1.40 -1.87
CA GLU A 309 1.26 -0.64 -0.62
C GLU A 309 0.45 0.64 -0.74
N ASN A 310 0.61 1.37 -1.86
CA ASN A 310 -0.20 2.55 -2.15
C ASN A 310 -1.70 2.21 -2.21
N TYR A 311 -2.06 1.06 -2.78
CA TYR A 311 -3.44 0.58 -2.78
C TYR A 311 -3.93 0.36 -1.35
N LEU A 312 -3.23 -0.47 -0.56
CA LEU A 312 -3.64 -0.84 0.79
C LEU A 312 -3.72 0.37 1.74
N THR A 313 -2.75 1.29 1.66
CA THR A 313 -2.70 2.50 2.51
C THR A 313 -3.77 3.54 2.14
N ALA A 314 -4.24 3.54 0.89
CA ALA A 314 -5.31 4.43 0.44
C ALA A 314 -6.72 3.87 0.70
N GLN A 315 -6.85 2.63 1.21
CA GLN A 315 -8.16 2.02 1.42
C GLN A 315 -8.93 2.67 2.57
N THR A 316 -10.23 2.86 2.34
CA THR A 316 -11.23 3.24 3.33
C THR A 316 -12.34 2.17 3.33
N PRO A 317 -13.18 2.10 4.38
CA PRO A 317 -14.37 1.25 4.37
C PRO A 317 -15.20 1.34 3.08
N SER A 318 -15.42 2.57 2.60
CA SER A 318 -16.21 2.82 1.38
C SER A 318 -15.52 2.38 0.10
N SER A 319 -14.18 2.47 0.01
CA SER A 319 -13.45 2.04 -1.20
C SER A 319 -13.36 0.52 -1.30
N ILE A 320 -13.13 -0.18 -0.18
CA ILE A 320 -13.17 -1.65 -0.13
C ILE A 320 -14.56 -2.15 -0.53
N GLN A 321 -15.62 -1.53 0.00
CA GLN A 321 -16.97 -1.88 -0.38
C GLN A 321 -17.22 -1.67 -1.88
N HIS A 322 -16.78 -0.54 -2.44
CA HIS A 322 -16.95 -0.25 -3.86
C HIS A 322 -16.19 -1.23 -4.78
N ASP A 323 -14.92 -1.50 -4.48
CA ASP A 323 -14.10 -2.43 -5.26
C ASP A 323 -14.66 -3.86 -5.19
N ALA A 324 -15.15 -4.28 -4.01
CA ALA A 324 -15.76 -5.59 -3.80
C ALA A 324 -17.05 -5.80 -4.60
N HIS A 325 -17.96 -4.82 -4.60
CA HIS A 325 -19.20 -4.91 -5.37
C HIS A 325 -18.91 -4.91 -6.87
N THR A 326 -17.99 -4.07 -7.33
CA THR A 326 -17.63 -3.98 -8.74
C THR A 326 -16.95 -5.26 -9.23
N TYR A 327 -16.07 -5.86 -8.42
CA TYR A 327 -15.51 -7.18 -8.73
C TYR A 327 -16.61 -8.24 -8.80
N LEU A 328 -17.51 -8.32 -7.81
CA LEU A 328 -18.59 -9.32 -7.79
C LEU A 328 -19.50 -9.18 -9.02
N SER A 329 -19.88 -7.94 -9.39
CA SER A 329 -20.69 -7.67 -10.58
C SER A 329 -20.01 -8.11 -11.88
N SER A 330 -18.67 -8.12 -11.93
CA SER A 330 -17.91 -8.58 -13.10
C SER A 330 -17.97 -10.10 -13.29
N LEU A 331 -18.26 -10.87 -12.23
CA LEU A 331 -18.31 -12.34 -12.27
C LEU A 331 -19.65 -12.88 -12.84
N GLY A 332 -20.69 -12.05 -12.95
CA GLY A 332 -21.99 -12.39 -13.55
C GLY A 332 -23.10 -12.76 -12.56
N ASN A 333 -24.06 -13.57 -13.03
CA ASN A 333 -25.38 -13.83 -12.42
C ASN A 333 -25.35 -14.23 -10.93
N GLU A 334 -26.28 -13.67 -10.13
CA GLU A 334 -26.37 -13.84 -8.67
C GLU A 334 -27.20 -15.08 -8.23
N GLU A 335 -27.85 -15.79 -9.16
CA GLU A 335 -28.80 -16.88 -8.84
C GLU A 335 -28.14 -18.27 -8.64
N GLU A 336 -26.92 -18.49 -9.10
CA GLU A 336 -26.19 -19.78 -9.02
C GLU A 336 -24.79 -19.61 -8.40
N VAL A 337 -24.31 -20.64 -7.69
CA VAL A 337 -22.95 -20.64 -7.13
C VAL A 337 -21.95 -20.83 -8.25
N SER A 338 -21.15 -19.81 -8.52
CA SER A 338 -20.08 -19.89 -9.51
C SER A 338 -18.82 -20.48 -8.89
N ILE A 339 -18.23 -21.45 -9.57
CA ILE A 339 -16.98 -22.10 -9.17
C ILE A 339 -15.93 -21.71 -10.19
N SER A 340 -14.92 -20.99 -9.72
CA SER A 340 -13.87 -20.45 -10.57
C SER A 340 -12.53 -21.06 -10.20
N THR A 341 -11.86 -21.65 -11.17
CA THR A 341 -10.46 -22.05 -11.00
C THR A 341 -9.58 -20.84 -11.23
N LEU A 342 -8.78 -20.49 -10.24
CA LEU A 342 -7.74 -19.48 -10.42
C LEU A 342 -6.52 -20.17 -11.07
N PRO A 343 -5.92 -19.58 -12.12
CA PRO A 343 -4.61 -20.01 -12.61
C PRO A 343 -3.58 -19.83 -11.49
N SER A 344 -2.28 -20.09 -11.70
CA SER A 344 -1.24 -20.09 -10.64
C SER A 344 -0.96 -18.72 -9.96
N ASP A 345 -2.00 -17.94 -9.70
CA ASP A 345 -2.13 -16.60 -9.12
C ASP A 345 -2.50 -16.65 -7.62
N LEU A 346 -1.91 -17.58 -6.89
CA LEU A 346 -2.11 -17.67 -5.43
C LEU A 346 -1.63 -16.38 -4.72
N TRP A 347 -0.79 -15.58 -5.40
CA TRP A 347 -0.35 -14.24 -5.00
C TRP A 347 -1.50 -13.22 -4.86
N ASN A 348 -2.63 -13.45 -5.56
CA ASN A 348 -3.75 -12.50 -5.63
C ASN A 348 -4.85 -12.77 -4.58
N LEU A 349 -4.75 -13.85 -3.79
CA LEU A 349 -5.81 -14.21 -2.84
C LEU A 349 -6.04 -13.17 -1.73
N GLY A 350 -5.05 -12.35 -1.42
CA GLY A 350 -5.23 -11.24 -0.48
C GLY A 350 -6.37 -10.28 -0.89
N PHE A 351 -6.60 -10.09 -2.19
CA PHE A 351 -7.73 -9.28 -2.67
C PHE A 351 -9.07 -9.99 -2.48
N ILE A 352 -9.13 -11.31 -2.63
CA ILE A 352 -10.33 -12.10 -2.29
C ILE A 352 -10.64 -11.99 -0.79
N GLY A 353 -9.62 -12.04 0.06
CA GLY A 353 -9.77 -11.85 1.51
C GLY A 353 -10.34 -10.47 1.88
N LEU A 354 -10.01 -9.42 1.11
CA LEU A 354 -10.57 -8.09 1.32
C LEU A 354 -11.99 -7.96 0.74
N TRP A 355 -12.21 -8.43 -0.49
CA TRP A 355 -13.42 -8.15 -1.25
C TRP A 355 -14.55 -9.14 -0.97
N LEU A 356 -14.25 -10.43 -0.88
CA LEU A 356 -15.22 -11.52 -0.71
C LEU A 356 -14.82 -12.41 0.47
N PRO A 357 -14.75 -11.89 1.71
CA PRO A 357 -14.13 -12.55 2.86
C PRO A 357 -14.81 -13.83 3.33
N LYS A 358 -16.03 -14.14 2.88
CA LYS A 358 -16.75 -15.38 3.22
C LYS A 358 -16.85 -16.36 2.06
N ALA A 359 -16.32 -16.03 0.88
CA ALA A 359 -16.30 -16.95 -0.26
C ALA A 359 -15.34 -18.11 0.03
N PRO A 360 -15.77 -19.38 -0.06
CA PRO A 360 -14.89 -20.52 0.14
C PRO A 360 -13.71 -20.58 -0.83
N ILE A 361 -12.56 -21.03 -0.33
CA ILE A 361 -11.35 -21.26 -1.13
C ILE A 361 -10.93 -22.72 -0.96
N VAL A 362 -10.76 -23.44 -2.07
CA VAL A 362 -10.35 -24.84 -2.13
C VAL A 362 -8.92 -24.93 -2.67
N PHE A 363 -7.99 -25.32 -1.81
CA PHE A 363 -6.58 -25.56 -2.10
C PHE A 363 -6.34 -26.99 -2.55
N CYS A 364 -5.90 -27.17 -3.79
CA CYS A 364 -5.51 -28.46 -4.35
C CYS A 364 -4.01 -28.68 -4.18
N VAL A 365 -3.63 -29.74 -3.46
CA VAL A 365 -2.23 -30.13 -3.22
C VAL A 365 -1.92 -31.51 -3.79
N ARG A 366 -0.64 -31.76 -4.07
CA ARG A 366 -0.15 -33.03 -4.64
C ARG A 366 1.30 -33.27 -4.20
N GLY A 367 1.72 -34.52 -4.08
CA GLY A 367 3.08 -34.88 -3.65
C GLY A 367 4.18 -34.28 -4.54
N LEU A 368 5.25 -33.79 -3.92
CA LEU A 368 6.33 -33.01 -4.54
C LEU A 368 6.92 -33.65 -5.81
N LEU A 369 7.25 -34.95 -5.78
CA LEU A 369 7.86 -35.63 -6.92
C LEU A 369 6.86 -35.81 -8.07
N ASP A 370 5.62 -36.15 -7.78
CA ASP A 370 4.57 -36.33 -8.80
C ASP A 370 4.17 -34.98 -9.42
N LEU A 371 4.07 -33.93 -8.60
CA LEU A 371 3.85 -32.57 -9.05
C LEU A 371 5.02 -32.11 -9.95
N GLY A 372 6.25 -32.28 -9.48
CA GLY A 372 7.46 -31.92 -10.21
C GLY A 372 7.56 -32.62 -11.57
N ALA A 373 7.38 -33.94 -11.60
CA ALA A 373 7.42 -34.73 -12.82
C ALA A 373 6.34 -34.32 -13.83
N THR A 374 5.10 -34.15 -13.37
CA THR A 374 3.99 -33.80 -14.25
C THR A 374 4.08 -32.38 -14.79
N VAL A 375 4.61 -31.44 -14.01
CA VAL A 375 4.85 -30.07 -14.46
C VAL A 375 6.03 -30.01 -15.44
N TYR A 376 7.15 -30.65 -15.12
CA TYR A 376 8.35 -30.62 -15.96
C TYR A 376 8.14 -31.30 -17.32
N CYS A 377 7.31 -32.33 -17.39
CA CYS A 377 7.04 -33.03 -18.66
C CYS A 377 5.92 -32.38 -19.50
N GLN A 378 5.22 -31.36 -18.98
CA GLN A 378 4.16 -30.67 -19.69
C GLN A 378 4.70 -29.53 -20.57
N GLN A 379 4.22 -29.44 -21.81
CA GLN A 379 4.46 -28.27 -22.67
C GLN A 379 3.29 -27.29 -22.57
N TYR A 380 3.54 -26.08 -22.07
CA TYR A 380 2.52 -25.05 -21.94
C TYR A 380 2.39 -24.23 -23.23
N LYS A 381 1.16 -23.87 -23.59
CA LYS A 381 0.87 -23.09 -24.82
C LYS A 381 1.40 -21.66 -24.74
N SER A 382 1.40 -21.06 -23.56
CA SER A 382 1.97 -19.74 -23.28
C SER A 382 3.25 -19.89 -22.44
N PHE A 383 4.32 -19.24 -22.92
CA PHE A 383 5.60 -19.18 -22.22
C PHE A 383 5.58 -18.14 -21.09
N GLU A 384 4.89 -17.04 -21.34
CA GLU A 384 4.60 -16.01 -20.35
C GLU A 384 3.75 -16.62 -19.22
N GLY A 385 4.30 -16.65 -18.00
CA GLY A 385 3.65 -17.19 -16.79
C GLY A 385 4.09 -18.61 -16.36
N ASN A 386 4.59 -19.46 -17.26
CA ASN A 386 4.93 -20.87 -16.94
C ASN A 386 6.42 -21.22 -17.07
N HIS A 387 7.28 -20.21 -17.16
CA HIS A 387 8.74 -20.35 -17.36
C HIS A 387 9.42 -21.29 -16.34
N TYR A 388 8.89 -21.38 -15.12
CA TYR A 388 9.39 -22.27 -14.07
C TYR A 388 9.32 -23.75 -14.44
N SER A 389 8.42 -24.15 -15.34
CA SER A 389 8.24 -25.55 -15.72
C SER A 389 9.39 -26.14 -16.56
N TYR A 390 10.22 -25.29 -17.17
CA TYR A 390 11.27 -25.71 -18.10
C TYR A 390 12.66 -25.88 -17.46
N ASP A 391 12.81 -25.59 -16.17
CA ASP A 391 14.07 -25.68 -15.43
C ASP A 391 13.85 -26.27 -14.03
N LEU A 392 14.54 -27.38 -13.73
CA LEU A 392 14.30 -28.14 -12.50
C LEU A 392 14.58 -27.36 -11.21
N PRO A 393 15.72 -26.67 -11.04
CA PRO A 393 15.92 -25.80 -9.88
C PRO A 393 14.83 -24.73 -9.77
N THR A 394 14.51 -24.04 -10.87
CA THR A 394 13.47 -23.00 -10.89
C THR A 394 12.10 -23.54 -10.49
N LEU A 395 11.74 -24.73 -10.96
CA LEU A 395 10.53 -25.45 -10.57
C LEU A 395 10.50 -25.74 -9.07
N GLY A 396 11.62 -26.23 -8.51
CA GLY A 396 11.75 -26.50 -7.08
C GLY A 396 11.56 -25.25 -6.22
N GLU A 397 12.18 -24.13 -6.61
CA GLU A 397 11.98 -22.82 -5.96
C GLU A 397 10.51 -22.39 -6.01
N HIS A 398 9.86 -22.51 -7.18
CA HIS A 398 8.46 -22.12 -7.34
C HIS A 398 7.50 -22.96 -6.52
N ILE A 399 7.70 -24.30 -6.47
CA ILE A 399 6.85 -25.18 -5.64
C ILE A 399 6.98 -24.79 -4.17
N ALA A 400 8.21 -24.57 -3.67
CA ALA A 400 8.46 -24.16 -2.28
C ALA A 400 7.77 -22.83 -1.96
N LEU A 401 7.90 -21.82 -2.82
CA LEU A 401 7.27 -20.51 -2.63
C LEU A 401 5.75 -20.59 -2.63
N TYR A 402 5.18 -21.47 -3.47
CA TYR A 402 3.74 -21.64 -3.59
C TYR A 402 3.15 -22.30 -2.34
N GLU A 403 3.75 -23.38 -1.86
CA GLU A 403 3.35 -24.03 -0.61
C GLU A 403 3.49 -23.08 0.58
N HIS A 404 4.55 -22.28 0.61
CA HIS A 404 4.77 -21.27 1.65
C HIS A 404 3.69 -20.18 1.65
N MET A 405 3.25 -19.72 0.47
CA MET A 405 2.11 -18.80 0.38
C MET A 405 0.79 -19.45 0.77
N MET A 406 0.54 -20.70 0.36
CA MET A 406 -0.67 -21.42 0.78
C MET A 406 -0.74 -21.52 2.30
N ALA A 407 0.40 -21.78 2.96
CA ALA A 407 0.48 -21.79 4.42
C ALA A 407 0.19 -20.41 5.03
N HIS A 408 0.79 -19.34 4.49
CA HIS A 408 0.49 -17.97 4.92
C HIS A 408 -1.01 -17.66 4.79
N TRP A 409 -1.60 -17.94 3.64
CA TRP A 409 -3.02 -17.66 3.39
C TRP A 409 -3.95 -18.47 4.27
N ALA A 410 -3.65 -19.74 4.54
CA ALA A 410 -4.42 -20.56 5.47
C ALA A 410 -4.39 -19.99 6.91
N GLN A 411 -3.37 -19.20 7.26
CA GLN A 411 -3.26 -18.55 8.57
C GLN A 411 -3.96 -17.19 8.63
N VAL A 412 -3.85 -16.37 7.57
CA VAL A 412 -4.27 -14.97 7.64
C VAL A 412 -5.61 -14.67 6.96
N LEU A 413 -6.05 -15.46 5.97
CA LEU A 413 -7.27 -15.14 5.24
C LEU A 413 -8.50 -15.27 6.14
N PRO A 414 -9.48 -14.36 6.03
CA PRO A 414 -10.75 -14.48 6.75
C PRO A 414 -11.68 -15.54 6.13
N ASN A 415 -11.34 -16.04 4.94
CA ASN A 415 -12.14 -17.00 4.17
C ASN A 415 -12.13 -18.41 4.78
N PRO A 416 -13.22 -19.19 4.59
CA PRO A 416 -13.17 -20.63 4.78
C PRO A 416 -12.21 -21.27 3.77
N VAL A 417 -11.12 -21.86 4.25
CA VAL A 417 -10.12 -22.55 3.41
C VAL A 417 -10.25 -24.05 3.58
N PHE A 418 -10.42 -24.75 2.46
CA PHE A 418 -10.51 -26.21 2.36
C PHE A 418 -9.31 -26.75 1.61
N LEU A 419 -8.81 -27.92 2.00
CA LEU A 419 -7.70 -28.57 1.34
C LEU A 419 -8.15 -29.90 0.72
N VAL A 420 -7.85 -30.07 -0.57
CA VAL A 420 -8.07 -31.29 -1.32
C VAL A 420 -6.72 -31.86 -1.74
N ASP A 421 -6.39 -33.01 -1.17
CA ASP A 421 -5.21 -33.79 -1.54
C ASP A 421 -5.51 -34.65 -2.77
N TYR A 422 -4.69 -34.52 -3.82
CA TYR A 422 -4.89 -35.24 -5.08
C TYR A 422 -4.86 -36.76 -4.87
N GLU A 423 -3.90 -37.27 -4.08
CA GLU A 423 -3.73 -38.69 -3.83
C GLU A 423 -4.90 -39.28 -3.03
N ALA A 424 -5.43 -38.54 -2.05
CA ALA A 424 -6.63 -38.91 -1.32
C ALA A 424 -7.86 -38.89 -2.22
N LEU A 425 -8.03 -37.83 -3.03
CA LEU A 425 -9.14 -37.70 -3.97
C LEU A 425 -9.16 -38.85 -4.99
N VAL A 426 -8.00 -39.24 -5.51
CA VAL A 426 -7.91 -40.34 -6.48
C VAL A 426 -8.18 -41.70 -5.85
N ARG A 427 -7.76 -41.92 -4.60
CA ARG A 427 -7.96 -43.20 -3.89
C ARG A 427 -9.39 -43.39 -3.42
N ASP A 428 -10.00 -42.34 -2.88
CA ASP A 428 -11.36 -42.38 -2.35
C ASP A 428 -12.11 -41.08 -2.69
N PRO A 429 -12.50 -40.91 -3.96
CA PRO A 429 -13.18 -39.70 -4.40
C PRO A 429 -14.54 -39.51 -3.72
N GLN A 430 -15.18 -40.60 -3.29
CA GLN A 430 -16.48 -40.54 -2.63
C GLN A 430 -16.37 -39.75 -1.34
N THR A 431 -15.53 -40.26 -0.43
CA THR A 431 -15.39 -39.67 0.90
C THR A 431 -14.87 -38.24 0.83
N VAL A 432 -13.90 -37.96 -0.06
CA VAL A 432 -13.34 -36.61 -0.20
C VAL A 432 -14.39 -35.61 -0.70
N MET A 433 -15.16 -35.95 -1.73
CA MET A 433 -16.16 -35.04 -2.28
C MET A 433 -17.42 -34.95 -1.41
N ASP A 434 -17.82 -36.02 -0.72
CA ASP A 434 -18.93 -36.00 0.23
C ASP A 434 -18.65 -35.01 1.37
N ASN A 435 -17.46 -35.11 1.98
CA ASN A 435 -17.03 -34.18 3.02
C ASN A 435 -16.95 -32.74 2.51
N LEU A 436 -16.41 -32.53 1.30
CA LEU A 436 -16.28 -31.19 0.72
C LEU A 436 -17.65 -30.57 0.43
N PHE A 437 -18.61 -31.32 -0.12
CA PHE A 437 -19.97 -30.83 -0.37
C PHE A 437 -20.72 -30.51 0.93
N GLU A 438 -20.59 -31.37 1.94
CA GLU A 438 -21.17 -31.12 3.27
C GLU A 438 -20.63 -29.81 3.87
N GLN A 439 -19.31 -29.62 3.83
CA GLN A 439 -18.65 -28.43 4.36
C GLN A 439 -19.00 -27.14 3.58
N LEU A 440 -19.23 -27.25 2.27
CA LEU A 440 -19.64 -26.12 1.42
C LEU A 440 -21.15 -25.89 1.41
N GLY A 441 -21.95 -26.77 2.04
CA GLY A 441 -23.41 -26.68 2.06
C GLY A 441 -24.06 -26.88 0.68
N LEU A 442 -23.43 -27.65 -0.21
CA LEU A 442 -23.93 -27.92 -1.56
C LEU A 442 -24.75 -29.21 -1.62
N GLU A 443 -25.91 -29.14 -2.28
CA GLU A 443 -26.75 -30.32 -2.52
C GLU A 443 -26.29 -31.05 -3.79
N ARG A 444 -26.11 -32.36 -3.69
CA ARG A 444 -25.76 -33.22 -4.83
C ARG A 444 -27.02 -33.55 -5.65
N GLN A 445 -26.97 -33.33 -6.97
CA GLN A 445 -28.04 -33.71 -7.90
C GLN A 445 -27.83 -35.08 -8.56
N GLN A 446 -26.58 -35.46 -8.82
CA GLN A 446 -26.23 -36.71 -9.48
C GLN A 446 -25.06 -37.38 -8.77
N SER A 447 -24.95 -38.70 -8.89
CA SER A 447 -23.74 -39.38 -8.41
C SER A 447 -22.56 -39.00 -9.31
N TYR A 448 -21.45 -38.56 -8.73
CA TYR A 448 -20.24 -38.27 -9.51
C TYR A 448 -19.70 -39.54 -10.22
N THR A 449 -20.10 -40.74 -9.77
CA THR A 449 -19.81 -42.02 -10.45
C THR A 449 -20.34 -42.04 -11.88
N ASP A 450 -21.50 -41.43 -12.14
CA ASP A 450 -22.11 -41.39 -13.47
C ASP A 450 -21.39 -40.39 -14.38
N ALA A 451 -20.95 -39.25 -13.80
CA ALA A 451 -20.15 -38.25 -14.50
C ALA A 451 -18.77 -38.79 -14.92
N VAL A 452 -18.16 -39.62 -14.07
CA VAL A 452 -16.87 -40.28 -14.33
C VAL A 452 -17.03 -41.48 -15.29
N ALA A 453 -18.17 -42.18 -15.26
CA ALA A 453 -18.42 -43.37 -16.10
C ALA A 453 -18.43 -43.05 -17.60
N ALA A 454 -18.84 -41.85 -18.01
CA ALA A 454 -18.91 -41.44 -19.42
C ALA A 454 -17.56 -41.54 -20.15
N ASN A 455 -16.45 -41.38 -19.43
CA ASN A 455 -15.09 -41.44 -19.95
C ASN A 455 -14.29 -42.65 -19.43
N ALA A 456 -14.95 -43.63 -18.77
CA ALA A 456 -14.32 -44.80 -18.14
C ALA A 456 -13.36 -45.57 -19.06
N SER A 457 -13.70 -45.72 -20.34
CA SER A 457 -12.87 -46.42 -21.32
C SER A 457 -11.52 -45.77 -21.56
N MET A 458 -11.40 -44.46 -21.32
CA MET A 458 -10.15 -43.72 -21.50
C MET A 458 -9.21 -43.83 -20.31
N ALA A 459 -9.68 -44.32 -19.16
CA ALA A 459 -8.90 -44.41 -17.94
C ALA A 459 -7.54 -45.07 -18.16
N ALA A 460 -7.49 -46.10 -19.01
CA ALA A 460 -6.30 -46.88 -19.32
C ALA A 460 -5.34 -46.18 -20.30
N GLU A 461 -5.88 -45.37 -21.22
CA GLU A 461 -5.18 -44.81 -22.38
C GLU A 461 -4.48 -43.47 -22.09
N ILE A 462 -4.92 -42.75 -21.05
CA ILE A 462 -4.42 -41.43 -20.71
C ILE A 462 -3.12 -41.52 -19.89
N GLY A 463 -2.22 -40.57 -20.13
CA GLY A 463 -0.97 -40.43 -19.38
C GLY A 463 -1.05 -39.41 -18.21
N PRO A 464 -0.13 -39.51 -17.23
CA PRO A 464 -0.12 -38.68 -16.01
C PRO A 464 0.08 -37.17 -16.27
N ILE A 465 0.56 -36.82 -17.46
CA ILE A 465 0.91 -35.46 -17.88
C ILE A 465 -0.28 -34.75 -18.56
N SER A 466 -1.29 -35.50 -19.00
CA SER A 466 -2.46 -34.93 -19.69
C SER A 466 -3.48 -34.34 -18.69
N SER A 467 -4.04 -33.16 -18.98
CA SER A 467 -5.25 -32.63 -18.32
C SER A 467 -6.37 -32.51 -19.32
N PHE A 468 -7.59 -32.75 -18.86
CA PHE A 468 -8.80 -32.46 -19.57
C PHE A 468 -9.75 -31.68 -18.64
N ASP A 469 -10.54 -30.78 -19.20
CA ASP A 469 -11.53 -29.98 -18.45
C ASP A 469 -12.86 -30.74 -18.30
N VAL A 470 -12.82 -32.07 -18.24
CA VAL A 470 -13.97 -32.97 -18.11
C VAL A 470 -13.79 -33.89 -16.91
N ALA A 471 -14.90 -34.41 -16.38
CA ALA A 471 -14.84 -35.44 -15.35
C ALA A 471 -14.20 -36.71 -15.95
N MET A 472 -13.03 -37.07 -15.43
CA MET A 472 -12.26 -38.22 -15.89
C MET A 472 -12.26 -39.33 -14.85
N PRO A 473 -12.10 -40.59 -15.30
CA PRO A 473 -11.80 -41.71 -14.40
C PRO A 473 -10.55 -41.42 -13.59
N MET A 474 -10.70 -41.46 -12.27
CA MET A 474 -9.59 -41.35 -11.34
C MET A 474 -8.85 -42.68 -11.30
N THR A 475 -7.53 -42.62 -11.41
CA THR A 475 -6.65 -43.78 -11.49
C THR A 475 -5.46 -43.56 -10.57
N ASP A 476 -5.23 -44.51 -9.67
CA ASP A 476 -4.10 -44.51 -8.74
C ASP A 476 -2.74 -44.73 -9.44
N ARG A 477 -2.75 -45.21 -10.69
CA ARG A 477 -1.56 -45.40 -11.55
C ARG A 477 -0.63 -44.18 -11.66
N PHE A 478 -1.12 -42.99 -11.37
CA PHE A 478 -0.34 -41.75 -11.44
C PHE A 478 0.24 -41.31 -10.09
N ILE A 479 -0.09 -42.02 -9.00
CA ILE A 479 0.51 -41.84 -7.69
C ILE A 479 1.88 -42.53 -7.69
N GLY A 480 2.92 -41.80 -7.32
CA GLY A 480 4.31 -42.26 -7.41
C GLY A 480 4.87 -42.19 -8.83
N PHE A 481 4.23 -41.49 -9.76
CA PHE A 481 4.75 -41.27 -11.11
C PHE A 481 6.15 -40.62 -11.10
N GLY A 482 6.36 -39.63 -10.22
CA GLY A 482 7.61 -38.91 -10.07
C GLY A 482 8.75 -39.77 -9.50
N GLU A 483 8.44 -40.89 -8.84
CA GLU A 483 9.46 -41.82 -8.35
C GLU A 483 10.31 -42.40 -9.49
N ARG A 484 9.71 -42.56 -10.66
CA ARG A 484 10.41 -43.01 -11.87
C ARG A 484 11.54 -42.06 -12.26
N PHE A 485 11.40 -40.77 -11.94
CA PHE A 485 12.36 -39.73 -12.27
C PHE A 485 13.10 -39.20 -11.05
N ARG A 486 13.12 -39.93 -9.92
CA ARG A 486 13.70 -39.47 -8.65
C ARG A 486 15.11 -38.91 -8.81
N GLU A 487 15.98 -39.63 -9.53
CA GLU A 487 17.36 -39.21 -9.74
C GLU A 487 17.44 -37.94 -10.61
N GLN A 488 16.65 -37.90 -11.68
CA GLN A 488 16.62 -36.76 -12.60
C GLN A 488 15.98 -35.52 -11.98
N LEU A 489 15.05 -35.69 -11.04
CA LEU A 489 14.39 -34.61 -10.28
C LEU A 489 15.19 -34.14 -9.07
N ALA A 490 16.32 -34.77 -8.73
CA ALA A 490 17.14 -34.38 -7.58
C ALA A 490 17.49 -32.87 -7.55
N PRO A 491 17.83 -32.20 -8.68
CA PRO A 491 18.08 -30.75 -8.67
C PRO A 491 16.87 -29.91 -8.24
N MET A 492 15.66 -30.35 -8.59
CA MET A 492 14.42 -29.70 -8.17
C MET A 492 14.22 -29.86 -6.67
N VAL A 493 14.35 -31.09 -6.15
CA VAL A 493 14.20 -31.38 -4.72
C VAL A 493 15.21 -30.62 -3.87
N GLN A 494 16.48 -30.56 -4.31
CA GLN A 494 17.53 -29.81 -3.63
C GLN A 494 17.21 -28.32 -3.57
N ARG A 495 16.76 -27.71 -4.69
CA ARG A 495 16.40 -26.29 -4.69
C ARG A 495 15.15 -26.03 -3.84
N TYR A 496 14.14 -26.89 -3.92
CA TYR A 496 12.97 -26.82 -3.04
C TYR A 496 13.38 -26.78 -1.56
N GLN A 497 14.24 -27.71 -1.13
CA GLN A 497 14.72 -27.77 0.26
C GLN A 497 15.53 -26.53 0.67
N SER A 498 16.41 -26.03 -0.20
CA SER A 498 17.17 -24.81 0.09
C SER A 498 16.25 -23.59 0.21
N THR A 499 15.26 -23.46 -0.68
CA THR A 499 14.29 -22.37 -0.62
C THR A 499 13.43 -22.46 0.64
N CYS A 500 12.99 -23.64 1.06
CA CYS A 500 12.29 -23.81 2.34
C CYS A 500 13.16 -23.38 3.54
N GLN A 501 14.47 -23.69 3.52
CA GLN A 501 15.40 -23.24 4.54
C GLN A 501 15.62 -21.72 4.53
N GLU A 502 15.79 -21.13 3.35
CA GLU A 502 15.89 -19.68 3.14
C GLU A 502 14.65 -18.96 3.72
N LEU A 503 13.44 -19.46 3.40
CA LEU A 503 12.18 -18.92 3.90
C LEU A 503 11.98 -19.12 5.40
N ALA A 504 12.49 -20.22 5.98
CA ALA A 504 12.43 -20.49 7.43
C ALA A 504 13.40 -19.59 8.23
N GLN A 505 14.61 -19.37 7.72
CA GLN A 505 15.57 -18.42 8.29
C GLN A 505 15.05 -16.99 8.22
N GLU A 506 14.44 -16.63 7.10
CA GLU A 506 13.74 -15.35 6.98
C GLU A 506 12.49 -15.28 7.84
N GLN A 507 11.79 -16.38 8.18
CA GLN A 507 10.74 -16.33 9.20
C GLN A 507 11.29 -15.97 10.59
N GLN A 508 12.51 -16.39 10.91
CA GLN A 508 13.19 -15.98 12.15
C GLN A 508 13.77 -14.56 12.07
N ALA A 509 14.17 -14.08 10.89
CA ALA A 509 14.69 -12.72 10.68
C ALA A 509 13.61 -11.66 10.40
N ASN A 510 12.46 -12.04 9.82
CA ASN A 510 11.37 -11.18 9.33
C ASN A 510 10.08 -11.29 10.17
N MET A 511 10.15 -11.78 11.42
CA MET A 511 9.13 -11.43 12.42
C MET A 511 9.10 -9.91 12.71
N ALA A 512 10.05 -9.13 12.16
CA ALA A 512 10.26 -7.72 12.46
C ALA A 512 9.65 -6.71 11.46
N ASP A 513 9.43 -7.02 10.17
CA ASP A 513 9.14 -5.97 9.17
C ASP A 513 7.79 -6.11 8.48
N LEU A 514 6.84 -5.36 9.05
CA LEU A 514 5.58 -4.91 8.45
C LEU A 514 5.61 -3.38 8.36
N PRO A 515 5.03 -2.75 7.32
CA PRO A 515 4.83 -1.30 7.28
C PRO A 515 4.15 -0.84 8.57
N ALA A 516 4.69 0.19 9.23
CA ALA A 516 4.27 0.64 10.57
C ALA A 516 2.78 1.05 10.68
N GLN A 517 2.09 1.18 9.54
CA GLN A 517 0.68 1.56 9.42
C GLN A 517 -0.29 0.36 9.44
N LEU A 518 0.18 -0.88 9.25
CA LEU A 518 -0.62 -2.12 9.26
C LEU A 518 -0.42 -3.00 10.49
N LYS A 519 0.57 -2.68 11.34
CA LYS A 519 0.73 -3.28 12.67
C LYS A 519 -0.33 -2.70 13.62
N VAL A 520 -1.47 -3.37 13.83
CA VAL A 520 -2.25 -3.13 15.06
C VAL A 520 -1.36 -3.51 16.24
N ARG A 521 -1.17 -2.58 17.20
CA ARG A 521 -0.26 -2.74 18.33
C ARG A 521 -0.58 -4.01 19.14
N ASN A 522 0.13 -5.09 18.87
CA ASN A 522 0.66 -5.97 19.90
C ASN A 522 2.16 -5.74 19.93
N THR A 523 2.59 -4.73 20.69
CA THR A 523 4.01 -4.46 20.89
C THR A 523 4.58 -5.48 21.86
N LYS A 524 5.20 -6.56 21.35
CA LYS A 524 6.49 -6.96 21.93
C LYS A 524 7.53 -6.04 21.29
N PRO A 525 8.19 -5.16 22.06
CA PRO A 525 9.26 -4.35 21.52
C PRO A 525 10.53 -5.18 21.55
N ASP A 526 11.07 -5.47 20.36
CA ASP A 526 12.51 -5.70 20.27
C ASP A 526 13.20 -4.34 20.32
N ASN A 527 13.57 -3.97 21.53
CA ASN A 527 14.39 -2.81 21.82
C ASN A 527 15.85 -3.23 21.76
N SER A 528 16.54 -2.80 20.73
CA SER A 528 17.96 -2.53 20.87
C SER A 528 18.35 -1.18 20.24
N PRO A 529 18.00 -0.04 20.85
CA PRO A 529 18.77 1.19 20.72
C PRO A 529 19.86 1.26 21.81
N ALA A 530 20.89 2.06 21.53
CA ALA A 530 22.08 2.22 22.35
C ALA A 530 21.78 2.43 23.85
N LYS A 531 22.45 1.64 24.70
CA LYS A 531 22.37 1.62 26.17
C LYS A 531 22.31 3.02 26.79
N ALA A 532 21.13 3.38 27.29
CA ALA A 532 20.99 4.27 28.44
C ALA A 532 21.07 3.43 29.73
N ASP A 533 21.69 3.97 30.79
CA ASP A 533 22.05 3.29 32.03
C ASP A 533 20.85 2.93 32.95
N PHE A 534 19.95 2.04 32.52
CA PHE A 534 19.00 1.38 33.42
C PHE A 534 19.52 -0.01 33.82
N SER A 535 19.58 -0.28 35.12
CA SER A 535 19.96 -1.58 35.66
C SER A 535 19.05 -1.97 36.83
N TRP A 536 18.67 -3.24 36.89
CA TRP A 536 17.91 -3.79 37.99
C TRP A 536 18.78 -3.88 39.25
N GLN A 537 18.46 -3.09 40.27
CA GLN A 537 19.16 -3.08 41.56
C GLN A 537 18.41 -3.93 42.59
N LEU A 538 18.43 -5.25 42.42
CA LEU A 538 17.79 -6.19 43.36
C LEU A 538 18.62 -6.32 44.63
N SER A 539 18.12 -5.83 45.76
CA SER A 539 18.78 -5.91 47.07
C SER A 539 18.65 -7.28 47.75
N GLN A 540 17.79 -8.16 47.22
CA GLN A 540 17.53 -9.50 47.71
C GLN A 540 17.31 -10.46 46.54
N VAL A 541 17.78 -11.71 46.68
CA VAL A 541 17.59 -12.77 45.68
C VAL A 541 16.12 -13.17 45.59
N ILE A 542 15.68 -13.56 44.40
CA ILE A 542 14.31 -14.03 44.14
C ILE A 542 14.26 -15.55 44.32
N THR A 543 13.36 -16.05 45.18
CA THR A 543 13.19 -17.51 45.38
C THR A 543 12.04 -18.04 44.55
N VAL A 544 12.31 -19.04 43.71
CA VAL A 544 11.34 -19.63 42.78
C VAL A 544 11.18 -21.13 43.05
N ALA A 545 9.94 -21.62 43.07
CA ALA A 545 9.63 -23.04 43.11
C ALA A 545 8.90 -23.45 41.81
N ASP A 546 9.46 -24.44 41.11
CA ASP A 546 8.96 -24.94 39.84
C ASP A 546 8.69 -26.44 39.93
N ASN A 547 7.42 -26.82 39.83
CA ASN A 547 6.97 -28.17 40.09
C ASN A 547 7.32 -29.19 39.00
N THR A 548 7.71 -28.74 37.80
CA THR A 548 7.93 -29.64 36.65
C THR A 548 9.13 -29.26 35.80
N SER A 549 10.02 -28.43 36.36
CA SER A 549 11.19 -27.92 35.66
C SER A 549 10.84 -27.19 34.36
N TYR A 550 9.69 -26.52 34.33
CA TYR A 550 9.25 -25.67 33.22
C TYR A 550 10.29 -24.60 32.88
N LEU A 551 10.84 -23.93 33.89
CA LEU A 551 11.86 -22.90 33.73
C LEU A 551 13.18 -23.46 33.21
N LEU A 552 13.61 -24.65 33.63
CA LEU A 552 14.85 -25.24 33.11
C LEU A 552 14.80 -25.55 31.60
N ARG A 553 13.59 -25.59 31.02
CA ARG A 553 13.38 -25.73 29.57
C ARG A 553 13.41 -24.39 28.82
N GLN A 554 13.41 -23.26 29.55
CA GLN A 554 13.39 -21.90 29.01
C GLN A 554 14.80 -21.27 29.11
N GLN A 555 15.33 -20.80 27.98
CA GLN A 555 16.67 -20.18 27.95
C GLN A 555 16.79 -18.98 28.91
N LYS A 556 15.77 -18.13 28.98
CA LYS A 556 15.73 -16.95 29.87
C LYS A 556 15.90 -17.30 31.36
N ALA A 557 15.44 -18.47 31.79
CA ALA A 557 15.55 -18.87 33.18
C ALA A 557 16.97 -19.33 33.53
N LEU A 558 17.70 -19.90 32.56
CA LEU A 558 19.12 -20.21 32.73
C LEU A 558 19.92 -18.93 32.97
N ASP A 559 19.65 -17.88 32.20
CA ASP A 559 20.30 -16.58 32.35
C ASP A 559 20.03 -15.95 33.74
N LEU A 560 18.82 -16.13 34.28
CA LEU A 560 18.46 -15.66 35.62
C LEU A 560 19.23 -16.39 36.73
N VAL A 561 19.34 -17.72 36.63
CA VAL A 561 20.10 -18.53 37.58
C VAL A 561 21.60 -18.21 37.48
N GLU A 562 22.11 -17.98 36.28
CA GLU A 562 23.51 -17.59 36.03
C GLU A 562 23.85 -16.20 36.57
N SER A 563 22.93 -15.24 36.48
CA SER A 563 23.12 -13.88 36.99
C SER A 563 23.18 -13.78 38.52
N GLY A 564 22.75 -14.83 39.23
CA GLY A 564 22.61 -14.83 40.69
C GLY A 564 21.41 -14.03 41.22
N ALA A 565 20.54 -13.52 40.33
CA ALA A 565 19.33 -12.80 40.71
C ALA A 565 18.26 -13.73 41.33
N CYS A 566 18.35 -15.03 41.08
CA CYS A 566 17.35 -16.01 41.48
C CYS A 566 17.96 -17.29 42.09
N THR A 567 17.29 -17.83 43.11
CA THR A 567 17.45 -19.20 43.60
C THR A 567 16.25 -20.02 43.13
N LEU A 568 16.50 -21.10 42.37
CA LEU A 568 15.48 -21.95 41.77
C LEU A 568 15.44 -23.33 42.44
N LEU A 569 14.28 -23.68 43.00
CA LEU A 569 13.94 -25.02 43.45
C LEU A 569 13.11 -25.71 42.36
N SER A 570 13.70 -26.69 41.68
CA SER A 570 13.14 -27.30 40.48
C SER A 570 12.88 -28.80 40.68
N PHE A 571 11.63 -29.20 40.55
CA PHE A 571 11.19 -30.60 40.64
C PHE A 571 11.05 -31.21 39.25
N ASP A 572 11.53 -32.44 39.08
CA ASP A 572 11.46 -33.18 37.82
C ASP A 572 10.95 -34.61 38.08
N PRO A 573 9.63 -34.85 37.98
CA PRO A 573 9.06 -36.14 38.31
C PRO A 573 9.47 -37.27 37.36
N SER A 574 9.81 -36.96 36.10
CA SER A 574 10.29 -37.96 35.13
C SER A 574 11.81 -38.15 35.17
N GLY A 575 12.55 -37.18 35.70
CA GLY A 575 14.02 -37.21 35.81
C GLY A 575 14.74 -36.98 34.47
N GLU A 576 14.02 -36.52 33.45
CA GLU A 576 14.53 -36.32 32.09
C GLU A 576 15.63 -35.24 32.02
N LEU A 577 15.58 -34.24 32.91
CA LEU A 577 16.47 -33.08 32.89
C LEU A 577 17.69 -33.24 33.80
N ALA A 578 17.89 -34.41 34.40
CA ALA A 578 19.05 -34.66 35.26
C ALA A 578 20.41 -34.34 34.60
N PRO A 579 20.65 -34.68 33.30
CA PRO A 579 21.89 -34.31 32.63
C PRO A 579 22.08 -32.80 32.49
N LEU A 580 21.00 -32.06 32.20
CA LEU A 580 21.03 -30.60 32.05
C LEU A 580 21.31 -29.93 33.40
N ALA A 581 20.60 -30.35 34.45
CA ALA A 581 20.81 -29.84 35.80
C ALA A 581 22.25 -30.09 36.30
N GLN A 582 22.80 -31.27 36.00
CA GLN A 582 24.17 -31.62 36.33
C GLN A 582 25.19 -30.77 35.57
N ALA A 583 24.93 -30.43 34.31
CA ALA A 583 25.79 -29.55 33.52
C ALA A 583 25.83 -28.11 34.07
N LEU A 584 24.71 -27.63 34.63
CA LEU A 584 24.61 -26.27 35.18
C LEU A 584 25.28 -26.15 36.55
N SER A 585 25.07 -27.12 37.45
CA SER A 585 25.68 -27.26 38.79
C SER A 585 26.05 -25.93 39.50
N LYS A 586 25.04 -25.11 39.81
CA LYS A 586 25.18 -23.84 40.55
C LYS A 586 24.60 -23.95 41.97
N PRO A 587 25.15 -23.23 42.97
CA PRO A 587 24.54 -23.14 44.30
C PRO A 587 23.11 -22.57 44.32
N SER A 588 22.76 -21.76 43.31
CA SER A 588 21.43 -21.16 43.14
C SER A 588 20.41 -22.10 42.49
N LEU A 589 20.79 -23.32 42.08
CA LEU A 589 19.89 -24.31 41.48
C LEU A 589 19.78 -25.55 42.37
N HIS A 590 18.60 -25.74 42.96
CA HIS A 590 18.23 -26.92 43.72
C HIS A 590 17.36 -27.82 42.85
N TYR A 591 17.98 -28.76 42.14
CA TYR A 591 17.29 -29.73 41.29
C TYR A 591 16.94 -31.01 42.07
N ILE A 592 15.66 -31.40 42.03
CA ILE A 592 15.12 -32.57 42.72
C ILE A 592 14.52 -33.52 41.68
N SER A 593 15.16 -34.65 41.48
CA SER A 593 14.73 -35.68 40.52
C SER A 593 13.73 -36.66 41.13
N GLN A 594 12.82 -37.20 40.32
CA GLN A 594 11.83 -38.23 40.67
C GLN A 594 10.91 -37.85 41.83
N ALA A 595 10.60 -36.57 41.93
CA ALA A 595 9.71 -36.01 42.94
C ALA A 595 8.98 -34.78 42.41
N LEU A 596 7.91 -34.41 43.10
CA LEU A 596 7.12 -33.21 42.83
C LEU A 596 6.57 -32.60 44.13
N LEU A 597 5.93 -31.43 44.03
CA LEU A 597 5.13 -30.86 45.10
C LEU A 597 3.79 -31.60 45.24
N GLY A 598 3.26 -31.66 46.46
CA GLY A 598 1.98 -32.29 46.78
C GLY A 598 1.58 -32.09 48.24
N ASP A 599 1.04 -33.13 48.87
CA ASP A 599 0.62 -33.13 50.28
C ASP A 599 1.67 -33.74 51.24
N GLY A 600 2.83 -34.16 50.71
CA GLY A 600 3.89 -34.82 51.47
C GLY A 600 3.70 -36.33 51.64
N GLN A 601 2.63 -36.92 51.08
CA GLN A 601 2.41 -38.36 51.07
C GLN A 601 2.93 -38.99 49.76
N PRO A 602 3.31 -40.28 49.77
CA PRO A 602 3.67 -40.99 48.53
C PRO A 602 2.51 -40.95 47.52
N GLY A 603 2.80 -40.45 46.31
CA GLY A 603 1.86 -40.37 45.20
C GLY A 603 2.06 -41.50 44.19
N THR A 604 1.14 -41.58 43.21
CA THR A 604 1.28 -42.44 42.03
C THR A 604 1.41 -41.58 40.79
N LEU A 605 2.48 -41.75 40.03
CA LEU A 605 2.67 -41.13 38.72
C LEU A 605 2.15 -42.08 37.64
N HIS A 606 1.10 -41.66 36.94
CA HIS A 606 0.52 -42.31 35.77
C HIS A 606 1.31 -41.91 34.53
N LEU A 607 2.07 -42.85 33.96
CA LEU A 607 2.78 -42.64 32.70
C LEU A 607 1.83 -42.91 31.55
N ALA A 608 1.58 -41.89 30.72
CA ALA A 608 0.69 -41.98 29.57
C ALA A 608 1.45 -42.39 28.29
N LEU A 609 0.71 -42.78 27.24
CA LEU A 609 1.28 -43.08 25.93
C LEU A 609 2.02 -41.87 25.35
N ASP A 610 1.44 -40.69 25.51
CA ASP A 610 2.10 -39.42 25.22
C ASP A 610 2.59 -38.79 26.53
N ALA A 611 3.91 -38.61 26.65
CA ALA A 611 4.57 -38.14 27.87
C ALA A 611 4.08 -36.75 28.33
N ALA A 612 3.51 -35.94 27.44
CA ALA A 612 2.89 -34.66 27.79
C ALA A 612 1.66 -34.80 28.70
N TYR A 613 1.14 -36.02 28.89
CA TYR A 613 0.00 -36.33 29.75
C TYR A 613 0.37 -37.18 30.98
N ASN A 614 1.67 -37.32 31.28
CA ASN A 614 2.12 -37.90 32.54
C ASN A 614 1.57 -37.08 33.71
N SER A 615 1.02 -37.74 34.72
CA SER A 615 0.22 -37.05 35.74
C SER A 615 0.17 -37.82 37.06
N THR A 616 0.00 -37.12 38.18
CA THR A 616 -0.38 -37.75 39.46
C THR A 616 -1.88 -37.97 39.62
N LEU A 617 -2.67 -37.49 38.67
CA LEU A 617 -4.11 -37.69 38.58
C LEU A 617 -4.41 -38.81 37.58
N PRO A 618 -5.41 -39.67 37.85
CA PRO A 618 -5.80 -40.72 36.91
C PRO A 618 -6.49 -40.11 35.66
N PRO A 619 -6.42 -40.77 34.49
CA PRO A 619 -7.14 -40.33 33.30
C PRO A 619 -8.67 -40.50 33.48
N VAL A 620 -9.47 -39.66 32.81
CA VAL A 620 -10.94 -39.68 32.91
C VAL A 620 -11.55 -41.02 32.44
N ALA A 621 -12.34 -41.67 33.30
CA ALA A 621 -12.87 -43.02 33.09
C ALA A 621 -13.99 -43.16 32.03
N LYS A 622 -14.66 -42.07 31.62
CA LYS A 622 -15.73 -42.06 30.59
C LYS A 622 -15.50 -40.94 29.57
N GLN A 623 -15.39 -41.33 28.29
CA GLN A 623 -15.11 -40.45 27.16
C GLN A 623 -16.16 -39.34 27.01
N GLN A 624 -15.82 -38.11 27.46
CA GLN A 624 -16.53 -36.88 27.11
C GLN A 624 -15.70 -36.02 26.13
N GLY A 625 -14.75 -36.62 25.40
CA GLY A 625 -13.86 -35.91 24.49
C GLY A 625 -13.54 -36.69 23.20
N PRO A 626 -12.86 -36.05 22.23
CA PRO A 626 -12.49 -36.65 20.94
C PRO A 626 -11.74 -37.98 21.05
N ALA A 627 -12.04 -38.94 20.17
CA ALA A 627 -11.50 -40.30 20.21
C ALA A 627 -9.95 -40.38 20.17
N TYR A 628 -9.28 -39.42 19.53
CA TYR A 628 -7.81 -39.39 19.46
C TYR A 628 -7.13 -39.08 20.79
N LEU A 629 -7.77 -38.32 21.70
CA LEU A 629 -7.21 -38.01 23.02
C LEU A 629 -7.16 -39.25 23.92
N ALA A 630 -8.11 -40.18 23.75
CA ALA A 630 -8.17 -41.41 24.53
C ALA A 630 -6.94 -42.31 24.31
N GLN A 631 -6.31 -42.26 23.14
CA GLN A 631 -5.04 -42.95 22.90
C GLN A 631 -3.88 -42.24 23.60
N LYS A 632 -3.81 -40.91 23.52
CA LYS A 632 -2.72 -40.12 24.11
C LYS A 632 -2.68 -40.21 25.64
N THR A 633 -3.83 -40.21 26.30
CA THR A 633 -3.95 -40.27 27.77
C THR A 633 -3.93 -41.68 28.35
N MET A 634 -3.83 -42.72 27.51
CA MET A 634 -3.81 -44.11 27.95
C MET A 634 -2.62 -44.35 28.90
N THR A 635 -2.90 -44.74 30.16
CA THR A 635 -1.86 -45.09 31.12
C THR A 635 -1.16 -46.39 30.72
N LEU A 636 0.14 -46.31 30.45
CA LEU A 636 1.02 -47.43 30.15
C LEU A 636 1.58 -48.08 31.42
N ALA A 637 1.91 -47.28 32.43
CA ALA A 637 2.49 -47.74 33.69
C ALA A 637 2.15 -46.79 34.84
N GLN A 638 2.22 -47.29 36.06
CA GLN A 638 2.07 -46.52 37.29
C GLN A 638 3.34 -46.68 38.14
N LEU A 639 3.95 -45.57 38.54
CA LEU A 639 5.16 -45.56 39.36
C LEU A 639 4.91 -44.83 40.68
N PRO A 640 5.45 -45.31 41.81
CA PRO A 640 5.44 -44.51 43.04
C PRO A 640 6.32 -43.27 42.84
N VAL A 641 5.83 -42.12 43.30
CA VAL A 641 6.57 -40.84 43.25
C VAL A 641 6.51 -40.16 44.61
N ALA A 642 7.63 -39.60 45.05
CA ALA A 642 7.66 -38.82 46.28
C ALA A 642 7.01 -37.45 46.05
N THR A 643 6.15 -37.03 46.97
CA THR A 643 5.62 -35.67 46.96
C THR A 643 6.10 -34.89 48.18
N TYR A 644 6.25 -33.57 48.04
CA TYR A 644 6.66 -32.66 49.11
C TYR A 644 5.60 -31.59 49.32
N ALA A 645 5.11 -31.44 50.56
CA ALA A 645 4.28 -30.31 50.92
C ALA A 645 5.13 -29.04 50.95
N LEU A 646 4.68 -27.98 50.27
CA LEU A 646 5.43 -26.74 50.12
C LEU A 646 5.76 -26.09 51.48
N ASP A 647 4.82 -26.12 52.43
CA ASP A 647 5.02 -25.62 53.79
C ASP A 647 6.02 -26.46 54.62
N ALA A 648 6.25 -27.73 54.23
CA ALA A 648 7.13 -28.67 54.94
C ALA A 648 8.56 -28.73 54.39
N ILE A 649 8.91 -27.95 53.37
CA ILE A 649 10.27 -27.92 52.80
C ILE A 649 11.21 -27.19 53.77
N GLU A 650 12.12 -27.94 54.40
CA GLU A 650 13.14 -27.37 55.29
C GLU A 650 14.09 -26.43 54.53
N GLY A 651 14.29 -25.22 55.08
CA GLY A 651 15.15 -24.19 54.49
C GLY A 651 14.48 -23.30 53.43
N LEU A 652 13.24 -23.57 53.04
CA LEU A 652 12.47 -22.69 52.16
C LEU A 652 11.71 -21.63 52.97
N ASP A 653 12.42 -20.68 53.58
CA ASP A 653 11.79 -19.70 54.48
C ASP A 653 10.82 -18.73 53.77
N TRP A 654 11.09 -18.47 52.49
CA TRP A 654 10.40 -17.47 51.68
C TRP A 654 10.25 -17.94 50.23
N LEU A 655 9.11 -17.63 49.60
CA LEU A 655 8.83 -17.95 48.20
C LEU A 655 8.28 -16.71 47.49
N ASP A 656 8.95 -16.26 46.42
CA ASP A 656 8.52 -15.12 45.62
C ASP A 656 7.65 -15.56 44.42
N TYR A 657 7.93 -16.72 43.81
CA TYR A 657 7.25 -17.18 42.60
C TYR A 657 7.05 -18.70 42.58
N LEU A 658 5.82 -19.15 42.33
CA LEU A 658 5.44 -20.57 42.19
C LEU A 658 4.98 -20.88 40.76
N ILE A 659 5.41 -22.02 40.19
CA ILE A 659 5.02 -22.49 38.85
C ILE A 659 4.47 -23.92 38.92
N LEU A 660 3.27 -24.11 38.38
CA LEU A 660 2.53 -25.37 38.37
C LEU A 660 2.06 -25.76 36.95
N ASP A 661 2.18 -27.04 36.59
CA ASP A 661 1.81 -27.59 35.27
C ASP A 661 0.46 -28.32 35.28
N GLY A 662 -0.37 -28.04 34.29
CA GLY A 662 -1.80 -28.31 34.24
C GLY A 662 -2.23 -29.76 34.29
N VAL A 663 -1.32 -30.72 34.20
CA VAL A 663 -1.68 -32.15 34.32
C VAL A 663 -1.56 -32.69 35.74
N TYR A 664 -1.10 -31.94 36.74
CA TYR A 664 -0.92 -32.43 38.13
C TYR A 664 -1.98 -31.89 39.12
N ASP A 665 -2.02 -32.49 40.32
CA ASP A 665 -2.95 -32.10 41.39
C ASP A 665 -2.54 -30.77 42.05
N HIS A 666 -2.95 -29.66 41.44
CA HIS A 666 -2.67 -28.32 41.92
C HIS A 666 -3.38 -27.99 43.23
N ALA A 667 -4.60 -28.50 43.42
CA ALA A 667 -5.40 -28.22 44.60
C ALA A 667 -4.64 -28.61 45.87
N LYS A 668 -4.04 -29.82 45.90
CA LYS A 668 -3.22 -30.26 47.04
C LYS A 668 -2.00 -29.38 47.28
N ILE A 669 -1.29 -28.99 46.23
CA ILE A 669 -0.08 -28.16 46.35
C ILE A 669 -0.43 -26.80 46.97
N LEU A 670 -1.53 -26.19 46.50
CA LEU A 670 -1.99 -24.89 46.95
C LEU A 670 -2.52 -24.94 48.40
N GLU A 671 -3.27 -25.99 48.77
CA GLU A 671 -3.76 -26.20 50.15
C GLU A 671 -2.62 -26.36 51.15
N HIS A 672 -1.59 -27.15 50.79
CA HIS A 672 -0.43 -27.46 51.63
C HIS A 672 0.76 -26.49 51.45
N GLY A 673 0.51 -25.33 50.83
CA GLY A 673 1.51 -24.26 50.62
C GLY A 673 1.08 -22.89 51.15
N THR A 674 -0.02 -22.82 51.89
CA THR A 674 -0.65 -21.56 52.29
C THR A 674 0.30 -20.64 53.06
N GLN A 675 1.18 -21.19 53.91
CA GLN A 675 2.11 -20.37 54.70
C GLN A 675 3.23 -19.78 53.83
N ARG A 676 3.83 -20.58 52.93
CA ARG A 676 4.88 -20.08 52.02
C ARG A 676 4.32 -19.11 50.96
N LEU A 677 3.08 -19.34 50.51
CA LEU A 677 2.43 -18.50 49.50
C LEU A 677 1.90 -17.17 50.03
N ALA A 678 1.85 -16.98 51.36
CA ALA A 678 1.48 -15.71 51.99
C ALA A 678 2.39 -14.53 51.57
N ASN A 679 3.60 -14.83 51.10
CA ASN A 679 4.57 -13.83 50.65
C ASN A 679 4.84 -13.85 49.14
N ALA A 680 4.24 -14.78 48.39
CA ALA A 680 4.45 -14.88 46.94
C ALA A 680 3.98 -13.62 46.21
N LEU A 681 4.75 -13.23 45.21
CA LEU A 681 4.55 -12.07 44.33
C LEU A 681 3.94 -12.48 42.99
N LEU A 682 4.06 -13.76 42.64
CA LEU A 682 3.59 -14.32 41.39
C LEU A 682 3.26 -15.81 41.55
N ILE A 683 2.16 -16.27 40.97
CA ILE A 683 1.84 -17.70 40.86
C ILE A 683 1.41 -17.97 39.42
N GLN A 684 2.10 -18.88 38.74
CA GLN A 684 1.74 -19.37 37.42
C GLN A 684 1.14 -20.77 37.55
N VAL A 685 -0.08 -20.94 37.07
CA VAL A 685 -0.76 -22.24 37.08
C VAL A 685 -1.28 -22.54 35.69
N SER A 686 -0.78 -23.61 35.08
CA SER A 686 -1.31 -24.07 33.80
C SER A 686 -2.66 -24.75 34.00
N VAL A 687 -3.66 -24.37 33.21
CA VAL A 687 -5.04 -24.85 33.30
C VAL A 687 -5.47 -25.47 31.98
N ALA A 688 -6.09 -26.65 32.05
CA ALA A 688 -6.64 -27.31 30.88
C ALA A 688 -8.05 -26.74 30.59
N LEU A 689 -8.33 -26.47 29.31
CA LEU A 689 -9.68 -26.12 28.83
C LEU A 689 -10.41 -27.33 28.23
N ILE A 690 -9.67 -28.43 28.01
CA ILE A 690 -10.20 -29.75 27.72
C ILE A 690 -9.68 -30.68 28.81
N THR A 691 -10.56 -31.12 29.71
CA THR A 691 -10.19 -31.98 30.84
C THR A 691 -9.70 -33.34 30.35
N THR A 692 -8.52 -33.74 30.79
CA THR A 692 -7.92 -35.02 30.41
C THR A 692 -7.68 -35.96 31.60
N GLN A 693 -7.75 -35.44 32.84
CA GLN A 693 -7.52 -36.17 34.09
C GLN A 693 -8.65 -35.92 35.08
N GLU A 694 -8.96 -36.92 35.91
CA GLU A 694 -9.96 -36.78 36.97
C GLU A 694 -9.41 -35.92 38.10
N GLY A 695 -10.20 -34.95 38.57
CA GLY A 695 -9.77 -34.04 39.64
C GLY A 695 -8.81 -32.92 39.21
N GLN A 696 -8.56 -32.79 37.89
CA GLN A 696 -7.75 -31.69 37.33
C GLN A 696 -8.38 -30.34 37.69
N THR A 697 -7.60 -29.43 38.29
CA THR A 697 -8.10 -28.13 38.73
C THR A 697 -8.49 -27.27 37.53
N ASP A 698 -9.77 -26.89 37.45
CA ASP A 698 -10.26 -25.98 36.43
C ASP A 698 -9.97 -24.51 36.77
N LEU A 699 -10.14 -23.63 35.77
CA LEU A 699 -9.89 -22.21 35.93
C LEU A 699 -10.80 -21.57 37.00
N ALA A 700 -12.07 -21.98 37.10
CA ALA A 700 -13.00 -21.37 38.04
C ALA A 700 -12.61 -21.67 39.50
N ALA A 701 -12.26 -22.91 39.82
CA ALA A 701 -11.78 -23.34 41.12
C ALA A 701 -10.46 -22.65 41.49
N LEU A 702 -9.53 -22.52 40.53
CA LEU A 702 -8.28 -21.79 40.73
C LEU A 702 -8.52 -20.31 41.08
N LEU A 703 -9.40 -19.63 40.33
CA LEU A 703 -9.70 -18.21 40.57
C LEU A 703 -10.39 -17.99 41.91
N GLN A 704 -11.28 -18.90 42.31
CA GLN A 704 -11.90 -18.87 43.63
C GLN A 704 -10.88 -19.03 44.76
N TRP A 705 -9.94 -19.97 44.63
CA TRP A 705 -8.83 -20.12 45.58
C TRP A 705 -7.97 -18.85 45.63
N ALA A 706 -7.65 -18.28 44.46
CA ALA A 706 -6.81 -17.09 44.36
C ALA A 706 -7.41 -15.90 45.11
N GLU A 707 -8.72 -15.64 44.93
CA GLU A 707 -9.42 -14.54 45.59
C GLU A 707 -9.40 -14.69 47.13
N GLN A 708 -9.64 -15.91 47.63
CA GLN A 708 -9.63 -16.21 49.06
C GLN A 708 -8.24 -16.02 49.72
N HIS A 709 -7.17 -16.19 48.94
CA HIS A 709 -5.78 -16.11 49.42
C HIS A 709 -5.09 -14.79 49.01
N GLY A 710 -5.87 -13.79 48.60
CA GLY A 710 -5.36 -12.44 48.32
C GLY A 710 -4.59 -12.31 47.02
N PHE A 711 -4.95 -13.09 46.00
CA PHE A 711 -4.44 -13.00 44.63
C PHE A 711 -5.57 -12.63 43.65
N ARG A 712 -5.19 -12.18 42.46
CA ARG A 712 -6.07 -11.91 41.33
C ARG A 712 -5.43 -12.41 40.04
N LEU A 713 -6.25 -12.77 39.05
CA LEU A 713 -5.76 -13.06 37.70
C LEU A 713 -5.27 -11.77 37.05
N LEU A 714 -4.06 -11.80 36.50
CA LEU A 714 -3.56 -10.75 35.62
C LEU A 714 -3.95 -11.03 34.17
N ARG A 715 -3.57 -12.21 33.66
CA ARG A 715 -3.88 -12.67 32.28
C ARG A 715 -3.66 -14.18 32.12
N LEU A 716 -4.12 -14.72 31.00
CA LEU A 716 -3.66 -16.01 30.48
C LEU A 716 -2.40 -15.82 29.61
N ILE A 717 -1.47 -16.77 29.68
CA ILE A 717 -0.23 -16.88 28.90
C ILE A 717 -0.07 -18.31 28.37
N ASP A 718 0.90 -18.57 27.50
CA ASP A 718 1.22 -19.93 26.98
C ASP A 718 0.03 -20.71 26.39
N GLU A 719 -0.73 -20.06 25.49
CA GLU A 719 -1.87 -20.67 24.79
C GLU A 719 -1.45 -21.83 23.87
N GLN A 720 -2.13 -22.97 23.99
CA GLN A 720 -1.91 -24.16 23.15
C GLN A 720 -3.21 -24.58 22.45
N PHE A 721 -3.15 -24.81 21.14
CA PHE A 721 -4.31 -25.16 20.29
C PHE A 721 -4.24 -26.59 19.76
N GLU A 722 -5.41 -27.18 19.49
CA GLU A 722 -5.55 -28.51 18.87
C GLU A 722 -5.58 -28.42 17.33
N GLN A 723 -4.87 -29.33 16.67
CA GLN A 723 -4.80 -29.43 15.20
C GLN A 723 -5.62 -30.62 14.69
N HIS A 724 -6.67 -30.34 13.91
CA HIS A 724 -7.58 -31.35 13.36
C HIS A 724 -7.13 -31.93 12.02
N MET A 725 -6.09 -31.36 11.40
CA MET A 725 -5.54 -31.87 10.13
C MET A 725 -4.62 -33.08 10.35
N PRO A 726 -4.64 -34.08 9.45
CA PRO A 726 -3.69 -35.19 9.50
C PRO A 726 -2.25 -34.71 9.31
N ALA A 727 -1.30 -35.34 10.00
CA ALA A 727 0.10 -34.95 9.96
C ALA A 727 0.68 -35.12 8.54
N ARG A 728 1.04 -34.00 7.89
CA ARG A 728 1.67 -33.95 6.57
C ARG A 728 3.15 -33.56 6.72
N GLN A 729 4.04 -34.55 6.62
CA GLN A 729 5.49 -34.35 6.75
C GLN A 729 6.12 -33.69 5.52
N ASP A 730 5.37 -33.61 4.43
CA ASP A 730 5.75 -33.03 3.15
C ASP A 730 5.44 -31.53 3.02
N LEU A 731 4.70 -30.94 3.97
CA LEU A 731 4.45 -29.50 3.99
C LEU A 731 5.58 -28.76 4.69
N ALA A 732 6.10 -27.71 4.05
CA ALA A 732 7.11 -26.82 4.65
C ALA A 732 6.61 -26.13 5.94
N VAL A 733 5.31 -25.86 6.04
CA VAL A 733 4.65 -25.25 7.21
C VAL A 733 3.28 -25.89 7.39
N GLN A 734 2.96 -26.38 8.60
CA GLN A 734 1.64 -26.93 8.88
C GLN A 734 0.64 -25.83 9.30
N PRO A 735 -0.64 -25.95 8.91
CA PRO A 735 -1.68 -25.00 9.32
C PRO A 735 -1.93 -25.04 10.83
N ALA A 736 -2.20 -23.88 11.41
CA ALA A 736 -2.38 -23.72 12.85
C ALA A 736 -3.67 -24.41 13.35
N GLY A 737 -3.62 -24.90 14.58
CA GLY A 737 -4.80 -25.40 15.29
C GLY A 737 -5.69 -24.25 15.76
N ASN A 738 -7.02 -24.43 15.69
CA ASN A 738 -7.98 -23.34 15.98
C ASN A 738 -8.81 -23.56 17.26
N GLN A 739 -8.57 -24.65 18.00
CA GLN A 739 -9.28 -24.94 19.26
C GLN A 739 -8.33 -24.82 20.45
N LEU A 740 -8.51 -23.82 21.31
CA LEU A 740 -7.69 -23.64 22.50
C LEU A 740 -7.88 -24.80 23.49
N ARG A 741 -6.79 -25.50 23.78
CA ARG A 741 -6.79 -26.71 24.63
C ARG A 741 -6.25 -26.43 26.03
N ARG A 742 -5.27 -25.54 26.18
CA ARG A 742 -4.56 -25.25 27.44
C ARG A 742 -4.03 -23.82 27.43
N ALA A 743 -3.95 -23.22 28.62
CA ALA A 743 -3.30 -21.93 28.85
C ALA A 743 -2.79 -21.84 30.29
N SER A 744 -1.90 -20.92 30.60
CA SER A 744 -1.39 -20.66 31.95
C SER A 744 -1.99 -19.40 32.55
N ALA A 745 -2.63 -19.53 33.71
CA ALA A 745 -3.13 -18.42 34.50
C ALA A 745 -1.99 -17.80 35.32
N LEU A 746 -1.74 -16.52 35.09
CA LEU A 746 -0.74 -15.75 35.83
C LEU A 746 -1.46 -14.93 36.91
N LEU A 747 -1.25 -15.31 38.18
CA LEU A 747 -1.86 -14.69 39.35
C LEU A 747 -0.88 -13.74 40.04
N VAL A 748 -1.36 -12.55 40.39
CA VAL A 748 -0.62 -11.51 41.12
C VAL A 748 -1.37 -11.13 42.40
N PRO A 749 -0.71 -10.52 43.41
CA PRO A 749 -1.38 -10.00 44.60
C PRO A 749 -2.63 -9.17 44.29
N SER A 750 -3.68 -9.33 45.09
CA SER A 750 -4.89 -8.50 45.03
C SER A 750 -4.56 -7.03 45.27
N TYR A 751 -5.42 -6.09 44.88
CA TYR A 751 -5.15 -4.66 45.10
C TYR A 751 -4.85 -4.32 46.57
N GLN A 752 -5.56 -4.98 47.50
CA GLN A 752 -5.34 -4.81 48.94
C GLN A 752 -3.96 -5.32 49.37
N ARG A 753 -3.55 -6.49 48.88
CA ARG A 753 -2.23 -7.07 49.20
C ARG A 753 -1.10 -6.29 48.52
N GLN A 754 -1.31 -5.84 47.30
CA GLN A 754 -0.37 -5.03 46.51
C GLN A 754 0.00 -3.73 47.25
N ALA A 755 -0.98 -3.04 47.84
CA ALA A 755 -0.77 -1.80 48.59
C ALA A 755 0.06 -1.97 49.89
N GLN A 756 0.25 -3.21 50.35
CA GLN A 756 1.01 -3.54 51.56
C GLN A 756 2.44 -4.01 51.26
N LEU A 757 2.81 -4.16 49.97
CA LEU A 757 4.13 -4.62 49.58
C LEU A 757 5.20 -3.54 49.82
N SER A 758 6.38 -3.98 50.25
CA SER A 758 7.54 -3.11 50.35
C SER A 758 8.09 -2.71 48.97
N PRO A 759 8.81 -1.59 48.83
CA PRO A 759 9.46 -1.23 47.56
C PRO A 759 10.36 -2.34 46.98
N THR A 760 11.03 -3.11 47.83
CA THR A 760 11.84 -4.27 47.41
C THR A 760 10.98 -5.37 46.78
N GLN A 761 9.80 -5.67 47.35
CA GLN A 761 8.87 -6.65 46.79
C GLN A 761 8.26 -6.16 45.48
N ILE A 762 7.88 -4.88 45.40
CA ILE A 762 7.37 -4.26 44.17
C ILE A 762 8.44 -4.33 43.08
N LEU A 763 9.71 -4.07 43.40
CA LEU A 763 10.81 -4.16 42.44
C LEU A 763 11.05 -5.59 41.95
N LYS A 764 11.02 -6.59 42.85
CA LYS A 764 11.11 -8.02 42.49
C LYS A 764 9.95 -8.43 41.58
N GLN A 765 8.74 -7.99 41.88
CA GLN A 765 7.55 -8.29 41.10
C GLN A 765 7.63 -7.66 39.70
N ALA A 766 8.03 -6.39 39.60
CA ALA A 766 8.26 -5.71 38.33
C ALA A 766 9.36 -6.43 37.52
N PHE A 767 10.45 -6.85 38.16
CA PHE A 767 11.51 -7.62 37.51
C PHE A 767 11.01 -8.96 36.95
N LEU A 768 10.21 -9.71 37.72
CA LEU A 768 9.64 -10.99 37.29
C LEU A 768 8.68 -10.81 36.11
N LEU A 769 7.78 -9.84 36.19
CA LEU A 769 6.82 -9.54 35.12
C LEU A 769 7.52 -9.11 33.83
N ASP A 770 8.52 -8.23 33.92
CA ASP A 770 9.29 -7.74 32.78
C ASP A 770 10.23 -8.80 32.19
N THR A 771 11.03 -9.47 33.03
CA THR A 771 12.14 -10.34 32.57
C THR A 771 11.67 -11.75 32.22
N VAL A 772 10.72 -12.30 32.98
CA VAL A 772 10.22 -13.68 32.77
C VAL A 772 9.05 -13.69 31.80
N HIS A 773 8.11 -12.75 31.93
CA HIS A 773 6.84 -12.78 31.19
C HIS A 773 6.68 -11.72 30.10
N ASP A 774 7.66 -10.83 29.91
CA ASP A 774 7.60 -9.72 28.95
C ASP A 774 6.36 -8.81 29.17
N ILE A 775 5.99 -8.56 30.42
CA ILE A 775 4.87 -7.69 30.84
C ILE A 775 5.44 -6.35 31.28
N HIS A 776 5.44 -5.37 30.38
CA HIS A 776 6.20 -4.13 30.56
C HIS A 776 5.39 -2.96 31.13
N ASP A 777 4.11 -2.87 30.79
CA ASP A 777 3.19 -1.81 31.20
C ASP A 777 2.89 -1.86 32.71
N PHE A 778 2.54 -3.05 33.21
CA PHE A 778 2.31 -3.25 34.63
C PHE A 778 3.62 -3.13 35.42
N SER A 779 4.75 -3.54 34.84
CA SER A 779 6.07 -3.30 35.44
C SER A 779 6.39 -1.81 35.57
N TYR A 780 6.06 -0.99 34.56
CA TYR A 780 6.17 0.47 34.66
C TYR A 780 5.27 1.04 35.77
N GLU A 781 4.01 0.60 35.86
CA GLU A 781 3.09 1.03 36.92
C GLU A 781 3.64 0.71 38.31
N LEU A 782 4.22 -0.48 38.49
CA LEU A 782 4.87 -0.89 39.74
C LEU A 782 6.11 -0.04 40.05
N LEU A 783 6.96 0.24 39.06
CA LEU A 783 8.14 1.10 39.24
C LEU A 783 7.74 2.55 39.57
N LEU A 784 6.63 3.04 39.01
CA LEU A 784 6.07 4.37 39.29
C LEU A 784 5.66 4.52 40.76
N GLN A 785 5.22 3.43 41.40
CA GLN A 785 4.91 3.39 42.83
C GLN A 785 6.16 3.48 43.72
N ILE A 786 7.34 3.13 43.18
CA ILE A 786 8.63 3.23 43.87
C ILE A 786 9.22 4.64 43.69
N ASP A 787 9.46 5.03 42.43
CA ASP A 787 10.08 6.31 42.06
C ASP A 787 9.74 6.67 40.60
N PRO A 788 9.12 7.83 40.32
CA PRO A 788 8.85 8.29 38.96
C PRO A 788 10.09 8.39 38.06
N THR A 789 11.25 8.74 38.63
CA THR A 789 12.51 8.85 37.87
C THR A 789 13.00 7.49 37.40
N LEU A 790 12.87 6.47 38.27
CA LEU A 790 13.18 5.07 37.96
C LEU A 790 12.26 4.54 36.85
N ALA A 791 10.97 4.86 36.93
CA ALA A 791 9.97 4.48 35.93
C ALA A 791 10.24 5.14 34.57
N GLU A 792 10.64 6.41 34.55
CA GLU A 792 11.04 7.13 33.33
C GLU A 792 12.34 6.56 32.73
N GLY A 793 13.33 6.26 33.57
CA GLY A 793 14.57 5.59 33.16
C GLY A 793 14.32 4.21 32.53
N TYR A 794 13.38 3.45 33.11
CA TYR A 794 12.91 2.18 32.56
C TYR A 794 12.27 2.34 31.17
N LEU A 795 11.37 3.32 30.98
CA LEU A 795 10.76 3.59 29.66
C LEU A 795 11.80 3.97 28.60
N LYS A 796 12.78 4.80 28.96
CA LYS A 796 13.88 5.19 28.07
C LYS A 796 14.75 4.00 27.67
N ALA A 797 15.14 3.15 28.62
CA ALA A 797 15.94 1.96 28.35
C ALA A 797 15.19 0.91 27.53
N ARG A 798 13.86 0.83 27.70
CA ARG A 798 12.95 0.00 26.90
C ARG A 798 12.43 0.73 25.65
N GLY A 799 13.10 1.78 25.16
CA GLY A 799 12.76 2.41 23.87
C GLY A 799 11.31 2.91 23.73
N TYR A 800 10.58 3.08 24.84
CA TYR A 800 9.20 3.56 24.84
C TYR A 800 9.11 5.09 24.75
N PHE A 801 10.25 5.78 24.79
CA PHE A 801 10.39 7.17 24.37
C PHE A 801 10.93 7.23 22.93
N GLU A 802 10.22 7.98 22.09
CA GLU A 802 10.37 8.16 20.63
C GLU A 802 9.68 7.09 19.74
N LEU A 803 8.37 7.26 19.53
CA LEU A 803 7.71 6.71 18.34
C LEU A 803 8.20 7.49 17.11
N LYS A 804 8.90 6.80 16.19
CA LYS A 804 9.11 7.31 14.83
C LYS A 804 7.76 7.59 14.19
N ARG A 805 7.41 8.86 14.13
CA ARG A 805 6.29 9.39 13.37
C ARG A 805 6.60 9.23 11.88
N ASN A 806 5.67 8.69 11.08
CA ASN A 806 5.76 8.65 9.60
C ASN A 806 5.47 10.03 8.97
N GLY A 807 5.89 11.08 9.65
CA GLY A 807 5.69 12.47 9.29
C GLY A 807 6.95 13.25 9.67
N PRO A 808 6.98 14.55 9.38
CA PRO A 808 8.09 15.39 9.77
C PRO A 808 8.29 15.33 11.29
N ASP A 809 9.52 15.56 11.73
CA ASP A 809 9.85 15.63 13.15
C ASP A 809 8.85 16.54 13.87
N LEU A 810 8.36 16.14 15.04
CA LEU A 810 7.42 16.97 15.81
C LEU A 810 8.01 18.35 16.15
N ARG A 811 9.33 18.44 16.34
CA ARG A 811 10.05 19.70 16.50
C ARG A 811 10.01 20.51 15.21
N GLU A 812 10.14 19.89 14.04
CA GLU A 812 9.98 20.58 12.75
C GLU A 812 8.55 21.06 12.56
N ILE A 813 7.54 20.27 12.92
CA ILE A 813 6.13 20.66 12.86
C ILE A 813 5.81 21.82 13.79
N GLN A 814 6.31 21.77 15.02
CA GLN A 814 6.20 22.88 15.97
C GLN A 814 6.93 24.12 15.45
N HIS A 815 8.11 23.96 14.84
CA HIS A 815 8.85 25.05 14.23
C HIS A 815 8.09 25.67 13.04
N ILE A 816 7.54 24.85 12.13
CA ILE A 816 6.71 25.31 11.02
C ILE A 816 5.43 26.01 11.52
N ARG A 817 4.77 25.46 12.54
CA ARG A 817 3.58 26.08 13.17
C ARG A 817 3.94 27.43 13.79
N GLN A 818 5.06 27.49 14.51
CA GLN A 818 5.56 28.73 15.10
C GLN A 818 5.84 29.76 14.02
N MET A 819 6.59 29.41 12.96
CA MET A 819 6.85 30.30 11.82
C MET A 819 5.57 30.83 11.16
N LEU A 820 4.55 29.96 11.01
CA LEU A 820 3.25 30.36 10.47
C LEU A 820 2.60 31.47 11.32
N HIS A 821 2.70 31.38 12.65
CA HIS A 821 2.15 32.40 13.54
C HIS A 821 3.07 33.62 13.73
N THR A 822 4.38 33.46 13.54
CA THR A 822 5.41 34.47 13.82
C THR A 822 5.98 35.18 12.62
N SER A 823 5.53 34.96 11.37
CA SER A 823 5.54 35.95 10.24
C SER A 823 5.69 35.35 8.85
N ASP A 824 6.18 34.12 8.74
CA ASP A 824 6.58 33.53 7.46
C ASP A 824 5.44 32.64 6.99
N LEU A 825 4.50 33.12 6.18
CA LEU A 825 3.51 32.26 5.52
C LEU A 825 4.12 31.41 4.36
N PRO A 826 5.10 31.92 3.60
CA PRO A 826 5.67 31.22 2.46
C PRO A 826 6.43 29.93 2.77
N VAL A 827 7.30 29.95 3.77
CA VAL A 827 8.08 28.75 4.15
C VAL A 827 7.15 27.65 4.68
N PRO A 828 6.26 27.91 5.66
CA PRO A 828 5.23 26.96 6.08
C PRO A 828 4.33 26.49 4.97
N ARG A 829 3.84 27.34 4.06
CA ARG A 829 2.96 26.84 2.97
C ARG A 829 3.71 25.96 1.99
N HIS A 830 4.93 26.32 1.61
CA HIS A 830 5.74 25.50 0.70
C HIS A 830 6.15 24.18 1.37
N GLN A 831 6.59 24.25 2.63
CA GLN A 831 6.99 23.08 3.39
C GLN A 831 5.80 22.17 3.70
N THR A 832 4.67 22.71 4.15
CA THR A 832 3.45 21.94 4.40
C THR A 832 2.85 21.39 3.12
N ARG A 833 3.00 22.05 1.97
CA ARG A 833 2.63 21.48 0.67
C ARG A 833 3.56 20.33 0.27
N LYS A 834 4.87 20.44 0.48
CA LYS A 834 5.78 19.29 0.29
C LYS A 834 5.45 18.15 1.24
N TRP A 835 5.16 18.48 2.49
CA TRP A 835 4.77 17.50 3.50
C TRP A 835 3.39 16.91 3.24
N ILE A 836 2.44 17.64 2.65
CA ILE A 836 1.15 17.05 2.27
C ILE A 836 1.32 16.10 1.09
N GLU A 837 2.30 16.33 0.21
CA GLU A 837 2.67 15.42 -0.87
C GLU A 837 3.43 14.18 -0.34
N GLN A 838 4.31 14.36 0.66
CA GLN A 838 5.13 13.29 1.26
C GLN A 838 4.41 12.48 2.33
N TYR A 839 3.57 13.14 3.12
CA TYR A 839 2.86 12.64 4.31
C TYR A 839 1.37 13.01 4.24
N PRO A 840 0.64 12.66 3.16
CA PRO A 840 -0.76 13.06 2.96
C PRO A 840 -1.71 12.54 4.04
N ALA A 841 -1.32 11.50 4.77
CA ALA A 841 -2.12 10.88 5.83
C ALA A 841 -1.83 11.42 7.24
N ASP A 842 -0.82 12.30 7.42
CA ASP A 842 -0.48 12.82 8.74
C ASP A 842 -1.42 13.97 9.16
N PRO A 843 -2.26 13.79 10.20
CA PRO A 843 -3.31 14.75 10.55
C PRO A 843 -2.77 16.11 11.01
N LEU A 844 -1.57 16.17 11.61
CA LEU A 844 -0.95 17.42 12.02
C LEU A 844 -0.35 18.17 10.82
N VAL A 845 0.16 17.46 9.82
CA VAL A 845 0.56 18.04 8.52
C VAL A 845 -0.67 18.57 7.78
N GLN A 846 -1.76 17.80 7.74
CA GLN A 846 -3.03 18.23 7.13
C GLN A 846 -3.60 19.47 7.83
N SER A 847 -3.55 19.53 9.16
CA SER A 847 -3.95 20.71 9.94
C SER A 847 -3.10 21.93 9.63
N LEU A 848 -1.77 21.79 9.60
CA LEU A 848 -0.90 22.89 9.21
C LEU A 848 -1.17 23.39 7.79
N TYR A 849 -1.38 22.47 6.85
CA TYR A 849 -1.73 22.82 5.47
C TYR A 849 -3.09 23.53 5.40
N ALA A 850 -4.09 23.08 6.16
CA ALA A 850 -5.39 23.74 6.28
C ALA A 850 -5.27 25.16 6.85
N GLU A 851 -4.42 25.37 7.85
CA GLU A 851 -4.13 26.70 8.38
C GLU A 851 -3.51 27.60 7.30
N CYS A 852 -2.51 27.11 6.56
CA CYS A 852 -1.90 27.84 5.44
C CYS A 852 -2.92 28.19 4.35
N LEU A 853 -3.85 27.29 4.01
CA LEU A 853 -4.94 27.52 3.06
C LEU A 853 -5.90 28.62 3.55
N SER A 854 -6.27 28.57 4.83
CA SER A 854 -7.17 29.56 5.46
C SER A 854 -6.54 30.95 5.44
N TRP A 855 -5.27 31.07 5.83
CA TRP A 855 -4.52 32.32 5.76
C TRP A 855 -4.36 32.85 4.33
N SER A 856 -4.31 31.96 3.35
CA SER A 856 -4.30 32.32 1.92
C SER A 856 -5.70 32.66 1.37
N GLY A 857 -6.76 32.58 2.17
CA GLY A 857 -8.16 32.83 1.75
C GLY A 857 -8.90 31.70 1.08
N HIS A 858 -8.31 30.52 1.03
CA HIS A 858 -8.97 29.34 0.48
C HIS A 858 -9.79 28.68 1.59
N HIS A 859 -10.67 29.46 2.24
CA HIS A 859 -11.37 29.04 3.46
C HIS A 859 -12.19 27.77 3.26
N ARG A 860 -12.86 27.62 2.09
CA ARG A 860 -13.60 26.41 1.76
C ARG A 860 -12.72 25.17 1.69
N SER A 861 -11.56 25.26 1.03
CA SER A 861 -10.59 24.16 0.95
C SER A 861 -9.94 23.88 2.31
N ALA A 862 -9.67 24.93 3.10
CA ALA A 862 -9.14 24.80 4.45
C ALA A 862 -10.11 24.04 5.36
N ILE A 863 -11.41 24.37 5.32
CA ILE A 863 -12.46 23.70 6.09
C ILE A 863 -12.56 22.22 5.71
N VAL A 864 -12.58 21.89 4.41
CA VAL A 864 -12.58 20.49 3.95
C VAL A 864 -11.33 19.74 4.45
N THR A 865 -10.16 20.37 4.34
CA THR A 865 -8.88 19.75 4.74
C THR A 865 -8.80 19.51 6.25
N ILE A 866 -9.25 20.46 7.08
CA ILE A 866 -9.23 20.27 8.54
C ILE A 866 -10.30 19.27 9.01
N GLN A 867 -11.46 19.23 8.37
CA GLN A 867 -12.49 18.22 8.63
C GLN A 867 -11.97 16.81 8.29
N GLU A 868 -11.22 16.68 7.20
CA GLU A 868 -10.54 15.42 6.85
C GLU A 868 -9.49 15.04 7.90
N ALA A 869 -8.67 16.00 8.36
CA ALA A 869 -7.69 15.76 9.42
C ALA A 869 -8.36 15.31 10.74
N ILE A 870 -9.46 15.97 11.13
CA ILE A 870 -10.26 15.61 12.31
C ILE A 870 -10.86 14.20 12.14
N SER A 871 -11.30 13.83 10.94
CA SER A 871 -11.84 12.47 10.71
C SER A 871 -10.79 11.37 10.92
N LYS A 872 -9.50 11.68 10.69
CA LYS A 872 -8.37 10.75 10.88
C LYS A 872 -7.87 10.71 12.33
N ALA A 873 -8.08 11.78 13.09
CA ALA A 873 -7.69 11.85 14.50
C ALA A 873 -8.74 12.65 15.32
N PRO A 874 -9.93 12.06 15.58
CA PRO A 874 -11.08 12.78 16.11
C PRO A 874 -10.91 13.29 17.55
N ASP A 875 -9.98 12.71 18.30
CA ASP A 875 -9.72 13.06 19.70
C ASP A 875 -8.59 14.08 19.88
N GLU A 876 -7.90 14.47 18.80
CA GLU A 876 -6.82 15.46 18.86
C GLU A 876 -7.36 16.88 19.09
N LEU A 877 -7.05 17.43 20.26
CA LEU A 877 -7.51 18.77 20.68
C LEU A 877 -7.06 19.86 19.71
N ILE A 878 -5.80 19.80 19.26
CA ILE A 878 -5.19 20.80 18.38
C ILE A 878 -5.94 20.93 17.04
N LEU A 879 -6.49 19.84 16.50
CA LEU A 879 -7.22 19.87 15.23
C LEU A 879 -8.56 20.60 15.37
N ARG A 880 -9.23 20.44 16.52
CA ARG A 880 -10.48 21.13 16.84
C ARG A 880 -10.25 22.62 17.07
N GLN A 881 -9.17 22.97 17.78
CA GLN A 881 -8.75 24.36 17.95
C GLN A 881 -8.43 25.00 16.58
N THR A 882 -7.67 24.31 15.72
CA THR A 882 -7.40 24.77 14.35
C THR A 882 -8.69 24.99 13.54
N TYR A 883 -9.69 24.12 13.69
CA TYR A 883 -10.95 24.26 12.95
C TYR A 883 -11.71 25.53 13.35
N ILE A 884 -11.82 25.82 14.64
CA ILE A 884 -12.43 27.05 15.18
C ILE A 884 -11.75 28.29 14.57
N ASP A 885 -10.41 28.33 14.58
CA ASP A 885 -9.65 29.44 14.01
C ASP A 885 -9.89 29.63 12.51
N ILE A 886 -9.99 28.53 11.76
CA ILE A 886 -10.28 28.56 10.32
C ILE A 886 -11.68 29.10 10.05
N THR A 887 -12.69 28.66 10.81
CA THR A 887 -14.08 29.12 10.67
C THR A 887 -14.25 30.59 11.05
N ASN A 888 -13.54 31.05 12.09
CA ASN A 888 -13.48 32.46 12.45
C ASN A 888 -12.90 33.30 11.31
N ARG A 889 -11.74 32.92 10.76
CA ARG A 889 -11.15 33.64 9.62
C ARG A 889 -12.03 33.64 8.36
N ALA A 890 -12.87 32.62 8.19
CA ALA A 890 -13.80 32.50 7.07
C ALA A 890 -15.06 33.40 7.20
N GLY A 891 -15.25 34.07 8.33
CA GLY A 891 -16.44 34.86 8.62
C GLY A 891 -17.67 34.02 8.99
N MET A 892 -17.47 32.74 9.34
CA MET A 892 -18.52 31.81 9.76
C MET A 892 -18.72 31.88 11.28
N TRP A 893 -19.01 33.08 11.77
CA TRP A 893 -18.97 33.41 13.20
C TRP A 893 -19.87 32.52 14.06
N TRP A 894 -21.07 32.21 13.57
CA TRP A 894 -22.03 31.34 14.27
C TRP A 894 -21.47 29.93 14.49
N GLU A 895 -20.92 29.32 13.44
CA GLU A 895 -20.35 27.97 13.52
C GLU A 895 -19.09 27.95 14.40
N ALA A 896 -18.21 28.93 14.24
CA ALA A 896 -17.02 29.05 15.08
C ALA A 896 -17.38 29.19 16.56
N THR A 897 -18.43 29.95 16.86
CA THR A 897 -18.94 30.17 18.23
C THR A 897 -19.52 28.89 18.81
N ASP A 898 -20.33 28.15 18.06
CA ASP A 898 -20.90 26.89 18.54
C ASP A 898 -19.82 25.84 18.81
N LEU A 899 -18.81 25.75 17.92
CA LEU A 899 -17.66 24.87 18.10
C LEU A 899 -16.82 25.26 19.32
N ALA A 900 -16.54 26.56 19.49
CA ALA A 900 -15.77 27.06 20.63
C ALA A 900 -16.54 26.88 21.95
N ARG A 901 -17.85 27.12 21.96
CA ARG A 901 -18.72 26.91 23.13
C ARG A 901 -18.75 25.44 23.54
N ALA A 902 -18.89 24.53 22.57
CA ALA A 902 -18.86 23.10 22.82
C ALA A 902 -17.49 22.62 23.36
N LEU A 903 -16.40 23.18 22.84
CA LEU A 903 -15.05 22.85 23.29
C LEU A 903 -14.78 23.38 24.71
N TYR A 904 -15.19 24.62 24.99
CA TYR A 904 -15.09 25.25 26.31
C TYR A 904 -15.92 24.51 27.36
N ALA A 905 -17.14 24.09 27.02
CA ALA A 905 -17.98 23.30 27.93
C ALA A 905 -17.34 21.95 28.31
N ARG A 906 -16.55 21.36 27.39
CA ARG A 906 -15.84 20.09 27.63
C ARG A 906 -14.53 20.28 28.41
N TYR A 907 -13.85 21.40 28.24
CA TYR A 907 -12.54 21.68 28.85
C TYR A 907 -12.51 23.07 29.53
N PRO A 908 -13.38 23.34 30.51
CA PRO A 908 -13.56 24.67 31.08
C PRO A 908 -12.34 25.20 31.84
N ASP A 909 -11.46 24.32 32.31
CA ASP A 909 -10.28 24.68 33.11
C ASP A 909 -8.98 24.83 32.28
N GLN A 910 -9.02 24.53 30.98
CA GLN A 910 -7.85 24.64 30.08
C GLN A 910 -7.65 26.08 29.59
N GLN A 911 -6.52 26.69 29.92
CA GLN A 911 -6.29 28.14 29.70
C GLN A 911 -6.28 28.55 28.22
N ASP A 912 -5.77 27.71 27.34
CA ASP A 912 -5.75 27.90 25.89
C ASP A 912 -7.17 27.83 25.28
N VAL A 913 -8.01 26.91 25.79
CA VAL A 913 -9.43 26.81 25.40
C VAL A 913 -10.22 28.04 25.90
N GLN A 914 -9.93 28.53 27.11
CA GLN A 914 -10.52 29.78 27.63
C GLN A 914 -10.16 31.00 26.76
N ALA A 915 -8.88 31.13 26.38
CA ALA A 915 -8.41 32.21 25.52
C ALA A 915 -9.04 32.16 24.12
N GLN A 916 -9.12 30.97 23.51
CA GLN A 916 -9.74 30.80 22.20
C GLN A 916 -11.25 31.11 22.20
N TRP A 917 -11.96 30.79 23.29
CA TRP A 917 -13.36 31.17 23.47
C TRP A 917 -13.53 32.71 23.45
N TRP A 918 -12.73 33.44 24.22
CA TRP A 918 -12.80 34.91 24.26
C TRP A 918 -12.40 35.56 22.94
N ASP A 919 -11.38 35.04 22.26
CA ASP A 919 -10.98 35.51 20.93
C ASP A 919 -12.10 35.32 19.88
N THR A 920 -12.83 34.20 19.98
CA THR A 920 -13.97 33.89 19.10
C THR A 920 -15.14 34.85 19.36
N LEU A 921 -15.47 35.11 20.63
CA LEU A 921 -16.48 36.10 21.01
C LEU A 921 -16.12 37.51 20.51
N ALA A 922 -14.85 37.91 20.67
CA ALA A 922 -14.36 39.22 20.23
C ALA A 922 -14.38 39.42 18.71
N ALA A 923 -14.44 38.34 17.93
CA ALA A 923 -14.48 38.39 16.47
C ALA A 923 -15.91 38.48 15.90
N GLN A 924 -16.95 38.34 16.73
CA GLN A 924 -18.34 38.42 16.29
C GLN A 924 -18.73 39.85 15.90
N VAL A 925 -19.75 39.99 15.06
CA VAL A 925 -20.32 41.29 14.68
C VAL A 925 -21.22 41.86 15.80
N MET A 926 -21.91 40.99 16.53
CA MET A 926 -22.76 41.34 17.68
C MET A 926 -22.79 40.17 18.68
N PRO A 927 -21.92 40.14 19.68
CA PRO A 927 -21.90 39.06 20.68
C PRO A 927 -23.08 39.12 21.65
N ASP A 928 -23.46 37.95 22.17
CA ASP A 928 -24.46 37.86 23.23
C ASP A 928 -24.02 38.67 24.46
N THR A 929 -24.96 39.40 25.05
CA THR A 929 -24.65 40.36 26.13
C THR A 929 -24.22 39.66 27.41
N GLU A 930 -24.73 38.47 27.70
CA GLU A 930 -24.36 37.69 28.90
C GLU A 930 -22.97 37.08 28.72
N GLU A 931 -22.70 36.47 27.56
CA GLU A 931 -21.38 35.91 27.21
C GLU A 931 -20.29 37.01 27.16
N LEU A 932 -20.62 38.19 26.62
CA LEU A 932 -19.72 39.36 26.58
C LEU A 932 -19.36 39.86 27.98
N ASN A 933 -20.34 39.97 28.87
CA ASN A 933 -20.11 40.40 30.25
C ASN A 933 -19.27 39.40 31.03
N GLU A 934 -19.50 38.09 30.83
CA GLU A 934 -18.67 37.05 31.43
C GLU A 934 -17.21 37.16 30.94
N ALA A 935 -17.00 37.29 29.62
CA ALA A 935 -15.66 37.43 29.04
C ALA A 935 -14.91 38.68 29.55
N LEU A 936 -15.60 39.83 29.66
CA LEU A 936 -15.03 41.06 30.22
C LEU A 936 -14.68 40.94 31.71
N SER A 937 -15.48 40.20 32.48
CA SER A 937 -15.23 39.96 33.91
C SER A 937 -14.01 39.07 34.16
N ARG A 938 -13.79 38.06 33.31
CA ARG A 938 -12.69 37.10 33.45
C ARG A 938 -11.39 37.57 32.80
N SER A 939 -11.45 38.54 31.90
CA SER A 939 -10.28 39.15 31.23
C SER A 939 -9.74 40.40 31.94
N GLN A 940 -10.08 40.64 33.22
CA GLN A 940 -9.80 41.91 33.93
C GLN A 940 -8.33 42.31 34.09
N SER A 941 -7.39 41.36 34.12
CA SER A 941 -5.97 41.68 34.19
C SER A 941 -5.11 40.64 33.48
N ALA A 942 -4.11 41.13 32.73
CA ALA A 942 -3.04 40.28 32.22
C ALA A 942 -2.32 39.65 33.42
N LYS A 943 -2.16 38.33 33.42
CA LYS A 943 -1.52 37.62 34.52
C LYS A 943 -0.01 37.89 34.52
N PRO A 944 0.64 38.05 35.68
CA PRO A 944 2.06 38.45 35.76
C PRO A 944 3.06 37.42 35.18
N HIS A 945 2.61 36.20 34.88
CA HIS A 945 3.42 35.14 34.25
C HIS A 945 3.22 35.04 32.73
N MET A 946 2.39 35.90 32.12
CA MET A 946 2.19 35.93 30.67
C MET A 946 3.44 36.47 29.96
N THR A 947 3.77 35.85 28.82
CA THR A 947 4.76 36.34 27.86
C THR A 947 4.30 37.63 27.20
N THR A 948 5.23 38.39 26.60
CA THR A 948 4.90 39.63 25.87
C THR A 948 3.87 39.39 24.75
N ALA A 949 3.97 38.27 24.02
CA ALA A 949 3.01 37.90 22.99
C ALA A 949 1.60 37.60 23.55
N GLU A 950 1.51 36.92 24.69
CA GLU A 950 0.24 36.67 25.39
C GLU A 950 -0.37 37.96 25.93
N GLN A 951 0.46 38.88 26.42
CA GLN A 951 0.02 40.22 26.85
C GLN A 951 -0.53 41.03 25.66
N ILE A 952 0.16 41.04 24.52
CA ILE A 952 -0.31 41.70 23.29
C ILE A 952 -1.68 41.13 22.86
N GLN A 953 -1.82 39.80 22.82
CA GLN A 953 -3.07 39.14 22.47
C GLN A 953 -4.19 39.48 23.47
N HIS A 954 -3.88 39.41 24.77
CA HIS A 954 -4.83 39.74 25.83
C HIS A 954 -5.38 41.16 25.69
N HIS A 955 -4.49 42.16 25.55
CA HIS A 955 -4.88 43.56 25.39
C HIS A 955 -5.67 43.79 24.08
N ALA A 956 -5.25 43.18 22.96
CA ALA A 956 -5.98 43.29 21.69
C ALA A 956 -7.40 42.68 21.75
N THR A 957 -7.55 41.52 22.38
CA THR A 957 -8.86 40.85 22.53
C THR A 957 -9.75 41.60 23.50
N ARG A 958 -9.22 42.02 24.65
CA ARG A 958 -9.95 42.84 25.62
C ARG A 958 -10.40 44.18 25.01
N GLY A 959 -9.55 44.84 24.23
CA GLY A 959 -9.89 46.05 23.50
C GLY A 959 -11.09 45.86 22.56
N ARG A 960 -11.16 44.74 21.84
CA ARG A 960 -12.33 44.39 21.01
C ARG A 960 -13.59 44.08 21.82
N LEU A 961 -13.48 43.34 22.91
CA LEU A 961 -14.63 43.09 23.80
C LEU A 961 -15.19 44.40 24.39
N LEU A 962 -14.31 45.34 24.77
CA LEU A 962 -14.71 46.65 25.24
C LEU A 962 -15.38 47.49 24.14
N ALA A 963 -14.89 47.41 22.91
CA ALA A 963 -15.51 48.06 21.75
C ALA A 963 -16.93 47.55 21.48
N HIS A 964 -17.17 46.22 21.55
CA HIS A 964 -18.51 45.63 21.48
C HIS A 964 -19.46 46.16 22.57
N SER A 965 -18.92 46.41 23.76
CA SER A 965 -19.67 47.04 24.87
C SER A 965 -19.78 48.57 24.77
N GLN A 966 -19.35 49.18 23.66
CA GLN A 966 -19.31 50.63 23.41
C GLN A 966 -18.45 51.43 24.42
N GLN A 967 -17.51 50.77 25.09
CA GLN A 967 -16.56 51.40 26.03
C GLN A 967 -15.30 51.87 25.29
N TRP A 968 -15.49 52.78 24.34
CA TRP A 968 -14.46 53.13 23.36
C TRP A 968 -13.16 53.66 23.96
N GLU A 969 -13.23 54.50 25.01
CA GLU A 969 -12.04 55.06 25.66
C GLU A 969 -11.14 53.99 26.26
N GLN A 970 -11.74 52.99 26.92
CA GLN A 970 -11.01 51.85 27.47
C GLN A 970 -10.53 50.93 26.35
N ALA A 971 -11.34 50.72 25.31
CA ALA A 971 -10.94 49.94 24.14
C ALA A 971 -9.69 50.53 23.45
N TRP A 972 -9.63 51.86 23.26
CA TRP A 972 -8.46 52.52 22.69
C TRP A 972 -7.23 52.40 23.60
N GLN A 973 -7.39 52.52 24.92
CA GLN A 973 -6.28 52.31 25.87
C GLN A 973 -5.70 50.91 25.77
N GLU A 974 -6.53 49.88 25.72
CA GLU A 974 -6.09 48.48 25.56
C GLU A 974 -5.38 48.28 24.21
N HIS A 975 -5.91 48.82 23.12
CA HIS A 975 -5.26 48.76 21.80
C HIS A 975 -3.91 49.49 21.77
N GLU A 976 -3.79 50.65 22.40
CA GLU A 976 -2.53 51.38 22.53
C GLU A 976 -1.51 50.61 23.37
N GLN A 977 -1.93 49.95 24.45
CA GLN A 977 -1.03 49.08 25.22
C GLN A 977 -0.54 47.89 24.38
N ALA A 978 -1.43 47.25 23.62
CA ALA A 978 -1.05 46.18 22.71
C ALA A 978 -0.05 46.67 21.64
N LEU A 979 -0.25 47.86 21.07
CA LEU A 979 0.66 48.47 20.10
C LEU A 979 2.02 48.85 20.74
N LEU A 980 2.03 49.42 21.94
CA LEU A 980 3.25 49.78 22.67
C LEU A 980 4.11 48.55 22.98
N LEU A 981 3.48 47.47 23.43
CA LEU A 981 4.15 46.19 23.68
C LEU A 981 4.73 45.62 22.39
N ALA A 982 3.99 45.72 21.28
CA ALA A 982 4.42 45.23 19.96
C ALA A 982 5.48 46.11 19.27
N GLN A 983 5.61 47.40 19.62
CA GLN A 983 6.66 48.29 19.07
C GLN A 983 8.07 47.88 19.51
N ASN A 984 8.20 47.20 20.64
CA ASN A 984 9.48 46.75 21.19
C ASN A 984 9.89 45.35 20.69
N SER A 985 9.04 44.65 19.93
CA SER A 985 9.36 43.34 19.34
C SER A 985 9.80 43.46 17.88
N GLN A 986 10.85 42.71 17.49
CA GLN A 986 11.25 42.62 16.08
C GLN A 986 10.35 41.61 15.36
N SER A 987 9.55 42.08 14.39
CA SER A 987 8.69 41.27 13.49
C SER A 987 7.38 40.76 14.11
N PRO A 988 6.45 40.18 13.33
CA PRO A 988 5.13 40.66 12.84
C PRO A 988 4.04 40.94 13.90
N GLU A 989 4.35 40.88 15.19
CA GLU A 989 3.38 41.00 16.29
C GLU A 989 2.63 42.33 16.30
N LEU A 990 3.16 43.34 15.60
CA LEU A 990 2.53 44.65 15.38
C LEU A 990 1.28 44.58 14.48
N ALA A 991 1.18 43.61 13.57
CA ALA A 991 0.06 43.53 12.62
C ALA A 991 -1.28 43.20 13.30
N ARG A 992 -1.26 42.30 14.30
CA ARG A 992 -2.44 41.87 15.06
C ARG A 992 -3.14 43.01 15.80
N PRO A 993 -2.47 43.80 16.66
CA PRO A 993 -3.10 44.92 17.35
C PRO A 993 -3.53 46.02 16.37
N LEU A 994 -2.82 46.23 15.25
CA LEU A 994 -3.27 47.17 14.20
C LEU A 994 -4.60 46.74 13.56
N ILE A 995 -4.76 45.44 13.26
CA ILE A 995 -6.01 44.89 12.72
C ILE A 995 -7.14 44.99 13.76
N ALA A 996 -6.86 44.62 15.02
CA ALA A 996 -7.84 44.69 16.10
C ALA A 996 -8.32 46.13 16.36
N LYS A 997 -7.38 47.09 16.38
CA LYS A 997 -7.70 48.52 16.48
C LYS A 997 -8.50 49.00 15.27
N ALA A 998 -8.13 48.58 14.06
CA ALA A 998 -8.87 48.94 12.86
C ALA A 998 -10.32 48.41 12.89
N ASP A 999 -10.55 47.22 13.42
CA ASP A 999 -11.90 46.67 13.60
C ASP A 999 -12.73 47.52 14.57
N SER A 1000 -12.18 47.86 15.74
CA SER A 1000 -12.88 48.74 16.70
C SER A 1000 -13.11 50.16 16.15
N LEU A 1001 -12.18 50.70 15.35
CA LEU A 1001 -12.36 51.99 14.67
C LEU A 1001 -13.49 51.93 13.63
N TYR A 1002 -13.59 50.82 12.89
CA TYR A 1002 -14.68 50.61 11.94
C TYR A 1002 -16.04 50.53 12.65
N GLU A 1003 -16.13 49.80 13.75
CA GLU A 1003 -17.34 49.72 14.60
C GLU A 1003 -17.74 51.09 15.17
N ALA A 1004 -16.76 51.94 15.48
CA ALA A 1004 -16.98 53.33 15.91
C ALA A 1004 -17.34 54.30 14.76
N GLY A 1005 -17.39 53.83 13.51
CA GLY A 1005 -17.66 54.65 12.31
C GLY A 1005 -16.47 55.47 11.80
N LEU A 1006 -15.26 55.24 12.31
CA LEU A 1006 -14.02 55.92 11.94
C LEU A 1006 -13.32 55.15 10.79
N ILE A 1007 -13.97 55.17 9.62
CA ILE A 1007 -13.61 54.32 8.47
C ILE A 1007 -12.23 54.68 7.88
N ASN A 1008 -11.89 55.97 7.83
CA ASN A 1008 -10.62 56.43 7.25
C ASN A 1008 -9.43 55.99 8.10
N GLU A 1009 -9.54 56.18 9.41
CA GLU A 1009 -8.55 55.75 10.40
C GLU A 1009 -8.43 54.22 10.40
N SER A 1010 -9.55 53.50 10.26
CA SER A 1010 -9.55 52.04 10.09
C SER A 1010 -8.74 51.60 8.86
N CYS A 1011 -8.97 52.24 7.70
CA CYS A 1011 -8.22 51.95 6.47
C CYS A 1011 -6.72 52.23 6.63
N GLU A 1012 -6.36 53.30 7.34
CA GLU A 1012 -4.95 53.64 7.57
C GLU A 1012 -4.25 52.59 8.45
N HIS A 1013 -4.88 52.14 9.53
CA HIS A 1013 -4.31 51.11 10.39
C HIS A 1013 -4.24 49.75 9.69
N LEU A 1014 -5.19 49.42 8.81
CA LEU A 1014 -5.10 48.22 7.96
C LEU A 1014 -3.96 48.32 6.94
N TRP A 1015 -3.74 49.50 6.35
CA TRP A 1015 -2.60 49.72 5.47
C TRP A 1015 -1.27 49.61 6.22
N GLN A 1016 -1.18 50.18 7.43
CA GLN A 1016 -0.03 50.00 8.32
C GLN A 1016 0.19 48.52 8.64
N ALA A 1017 -0.89 47.77 8.94
CA ALA A 1017 -0.82 46.33 9.17
C ALA A 1017 -0.28 45.59 7.93
N CYS A 1018 -0.71 45.98 6.71
CA CYS A 1018 -0.17 45.43 5.47
C CYS A 1018 1.33 45.70 5.30
N ALA A 1019 1.80 46.85 5.80
CA ALA A 1019 3.18 47.31 5.68
C ALA A 1019 4.14 46.73 6.74
N THR A 1020 3.64 46.14 7.83
CA THR A 1020 4.46 45.64 8.96
C THR A 1020 5.40 44.48 8.59
N TYR A 1021 4.88 43.40 8.01
CA TYR A 1021 5.67 42.27 7.55
C TYR A 1021 5.08 41.67 6.28
N ARG A 1022 5.77 41.90 5.17
CA ARG A 1022 5.31 41.51 3.83
C ARG A 1022 5.38 39.98 3.76
N TYR A 1023 4.28 39.33 3.35
CA TYR A 1023 4.04 37.87 3.42
C TYR A 1023 3.74 37.27 4.79
N SER A 1024 3.25 38.08 5.73
CA SER A 1024 2.60 37.50 6.89
C SER A 1024 1.15 37.09 6.57
N PRO A 1025 0.62 36.09 7.29
CA PRO A 1025 -0.80 35.80 7.24
C PRO A 1025 -1.67 37.02 7.63
N TYR A 1026 -1.14 37.89 8.49
CA TYR A 1026 -1.79 39.14 8.91
C TYR A 1026 -1.87 40.16 7.78
N THR A 1027 -0.87 40.23 6.88
CA THR A 1027 -0.90 41.14 5.72
C THR A 1027 -2.00 40.76 4.74
N VAL A 1028 -2.16 39.47 4.44
CA VAL A 1028 -3.25 39.00 3.56
C VAL A 1028 -4.60 39.31 4.18
N HIS A 1029 -4.74 39.08 5.49
CA HIS A 1029 -5.97 39.36 6.22
C HIS A 1029 -6.28 40.87 6.28
N ALA A 1030 -5.29 41.70 6.59
CA ALA A 1030 -5.41 43.15 6.63
C ALA A 1030 -5.77 43.75 5.26
N TYR A 1031 -5.14 43.28 4.18
CA TYR A 1031 -5.38 43.79 2.83
C TYR A 1031 -6.82 43.50 2.36
N ARG A 1032 -7.37 42.34 2.70
CA ARG A 1032 -8.78 42.03 2.39
C ARG A 1032 -9.75 42.94 3.14
N LYS A 1033 -9.50 43.14 4.44
CA LYS A 1033 -10.29 44.09 5.24
C LYS A 1033 -10.16 45.51 4.67
N LEU A 1034 -8.98 45.89 4.20
CA LEU A 1034 -8.74 47.19 3.57
C LEU A 1034 -9.57 47.33 2.30
N ASN A 1035 -9.51 46.36 1.37
CA ASN A 1035 -10.31 46.37 0.14
C ASN A 1035 -11.81 46.40 0.41
N ALA A 1036 -12.28 45.73 1.46
CA ALA A 1036 -13.69 45.77 1.85
C ALA A 1036 -14.12 47.15 2.37
N ARG A 1037 -13.24 47.87 3.08
CA ARG A 1037 -13.55 49.15 3.75
C ARG A 1037 -13.25 50.39 2.91
N LEU A 1038 -12.31 50.33 1.97
CA LEU A 1038 -11.93 51.44 1.09
C LEU A 1038 -13.13 52.08 0.37
N PRO A 1039 -14.12 51.33 -0.17
CA PRO A 1039 -15.32 51.91 -0.80
C PRO A 1039 -16.20 52.73 0.15
N GLU A 1040 -16.13 52.47 1.46
CA GLU A 1040 -16.94 53.15 2.48
C GLU A 1040 -16.27 54.42 3.00
N SER A 1041 -15.04 54.71 2.58
CA SER A 1041 -14.29 55.92 2.98
C SER A 1041 -15.00 57.20 2.53
N THR A 1042 -14.86 58.25 3.33
CA THR A 1042 -15.34 59.60 3.00
C THR A 1042 -14.29 60.46 2.27
N GLN A 1043 -13.06 59.98 2.10
CA GLN A 1043 -11.99 60.68 1.39
C GLN A 1043 -11.98 60.35 -0.11
N ALA A 1044 -11.98 61.39 -0.95
CA ALA A 1044 -12.01 61.24 -2.40
C ALA A 1044 -10.83 60.41 -2.95
N ASP A 1045 -9.63 60.59 -2.39
CA ASP A 1045 -8.43 59.85 -2.81
C ASP A 1045 -8.55 58.35 -2.50
N LEU A 1046 -9.09 57.99 -1.34
CA LEU A 1046 -9.32 56.58 -0.95
C LEU A 1046 -10.44 55.93 -1.77
N GLN A 1047 -11.50 56.68 -2.10
CA GLN A 1047 -12.55 56.20 -3.02
C GLN A 1047 -12.01 55.97 -4.44
N SER A 1048 -11.13 56.87 -4.91
CA SER A 1048 -10.44 56.72 -6.19
C SER A 1048 -9.57 55.46 -6.20
N ILE A 1049 -8.82 55.21 -5.11
CA ILE A 1049 -8.04 53.98 -4.91
C ILE A 1049 -8.96 52.75 -4.86
N ALA A 1050 -10.11 52.83 -4.17
CA ALA A 1050 -11.08 51.74 -4.09
C ALA A 1050 -11.62 51.34 -5.47
N ALA A 1051 -11.97 52.33 -6.29
CA ALA A 1051 -12.43 52.11 -7.66
C ALA A 1051 -11.34 51.46 -8.53
N LEU A 1052 -10.08 51.86 -8.35
CA LEU A 1052 -8.95 51.22 -9.01
C LEU A 1052 -8.77 49.77 -8.54
N HIS A 1053 -8.81 49.50 -7.23
CA HIS A 1053 -8.72 48.13 -6.69
C HIS A 1053 -9.83 47.24 -7.26
N GLN A 1054 -11.06 47.74 -7.32
CA GLN A 1054 -12.19 47.01 -7.92
C GLN A 1054 -11.98 46.74 -9.42
N LYS A 1055 -11.47 47.72 -10.18
CA LYS A 1055 -11.13 47.56 -11.60
C LYS A 1055 -10.04 46.48 -11.78
N ILE A 1056 -9.03 46.48 -10.92
CA ILE A 1056 -7.97 45.48 -10.92
C ILE A 1056 -8.53 44.08 -10.60
N GLU A 1057 -9.38 43.97 -9.58
CA GLU A 1057 -10.06 42.70 -9.24
C GLU A 1057 -10.94 42.18 -10.38
N GLN A 1058 -11.64 43.07 -11.10
CA GLN A 1058 -12.42 42.71 -12.30
C GLN A 1058 -11.54 42.21 -13.45
N ILE A 1059 -10.42 42.90 -13.72
CA ILE A 1059 -9.43 42.47 -14.71
C ILE A 1059 -8.97 41.04 -14.36
N TRP A 1060 -8.56 40.80 -13.11
CA TRP A 1060 -8.12 39.47 -12.69
C TRP A 1060 -9.23 38.40 -12.70
N ALA A 1061 -10.46 38.75 -12.34
CA ALA A 1061 -11.59 37.84 -12.40
C ALA A 1061 -11.87 37.38 -13.85
N GLY A 1062 -11.70 38.27 -14.83
CA GLY A 1062 -11.84 37.94 -16.25
C GLY A 1062 -10.83 36.90 -16.75
N TYR A 1063 -9.62 36.87 -16.17
CA TYR A 1063 -8.55 35.92 -16.54
C TYR A 1063 -8.55 34.62 -15.71
N LYS A 1064 -9.32 34.53 -14.61
CA LYS A 1064 -9.41 33.31 -13.77
C LYS A 1064 -10.03 32.10 -14.49
N GLN A 1065 -10.65 32.29 -15.66
CA GLN A 1065 -11.20 31.18 -16.46
C GLN A 1065 -10.17 30.52 -17.41
N ASP A 1066 -9.01 31.16 -17.68
CA ASP A 1066 -8.08 30.74 -18.74
C ASP A 1066 -6.77 30.08 -18.26
N ASN A 1067 -6.72 29.59 -17.01
CA ASN A 1067 -5.60 28.78 -16.51
C ASN A 1067 -4.20 29.45 -16.58
N LEU A 1068 -4.12 30.78 -16.53
CA LEU A 1068 -2.85 31.51 -16.50
C LEU A 1068 -2.36 31.72 -15.06
N GLN A 1069 -1.41 30.89 -14.62
CA GLN A 1069 -0.74 30.91 -13.31
C GLN A 1069 0.08 32.18 -12.99
N TYR A 1070 0.19 33.16 -13.90
CA TYR A 1070 1.20 34.22 -13.82
C TYR A 1070 0.70 35.59 -13.30
N ALA A 1071 -0.61 35.76 -13.04
CA ALA A 1071 -1.17 37.04 -12.57
C ALA A 1071 -1.18 37.20 -11.04
N PHE A 1072 -1.27 36.08 -10.32
CA PHE A 1072 -1.29 36.09 -8.85
C PHE A 1072 0.13 35.86 -8.33
N GLY A 1073 0.56 36.70 -7.40
CA GLY A 1073 1.59 36.28 -6.46
C GLY A 1073 1.03 35.15 -5.61
N ASP A 1074 1.90 34.45 -4.89
CA ASP A 1074 1.44 33.48 -3.91
C ASP A 1074 0.49 34.16 -2.88
N PHE A 1075 -0.39 33.38 -2.23
CA PHE A 1075 -1.24 33.83 -1.10
C PHE A 1075 -2.41 34.79 -1.42
N GLY A 1076 -2.75 34.97 -2.70
CA GLY A 1076 -3.93 35.77 -3.10
C GLY A 1076 -3.69 37.28 -3.02
N LEU A 1077 -2.42 37.69 -2.96
CA LEU A 1077 -1.97 39.06 -3.17
C LEU A 1077 -1.45 39.24 -4.61
N PRO A 1078 -1.43 40.47 -5.13
CA PRO A 1078 -0.78 40.80 -6.39
C PRO A 1078 0.71 40.48 -6.36
N TYR A 1079 1.28 40.01 -7.50
CA TYR A 1079 2.71 39.69 -7.58
C TYR A 1079 3.62 40.92 -7.31
N GLN A 1080 3.21 42.11 -7.72
CA GLN A 1080 3.91 43.37 -7.38
C GLN A 1080 3.00 44.27 -6.55
N GLY A 1081 3.58 44.89 -5.53
CA GLY A 1081 2.92 45.93 -4.73
C GLY A 1081 3.27 47.31 -5.26
N PHE A 1082 2.37 48.27 -5.06
CA PHE A 1082 2.59 49.67 -5.38
C PHE A 1082 2.05 50.54 -4.24
N GLU A 1083 2.96 50.88 -3.32
CA GLU A 1083 2.63 51.55 -2.05
C GLU A 1083 1.89 52.88 -2.19
N PRO A 1084 2.17 53.74 -3.19
CA PRO A 1084 1.45 55.01 -3.36
C PRO A 1084 -0.07 54.85 -3.56
N LEU A 1085 -0.51 53.69 -4.04
CA LEU A 1085 -1.92 53.40 -4.28
C LEU A 1085 -2.50 52.44 -3.23
N LYS A 1086 -1.80 52.20 -2.12
CA LYS A 1086 -2.19 51.20 -1.11
C LYS A 1086 -2.44 49.80 -1.71
N LEU A 1087 -1.80 49.50 -2.84
CA LEU A 1087 -1.80 48.18 -3.46
C LEU A 1087 -0.75 47.32 -2.77
N ALA A 1088 -1.18 46.54 -1.77
CA ALA A 1088 -0.29 45.56 -1.16
C ALA A 1088 0.10 44.52 -2.21
N GLY A 1089 1.35 44.09 -2.20
CA GLY A 1089 1.79 43.06 -3.13
C GLY A 1089 3.10 42.45 -2.72
N SER A 1090 3.37 41.32 -3.35
CA SER A 1090 4.43 40.39 -3.03
C SER A 1090 5.82 40.99 -3.29
N ARG A 1091 5.92 41.96 -4.19
CA ARG A 1091 7.17 42.65 -4.52
C ARG A 1091 6.98 44.17 -4.51
N PRO A 1092 7.39 44.87 -3.46
CA PRO A 1092 7.13 46.29 -3.31
C PRO A 1092 7.97 47.14 -4.26
N ALA A 1093 7.32 47.76 -5.25
CA ALA A 1093 8.05 48.48 -6.29
C ALA A 1093 8.85 49.67 -5.74
N MET A 1094 8.30 50.43 -4.79
CA MET A 1094 8.98 51.64 -4.30
C MET A 1094 10.21 51.32 -3.46
N GLN A 1095 10.11 50.34 -2.55
CA GLN A 1095 11.26 49.89 -1.75
C GLN A 1095 12.38 49.33 -2.63
N ARG A 1096 12.04 48.61 -3.70
CA ARG A 1096 13.03 48.09 -4.66
C ARG A 1096 13.75 49.23 -5.37
N LEU A 1097 13.02 50.23 -5.86
CA LEU A 1097 13.60 51.39 -6.53
C LEU A 1097 14.57 52.17 -5.62
N GLU A 1098 14.18 52.38 -4.36
CA GLU A 1098 15.03 52.98 -3.33
C GLU A 1098 16.32 52.17 -3.14
N THR A 1099 16.20 50.84 -3.06
CA THR A 1099 17.36 49.95 -2.90
C THR A 1099 18.31 49.97 -4.10
N TYR A 1100 17.78 49.99 -5.32
CA TYR A 1100 18.62 50.09 -6.52
C TYR A 1100 19.27 51.46 -6.67
N GLY A 1101 18.65 52.52 -6.15
CA GLY A 1101 19.09 53.91 -6.31
C GLY A 1101 19.17 54.37 -7.76
N LEU A 1102 18.28 53.85 -8.63
CA LEU A 1102 18.27 54.23 -10.05
C LEU A 1102 17.96 55.71 -10.27
N GLN A 1103 17.13 56.30 -9.41
CA GLN A 1103 16.70 57.70 -9.51
C GLN A 1103 17.88 58.69 -9.45
N GLU A 1104 18.95 58.33 -8.73
CA GLU A 1104 20.17 59.15 -8.59
C GLU A 1104 21.12 59.00 -9.80
N LEU A 1105 21.00 57.90 -10.54
CA LEU A 1105 21.92 57.53 -11.62
C LEU A 1105 21.39 57.92 -13.01
N LEU A 1106 20.07 58.15 -13.14
CA LEU A 1106 19.44 58.46 -14.40
C LEU A 1106 19.58 59.95 -14.76
N PRO A 1107 19.83 60.28 -16.04
CA PRO A 1107 19.74 61.66 -16.49
C PRO A 1107 18.29 62.15 -16.43
N ALA A 1108 18.09 63.46 -16.30
CA ALA A 1108 16.77 64.05 -16.44
C ALA A 1108 16.16 63.68 -17.81
N ASN A 1109 14.86 63.33 -17.82
CA ASN A 1109 14.13 62.93 -19.03
C ASN A 1109 14.66 61.64 -19.69
N ALA A 1110 15.09 60.66 -18.90
CA ALA A 1110 15.60 59.38 -19.39
C ALA A 1110 14.53 58.58 -20.16
N SER A 1111 14.98 57.73 -21.08
CA SER A 1111 14.14 56.70 -21.71
C SER A 1111 14.45 55.33 -21.09
N ALA A 1112 13.41 54.55 -20.75
CA ALA A 1112 13.59 53.25 -20.12
C ALA A 1112 12.88 52.13 -20.88
N LEU A 1113 13.51 50.95 -20.90
CA LEU A 1113 12.93 49.69 -21.35
C LEU A 1113 12.87 48.72 -20.18
N ASP A 1114 11.72 48.12 -19.92
CA ASP A 1114 11.54 47.06 -18.91
C ASP A 1114 11.16 45.75 -19.59
N ILE A 1115 12.08 44.78 -19.54
CA ILE A 1115 11.95 43.47 -20.19
C ILE A 1115 11.37 42.49 -19.16
N GLY A 1116 10.20 41.90 -19.46
CA GLY A 1116 9.47 41.10 -18.48
C GLY A 1116 8.92 41.98 -17.37
N CYS A 1117 8.27 43.09 -17.75
CA CYS A 1117 7.91 44.17 -16.83
C CYS A 1117 6.85 43.79 -15.81
N ASN A 1118 6.21 42.62 -15.94
CA ASN A 1118 5.01 42.23 -15.20
C ASN A 1118 3.96 43.35 -15.28
N HIS A 1119 3.64 44.02 -14.18
CA HIS A 1119 2.68 45.14 -14.14
C HIS A 1119 3.30 46.49 -14.57
N GLY A 1120 4.62 46.56 -14.75
CA GLY A 1120 5.33 47.80 -15.08
C GLY A 1120 5.51 48.76 -13.90
N PHE A 1121 5.31 48.32 -12.65
CA PHE A 1121 5.36 49.21 -11.48
C PHE A 1121 6.73 49.84 -11.21
N LEU A 1122 7.84 49.23 -11.65
CA LEU A 1122 9.15 49.88 -11.61
C LEU A 1122 9.21 51.08 -12.57
N LEU A 1123 8.64 50.94 -13.78
CA LEU A 1123 8.49 52.07 -14.70
C LEU A 1123 7.56 53.15 -14.13
N MET A 1124 6.47 52.77 -13.43
CA MET A 1124 5.56 53.74 -12.80
C MET A 1124 6.25 54.52 -11.68
N GLY A 1125 7.02 53.87 -10.81
CA GLY A 1125 7.76 54.55 -9.76
C GLY A 1125 8.90 55.44 -10.28
N LEU A 1126 9.43 55.14 -11.49
CA LEU A 1126 10.40 55.98 -12.19
C LEU A 1126 9.75 57.03 -13.11
N ALA A 1127 8.43 56.98 -13.35
CA ALA A 1127 7.74 57.81 -14.32
C ALA A 1127 8.03 59.32 -14.20
N PRO A 1128 8.21 59.92 -13.00
CA PRO A 1128 8.60 61.33 -12.87
C PRO A 1128 9.98 61.69 -13.47
N HIS A 1129 10.87 60.71 -13.65
CA HIS A 1129 12.22 60.88 -14.18
C HIS A 1129 12.33 60.47 -15.67
N LEU A 1130 11.28 59.88 -16.24
CA LEU A 1130 11.29 59.34 -17.58
C LEU A 1130 10.59 60.29 -18.57
N SER A 1131 11.21 60.53 -19.73
CA SER A 1131 10.51 61.12 -20.88
C SER A 1131 9.62 60.10 -21.58
N HIS A 1132 10.03 58.83 -21.55
CA HIS A 1132 9.30 57.72 -22.13
C HIS A 1132 9.73 56.40 -21.49
N GLY A 1133 8.77 55.55 -21.13
CA GLY A 1133 9.02 54.20 -20.63
C GLY A 1133 8.30 53.16 -21.47
N LEU A 1134 8.99 52.11 -21.88
CA LEU A 1134 8.42 51.01 -22.63
C LEU A 1134 8.57 49.71 -21.84
N GLY A 1135 7.47 49.03 -21.58
CA GLY A 1135 7.46 47.73 -20.89
C GLY A 1135 6.76 46.68 -21.73
N PHE A 1136 7.26 45.45 -21.69
CA PHE A 1136 6.52 44.31 -22.23
C PHE A 1136 6.67 43.07 -21.37
N ASP A 1137 5.62 42.24 -21.41
CA ASP A 1137 5.53 40.96 -20.72
C ASP A 1137 4.69 40.00 -21.56
N ILE A 1138 4.79 38.69 -21.31
CA ILE A 1138 3.93 37.69 -21.97
C ILE A 1138 2.53 37.64 -21.34
N SER A 1139 2.39 38.14 -20.12
CA SER A 1139 1.16 38.09 -19.33
C SER A 1139 0.25 39.26 -19.65
N GLN A 1140 -0.77 39.01 -20.49
CA GLN A 1140 -1.79 40.01 -20.83
C GLN A 1140 -2.48 40.58 -19.57
N SER A 1141 -2.75 39.74 -18.57
CA SER A 1141 -3.37 40.18 -17.31
C SER A 1141 -2.51 41.16 -16.53
N CYS A 1142 -1.19 40.97 -16.49
CA CYS A 1142 -0.28 41.90 -15.82
C CYS A 1142 -0.24 43.25 -16.54
N ILE A 1143 -0.21 43.21 -17.88
CA ILE A 1143 -0.22 44.40 -18.73
C ILE A 1143 -1.52 45.19 -18.59
N ASP A 1144 -2.68 44.54 -18.53
CA ASP A 1144 -3.97 45.22 -18.38
C ASP A 1144 -4.08 45.93 -17.03
N VAL A 1145 -3.60 45.30 -15.95
CA VAL A 1145 -3.50 45.96 -14.64
C VAL A 1145 -2.51 47.12 -14.67
N GLY A 1146 -1.34 46.94 -15.29
CA GLY A 1146 -0.35 48.00 -15.47
C GLY A 1146 -0.92 49.21 -16.22
N LYS A 1147 -1.71 48.98 -17.27
CA LYS A 1147 -2.42 50.04 -18.02
C LYS A 1147 -3.47 50.74 -17.18
N ALA A 1148 -4.25 50.00 -16.39
CA ALA A 1148 -5.24 50.59 -15.50
C ALA A 1148 -4.58 51.50 -14.44
N VAL A 1149 -3.43 51.09 -13.90
CA VAL A 1149 -2.64 51.90 -12.96
C VAL A 1149 -2.01 53.11 -13.65
N ALA A 1150 -1.43 52.95 -14.83
CA ALA A 1150 -0.86 54.06 -15.61
C ALA A 1150 -1.90 55.13 -15.95
N GLU A 1151 -3.10 54.69 -16.35
CA GLU A 1151 -4.25 55.55 -16.63
C GLU A 1151 -4.68 56.32 -15.37
N HIS A 1152 -4.79 55.62 -14.24
CA HIS A 1152 -5.16 56.22 -12.96
C HIS A 1152 -4.16 57.28 -12.48
N LEU A 1153 -2.86 57.03 -12.65
CA LEU A 1153 -1.78 57.96 -12.31
C LEU A 1153 -1.56 59.06 -13.35
N GLY A 1154 -2.23 58.99 -14.51
CA GLY A 1154 -2.05 59.93 -15.62
C GLY A 1154 -0.70 59.81 -16.35
N HIS A 1155 0.00 58.68 -16.24
CA HIS A 1155 1.33 58.45 -16.82
C HIS A 1155 1.25 57.97 -18.28
N LYS A 1156 0.75 58.84 -19.17
CA LYS A 1156 0.54 58.54 -20.60
C LYS A 1156 1.82 58.25 -21.39
N HIS A 1157 2.98 58.61 -20.85
CA HIS A 1157 4.30 58.38 -21.44
C HIS A 1157 4.89 57.01 -21.13
N ILE A 1158 4.18 56.17 -20.36
CA ILE A 1158 4.53 54.77 -20.11
C ILE A 1158 3.66 53.87 -20.99
N GLU A 1159 4.31 53.13 -21.90
CA GLU A 1159 3.66 52.21 -22.83
C GLU A 1159 3.91 50.76 -22.41
N LEU A 1160 2.83 49.99 -22.25
CA LEU A 1160 2.87 48.59 -21.84
C LEU A 1160 2.22 47.70 -22.90
N SER A 1161 2.88 46.60 -23.26
CA SER A 1161 2.42 45.69 -24.31
C SER A 1161 2.59 44.22 -23.91
N SER A 1162 1.68 43.36 -24.40
CA SER A 1162 1.76 41.92 -24.18
C SER A 1162 2.38 41.24 -25.41
N GLN A 1163 3.58 40.70 -25.28
CA GLN A 1163 4.28 39.99 -26.36
C GLN A 1163 5.49 39.18 -25.84
N PRO A 1164 5.86 38.07 -26.51
CA PRO A 1164 7.12 37.37 -26.28
C PRO A 1164 8.35 38.22 -26.54
N PHE A 1165 9.44 37.91 -25.84
CA PHE A 1165 10.72 38.61 -26.01
C PHE A 1165 11.26 38.56 -27.45
N ASP A 1166 11.11 37.43 -28.14
CA ASP A 1166 11.61 37.26 -29.51
C ASP A 1166 10.81 38.07 -30.54
N ASP A 1167 9.56 38.42 -30.22
CA ASP A 1167 8.70 39.23 -31.07
C ASP A 1167 8.94 40.73 -30.87
N PHE A 1168 9.53 41.12 -29.74
CA PHE A 1168 9.86 42.51 -29.44
C PHE A 1168 10.98 43.02 -30.35
N LYS A 1169 10.62 43.97 -31.22
CA LYS A 1169 11.57 44.66 -32.11
C LYS A 1169 11.51 46.16 -31.89
N SER A 1170 12.59 46.72 -31.37
CA SER A 1170 12.75 48.18 -31.28
C SER A 1170 14.05 48.62 -31.95
N LYS A 1171 13.95 49.70 -32.73
CA LYS A 1171 15.11 50.44 -33.27
C LYS A 1171 15.60 51.52 -32.29
N GLN A 1172 14.83 51.79 -31.24
CA GLN A 1172 15.18 52.76 -30.21
C GLN A 1172 16.19 52.17 -29.23
N ARG A 1173 17.10 53.02 -28.76
CA ARG A 1173 17.98 52.71 -27.64
C ARG A 1173 17.55 53.51 -26.41
N PHE A 1174 17.73 52.92 -25.23
CA PHE A 1174 17.22 53.42 -23.96
C PHE A 1174 18.36 53.83 -23.03
N ASP A 1175 18.12 54.85 -22.19
CA ASP A 1175 19.03 55.28 -21.14
C ASP A 1175 19.07 54.29 -19.97
N LEU A 1176 17.99 53.52 -19.79
CA LEU A 1176 17.87 52.42 -18.85
C LEU A 1176 17.26 51.18 -19.51
N VAL A 1177 17.84 50.01 -19.28
CA VAL A 1177 17.21 48.72 -19.56
C VAL A 1177 17.08 47.94 -18.26
N ILE A 1178 15.88 47.55 -17.88
CA ILE A 1178 15.58 46.74 -16.70
C ILE A 1178 15.39 45.30 -17.17
N ALA A 1179 16.14 44.38 -16.56
CA ALA A 1179 16.05 42.95 -16.81
C ALA A 1179 16.15 42.20 -15.47
N CYS A 1180 15.00 42.06 -14.82
CA CYS A 1180 14.91 41.36 -13.54
C CYS A 1180 14.61 39.86 -13.75
N ALA A 1181 15.52 38.97 -13.36
CA ALA A 1181 15.43 37.52 -13.52
C ALA A 1181 15.20 37.00 -14.96
N VAL A 1182 15.38 37.86 -15.97
CA VAL A 1182 15.11 37.54 -17.38
C VAL A 1182 16.02 36.43 -17.90
N HIS A 1183 17.28 36.43 -17.45
CA HIS A 1183 18.29 35.42 -17.85
C HIS A 1183 17.91 33.99 -17.51
N HIS A 1184 16.91 33.78 -16.65
CA HIS A 1184 16.46 32.46 -16.26
C HIS A 1184 15.52 31.80 -17.30
N TRP A 1185 14.70 32.58 -18.00
CA TRP A 1185 13.63 32.07 -18.86
C TRP A 1185 13.72 32.51 -20.32
N ILE A 1186 14.67 33.38 -20.67
CA ILE A 1186 14.77 33.97 -22.00
C ILE A 1186 15.19 33.00 -23.13
N GLY A 1187 15.58 31.77 -22.81
CA GLY A 1187 15.80 30.70 -23.79
C GLY A 1187 16.98 30.88 -24.76
N VAL A 1188 17.78 31.94 -24.63
CA VAL A 1188 18.99 32.21 -25.46
C VAL A 1188 20.27 32.15 -24.64
N PRO A 1189 21.44 31.86 -25.25
CA PRO A 1189 22.72 31.89 -24.55
C PRO A 1189 22.99 33.24 -23.86
N LEU A 1190 23.57 33.24 -22.66
CA LEU A 1190 23.79 34.47 -21.87
C LEU A 1190 24.67 35.50 -22.59
N SER A 1191 25.63 35.06 -23.40
CA SER A 1191 26.45 35.95 -24.24
C SER A 1191 25.63 36.63 -25.32
N GLU A 1192 24.66 35.91 -25.91
CA GLU A 1192 23.73 36.47 -26.89
C GLU A 1192 22.76 37.44 -26.20
N PHE A 1193 22.24 37.09 -25.03
CA PHE A 1193 21.37 37.98 -24.27
C PHE A 1193 22.08 39.27 -23.86
N GLY A 1194 23.33 39.17 -23.38
CA GLY A 1194 24.18 40.35 -23.12
C GLY A 1194 24.35 41.24 -24.35
N THR A 1195 24.48 40.63 -25.54
CA THR A 1195 24.55 41.36 -26.82
C THR A 1195 23.22 42.05 -27.15
N LYS A 1196 22.08 41.41 -26.89
CA LYS A 1196 20.75 42.03 -27.06
C LYS A 1196 20.58 43.23 -26.11
N LEU A 1197 20.95 43.09 -24.84
CA LEU A 1197 20.94 44.19 -23.86
C LEU A 1197 21.85 45.35 -24.31
N PHE A 1198 23.04 45.05 -24.84
CA PHE A 1198 23.94 46.04 -25.41
C PHE A 1198 23.32 46.79 -26.59
N ASN A 1199 22.54 46.11 -27.43
CA ASN A 1199 21.87 46.73 -28.56
C ASN A 1199 20.70 47.64 -28.15
N PHE A 1200 19.99 47.32 -27.07
CA PHE A 1200 18.91 48.13 -26.52
C PHE A 1200 19.40 49.32 -25.67
N CYS A 1201 20.56 49.24 -25.05
CA CYS A 1201 21.08 50.28 -24.16
C CYS A 1201 21.84 51.38 -24.95
N LYS A 1202 21.68 52.67 -24.68
CA LYS A 1202 22.48 53.76 -25.30
C LYS A 1202 23.94 53.71 -24.85
N PRO A 1203 24.91 54.24 -25.62
CA PRO A 1203 26.26 54.48 -25.11
C PRO A 1203 26.24 55.33 -23.84
N GLY A 1204 26.85 54.85 -22.75
CA GLY A 1204 26.77 55.47 -21.42
C GLY A 1204 25.48 55.19 -20.62
N GLY A 1205 24.49 54.51 -21.21
CA GLY A 1205 23.25 54.09 -20.56
C GLY A 1205 23.44 52.93 -19.59
N LEU A 1206 22.40 52.64 -18.82
CA LEU A 1206 22.40 51.69 -17.71
C LEU A 1206 21.62 50.42 -18.03
N VAL A 1207 22.03 49.31 -17.42
CA VAL A 1207 21.28 48.05 -17.39
C VAL A 1207 21.17 47.59 -15.94
N LEU A 1208 19.95 47.40 -15.44
CA LEU A 1208 19.68 46.70 -14.18
C LEU A 1208 19.52 45.21 -14.47
N LEU A 1209 20.44 44.40 -13.94
CA LEU A 1209 20.29 42.95 -13.84
C LEU A 1209 19.92 42.59 -12.41
N GLU A 1210 18.89 41.76 -12.24
CA GLU A 1210 18.55 41.19 -10.93
C GLU A 1210 18.55 39.67 -11.04
N SER A 1211 19.10 39.00 -10.03
CA SER A 1211 19.09 37.55 -9.90
C SER A 1211 17.66 37.02 -9.76
N GLN A 1212 17.48 35.76 -10.12
CA GLN A 1212 16.28 35.08 -9.64
C GLN A 1212 16.34 34.92 -8.11
N GLY A 1213 15.18 34.70 -7.51
CA GLY A 1213 15.07 34.42 -6.09
C GLY A 1213 15.33 32.95 -5.83
N THR A 1214 15.99 32.64 -4.72
CA THR A 1214 16.34 31.27 -4.30
C THR A 1214 15.28 30.58 -3.45
N ARG A 1215 14.20 31.29 -3.10
CA ARG A 1215 13.24 30.94 -2.05
C ARG A 1215 13.87 30.75 -0.66
N GLU A 1216 15.01 31.38 -0.42
CA GLU A 1216 15.69 31.41 0.87
C GLU A 1216 16.08 32.86 1.21
N THR A 1217 15.88 33.27 2.47
CA THR A 1217 16.06 34.66 2.92
C THR A 1217 17.52 35.07 3.08
N THR A 1218 18.45 34.12 2.97
CA THR A 1218 19.88 34.33 3.20
C THR A 1218 20.77 33.82 2.06
N ARG A 1219 20.21 33.11 1.07
CA ARG A 1219 21.00 32.44 0.03
C ARG A 1219 20.85 33.11 -1.32
N THR A 1220 21.96 33.37 -2.00
CA THR A 1220 22.00 33.97 -3.33
C THR A 1220 21.83 32.94 -4.45
N GLU A 1221 21.40 33.38 -5.64
CA GLU A 1221 21.32 32.52 -6.83
C GLU A 1221 22.71 31.94 -7.14
N VAL A 1222 22.76 30.61 -7.22
CA VAL A 1222 24.00 29.91 -7.60
C VAL A 1222 24.47 30.40 -8.97
N ASP A 1223 25.72 30.86 -8.99
CA ASP A 1223 26.43 31.39 -10.16
C ASP A 1223 25.87 32.70 -10.74
N PHE A 1224 25.06 33.48 -10.02
CA PHE A 1224 24.57 34.77 -10.54
C PHE A 1224 25.71 35.72 -10.93
N GLU A 1225 26.77 35.81 -10.11
CA GLU A 1225 27.95 36.61 -10.44
C GLU A 1225 28.61 36.16 -11.76
N ALA A 1226 28.73 34.85 -12.00
CA ALA A 1226 29.28 34.33 -13.25
C ALA A 1226 28.36 34.62 -14.45
N LYS A 1227 27.04 34.50 -14.28
CA LYS A 1227 26.03 34.82 -15.30
C LYS A 1227 26.02 36.31 -15.64
N ALA A 1228 26.02 37.17 -14.62
CA ALA A 1228 26.10 38.62 -14.75
C ALA A 1228 27.42 39.06 -15.41
N THR A 1229 28.54 38.42 -15.06
CA THR A 1229 29.83 38.65 -15.72
C THR A 1229 29.80 38.27 -17.20
N THR A 1230 29.18 37.14 -17.54
CA THR A 1230 29.03 36.70 -18.94
C THR A 1230 28.22 37.70 -19.75
N MET A 1231 27.09 38.19 -19.22
CA MET A 1231 26.29 39.23 -19.89
C MET A 1231 27.04 40.57 -19.98
N ALA A 1232 27.76 40.96 -18.92
CA ALA A 1232 28.55 42.20 -18.90
C ALA A 1232 29.70 42.19 -19.92
N SER A 1233 30.21 41.01 -20.30
CA SER A 1233 31.28 40.86 -21.29
C SER A 1233 30.93 41.40 -22.69
N ALA A 1234 29.64 41.62 -22.97
CA ALA A 1234 29.15 42.22 -24.22
C ALA A 1234 29.47 43.72 -24.40
N GLY A 1235 30.24 44.32 -23.48
CA GLY A 1235 30.71 45.72 -23.60
C GLY A 1235 30.25 46.63 -22.47
N PHE A 1236 29.91 46.08 -21.30
CA PHE A 1236 29.49 46.83 -20.14
C PHE A 1236 30.58 46.92 -19.06
N THR A 1237 30.45 47.90 -18.16
CA THR A 1237 31.21 48.03 -16.91
C THR A 1237 30.25 47.99 -15.72
N VAL A 1238 30.58 47.23 -14.68
CA VAL A 1238 29.77 47.18 -13.45
C VAL A 1238 29.97 48.48 -12.67
N ILE A 1239 28.87 49.18 -12.33
CA ILE A 1239 28.93 50.44 -11.57
C ILE A 1239 28.34 50.29 -10.15
N ARG A 1240 27.42 49.36 -9.93
CA ARG A 1240 26.88 49.04 -8.61
C ARG A 1240 26.57 47.55 -8.52
N LYS A 1241 26.87 46.95 -7.37
CA LYS A 1241 26.34 45.65 -6.96
C LYS A 1241 25.62 45.85 -5.63
N GLY A 1242 24.56 45.11 -5.40
CA GLY A 1242 23.86 45.12 -4.14
C GLY A 1242 22.96 43.91 -4.00
N SER A 1243 22.25 43.86 -2.88
CA SER A 1243 21.33 42.78 -2.56
C SER A 1243 20.08 43.32 -1.90
N LEU A 1244 18.98 42.59 -2.03
CA LEU A 1244 17.72 42.91 -1.38
C LEU A 1244 16.94 41.63 -1.04
N CYS A 1245 16.14 41.69 0.02
CA CYS A 1245 15.12 40.69 0.38
C CYS A 1245 13.79 41.45 0.52
N ASP A 1246 13.30 41.95 -0.62
CA ASP A 1246 12.10 42.80 -0.71
C ASP A 1246 10.81 42.04 -0.42
N ASP A 1247 10.82 40.76 -0.76
CA ASP A 1247 9.69 39.86 -0.61
C ASP A 1247 9.76 39.02 0.68
N GLY A 1248 10.75 39.26 1.56
CA GLY A 1248 10.88 38.55 2.84
C GLY A 1248 11.20 37.05 2.70
N ILE A 1249 11.40 36.54 1.48
CA ILE A 1249 11.60 35.11 1.18
C ILE A 1249 12.83 34.89 0.32
N ASN A 1250 13.10 35.77 -0.64
CA ASN A 1250 14.14 35.63 -1.64
C ASN A 1250 15.23 36.66 -1.40
N TYR A 1251 16.41 36.18 -1.03
CA TYR A 1251 17.60 37.00 -1.12
C TYR A 1251 18.02 37.12 -2.59
N ARG A 1252 18.02 38.34 -3.11
CA ARG A 1252 18.34 38.66 -4.51
C ARG A 1252 19.57 39.52 -4.59
N GLU A 1253 20.38 39.27 -5.61
CA GLU A 1253 21.49 40.14 -5.97
C GLU A 1253 21.10 40.97 -7.18
N PHE A 1254 21.57 42.20 -7.25
CA PHE A 1254 21.40 43.04 -8.42
C PHE A 1254 22.69 43.73 -8.81
N TRP A 1255 22.89 43.87 -10.12
CA TRP A 1255 24.02 44.55 -10.72
C TRP A 1255 23.48 45.67 -11.61
N ILE A 1256 24.03 46.87 -11.42
CA ILE A 1256 23.84 47.97 -12.36
C ILE A 1256 25.08 48.04 -13.23
N LEU A 1257 24.87 47.85 -14.53
CA LEU A 1257 25.89 47.90 -15.55
C LEU A 1257 25.78 49.21 -16.33
N GLN A 1258 26.90 49.75 -16.79
CA GLN A 1258 26.95 50.89 -17.69
C GLN A 1258 27.57 50.48 -19.03
N ARG A 1259 26.92 50.84 -20.14
CA ARG A 1259 27.47 50.58 -21.47
C ARG A 1259 28.66 51.50 -21.70
N LYS A 1260 29.79 50.95 -22.14
CA LYS A 1260 30.97 51.76 -22.53
C LYS A 1260 30.57 52.77 -23.61
N LYS A 1261 31.06 54.01 -23.47
CA LYS A 1261 30.75 55.13 -24.37
C LYS A 1261 31.27 54.90 -25.79
#